data_AF-A0A812ZG50-F1
#
_entry.id   AF-A0A812ZG50-F1
#
_cell.length_a   1.000
_cell.length_b   1.000
_cell.length_c   1.000
_cell.angle_alpha   90.00
_cell.angle_beta   90.00
_cell.angle_gamma   90.00
#
_symmetry.space_group_name_H-M   'P 1'
#
loop_
_entity.id
_entity.type
_entity.pdbx_description
1 polymer ?
#
loop_
_entity_poly.entity_id
_entity_poly.type
_entity_poly.pdbx_seq_one_letter_code
_entity_poly.pdbx_strand_id
1 'polypeptide(L)'
;MYLAEELDLPALIRLFTYQGLERFPRLVVQSRLAKRPAKPLGVATTAPKGTNANHHRDKITTDMVVLLARACFTVLPATPCHMTSWNKMKMPELPCPGMLSKIRRVTPSRTVSLFDALPRHSHVDLTRATLAIGKTLDQALALLNQCWDLPSDLPPGLQLHPSTSAALSAPSATTPIESIAVYTDGSYDGDISSWAFVVIGCSADGESLLGWARGRVATWGEPLFAGATQHSALEAERSALFWATAWALQHSGGFVTYVWGDNTAALGQANGGCGGHNASPLAQNCRALTQAVEAAGRLPHHHYGHVRAHKGQKWNELVDVLAKARHLPDTAVPLSVAAITHWTADRSIDWLWMYFASVRQPGLWPQLEGNSFVDSSRVELSLPQPHRRFLNLAPSPHSLPEPRTSTLYLRLVSVNVQTLAEDSAKGDPGRVPFVRHQLDELEANVIGLQETRARRTETITSETHYRFVSSSDTRGNLGVELWISRQHPLMWQGNTPVAAQLDNFRVIGWSPRHLLVRFDGSGVRILFAVCHAPTAADPQRPAWWKTFADQLIQHARNDHVIVLGDLNTRLTKPWPPHVGSLCWESGPELPAHLERLLHSLRLWVPSTHEACHSGLSFTWASPGQGATSRIDFILIPEEWPALPASSTVLHDVDFGQTGVDHFAVRLDLTVNVRGRKGPRFPRQAIDVKKIREPEAAPTVRAICESVPDVPWTTDAHTHCDIITRHLTTNLAKAFPRPAKIKKQPFFSDTTWTLRQQRVSLRKRIHQGIAWTSKADLAWAFKAWQFDFGLAESGVCALATAIQVTKHVTVAIADHKALKPLLRRSIYRDKAEYLHGVAEEASRSSSRCVSDRLRPLLGPPRRKQRGTQALPAILLEDGSTAPDVAAAEARWIRHFSSIEAGGPADAISIAEACFQRQADQAVPDADIAIGDLPSRTQLEGGMCSSQCGRAAGKDNVPTELLHTFAAALSQSIVQLVLKSSMRLTEPLQWKGGDMRQIWKRKGAITECKHYRGILVSSVLGKAVHGSPRKQLGPVLDAIAAPLQIGGRVGFPVQVAIQAAHSTVSQGSSCTEAYVRDSSVIQAAGASQWTSEILREFSTSTWFSYGRLEGTAVVNSGTRPGDNLADVVFSFLFACILDKLRDRFAREDVSLCLPWCDAWLCASPEAAALEPADATSRPLDVTWMDDLCLLVAGSTPDILVEKTTTIATAVITECVQATLLPNLAAGKTEALVCLNGPRSKALRKEIFCGSDPSLQLHSDVWPEARLRLVAKYKHVGGILQ
;
A
#
# COMPACT_ATOMS: atom_id res chain seq x y z
N MET A 1 -35.21 32.21 34.79
CA MET A 1 -36.25 32.62 35.75
C MET A 1 -37.15 31.41 35.99
N TYR A 2 -36.82 30.53 36.95
CA TYR A 2 -37.60 29.29 37.21
C TYR A 2 -37.26 28.68 38.60
N LEU A 3 -36.91 29.53 39.58
CA LEU A 3 -36.44 29.15 40.93
C LEU A 3 -36.82 30.24 41.96
N ALA A 4 -38.01 30.84 41.83
CA ALA A 4 -38.38 32.07 42.53
C ALA A 4 -39.68 31.99 43.37
N GLU A 5 -40.40 30.88 43.34
CA GLU A 5 -41.81 30.82 43.80
C GLU A 5 -42.04 29.95 45.05
N GLU A 6 -41.02 29.27 45.59
CA GLU A 6 -41.12 28.44 46.81
C GLU A 6 -40.18 28.92 47.94
N LEU A 7 -40.37 30.18 48.39
CA LEU A 7 -39.76 30.70 49.62
C LEU A 7 -40.79 31.50 50.42
N ASP A 8 -41.37 30.87 51.44
CA ASP A 8 -42.12 31.57 52.50
C ASP A 8 -41.12 32.34 53.39
N LEU A 9 -40.71 33.50 52.89
CA LEU A 9 -39.81 34.43 53.58
C LEU A 9 -40.37 34.86 54.95
N PRO A 10 -41.68 35.17 55.11
CA PRO A 10 -42.30 35.42 56.41
C PRO A 10 -42.12 34.28 57.42
N ALA A 11 -42.27 33.01 57.04
CA ALA A 11 -42.06 31.88 57.94
C ALA A 11 -40.59 31.74 58.38
N LEU A 12 -39.64 31.92 57.45
CA LEU A 12 -38.21 31.88 57.75
C LEU A 12 -37.77 33.02 58.69
N ILE A 13 -38.30 34.22 58.49
CA ILE A 13 -38.04 35.38 59.36
C ILE A 13 -38.65 35.18 60.75
N ARG A 14 -39.85 34.59 60.86
CA ARG A 14 -40.46 34.22 62.15
C ARG A 14 -39.63 33.17 62.91
N LEU A 15 -39.05 32.21 62.20
CA LEU A 15 -38.20 31.16 62.78
C LEU A 15 -36.90 31.71 63.41
N PHE A 16 -36.39 32.85 62.92
CA PHE A 16 -35.22 33.53 63.50
C PHE A 16 -35.56 34.66 64.48
N THR A 17 -36.78 35.18 64.49
CA THR A 17 -37.21 36.26 65.41
C THR A 17 -37.94 35.76 66.66
N TYR A 18 -38.44 34.50 66.68
CA TYR A 18 -39.32 34.01 67.75
C TYR A 18 -38.72 32.94 68.69
N GLN A 19 -37.44 33.05 69.02
CA GLN A 19 -36.92 32.58 70.31
C GLN A 19 -35.68 33.39 70.72
N GLY A 20 -35.79 34.16 71.80
CA GLY A 20 -34.70 35.01 72.28
C GLY A 20 -33.57 34.21 72.92
N LEU A 21 -32.35 34.38 72.43
CA LEU A 21 -31.13 33.89 73.04
C LEU A 21 -30.13 35.03 73.25
N GLU A 22 -30.34 35.77 74.33
CA GLU A 22 -29.18 36.34 75.04
C GLU A 22 -28.21 35.20 75.42
N ARG A 23 -26.91 35.51 75.48
CA ARG A 23 -25.82 34.61 75.88
C ARG A 23 -25.46 33.49 74.89
N PHE A 24 -24.57 33.79 73.96
CA PHE A 24 -23.49 32.85 73.59
C PHE A 24 -22.12 33.57 73.59
N PRO A 25 -21.06 33.00 74.20
CA PRO A 25 -19.79 33.71 74.44
C PRO A 25 -18.73 33.48 73.34
N ARG A 26 -17.66 34.27 73.42
CA ARG A 26 -16.43 34.09 72.63
C ARG A 26 -15.76 32.72 72.88
N LEU A 27 -15.46 31.98 71.82
CA LEU A 27 -14.35 31.03 71.69
C LEU A 27 -13.85 31.12 70.23
N VAL A 28 -12.61 31.46 69.88
CA VAL A 28 -11.26 31.12 70.41
C VAL A 28 -10.85 29.68 70.12
N VAL A 29 -9.73 29.55 69.41
CA VAL A 29 -9.10 28.29 68.98
C VAL A 29 -8.54 27.52 70.17
N GLN A 30 -8.87 26.23 70.29
CA GLN A 30 -7.92 25.21 70.78
C GLN A 30 -8.28 23.79 70.33
N SER A 31 -7.55 22.78 70.81
CA SER A 31 -7.30 21.54 70.07
C SER A 31 -7.53 20.24 70.86
N ARG A 32 -7.55 19.12 70.12
CA ARG A 32 -7.20 17.73 70.51
C ARG A 32 -8.27 16.80 71.16
N LEU A 33 -8.26 15.58 70.59
CA LEU A 33 -8.31 14.25 71.24
C LEU A 33 -9.66 13.65 71.77
N ALA A 34 -10.20 12.78 70.90
CA ALA A 34 -10.21 11.30 71.09
C ALA A 34 -11.44 10.57 71.69
N LYS A 35 -11.36 9.23 71.53
CA LYS A 35 -12.17 8.11 72.06
C LYS A 35 -13.51 7.78 71.36
N ARG A 36 -13.60 6.52 70.89
CA ARG A 36 -14.82 5.77 70.55
C ARG A 36 -15.17 4.80 71.70
N PRO A 37 -16.45 4.57 72.01
CA PRO A 37 -17.00 3.25 72.35
C PRO A 37 -17.55 2.57 71.06
N ALA A 38 -17.56 1.25 70.81
CA ALA A 38 -17.60 0.02 71.63
C ALA A 38 -19.02 -0.52 71.94
N LYS A 39 -19.47 -1.56 71.20
CA LYS A 39 -20.55 -2.57 71.44
C LYS A 39 -20.79 -3.42 70.15
N PRO A 40 -21.49 -4.58 70.16
CA PRO A 40 -21.18 -5.83 70.89
C PRO A 40 -21.29 -7.11 69.99
N LEU A 41 -21.44 -8.31 70.59
CA LEU A 41 -21.44 -9.64 69.93
C LEU A 41 -22.85 -10.22 69.63
N GLY A 42 -22.93 -11.24 68.75
CA GLY A 42 -24.06 -12.18 68.55
C GLY A 42 -24.19 -12.65 67.07
N VAL A 43 -24.05 -13.90 66.58
CA VAL A 43 -24.37 -15.29 67.04
C VAL A 43 -25.87 -15.62 66.85
N ALA A 44 -26.35 -16.67 66.14
CA ALA A 44 -25.70 -17.85 65.50
C ALA A 44 -26.52 -18.50 64.33
N THR A 45 -25.89 -19.45 63.60
CA THR A 45 -26.49 -20.62 62.86
C THR A 45 -27.46 -20.35 61.69
N THR A 46 -27.71 -21.27 60.72
CA THR A 46 -27.41 -22.71 60.53
C THR A 46 -26.74 -23.02 59.17
N ALA A 47 -26.36 -24.29 58.92
CA ALA A 47 -25.85 -24.82 57.64
C ALA A 47 -26.71 -26.01 57.17
N PRO A 48 -26.53 -26.53 55.93
CA PRO A 48 -25.69 -27.75 55.81
C PRO A 48 -24.88 -27.94 54.49
N LYS A 49 -23.79 -28.72 54.60
CA LYS A 49 -23.21 -29.75 53.68
C LYS A 49 -23.23 -29.52 52.13
N GLY A 50 -22.15 -29.79 51.38
CA GLY A 50 -20.80 -30.30 51.71
C GLY A 50 -20.12 -31.07 50.54
N THR A 51 -18.80 -31.30 50.66
CA THR A 51 -17.88 -32.11 49.79
C THR A 51 -17.58 -31.57 48.36
N ASN A 52 -16.36 -31.66 47.78
CA ASN A 52 -14.98 -31.87 48.28
C ASN A 52 -14.05 -30.86 47.55
N ALA A 53 -12.98 -30.25 48.07
CA ALA A 53 -11.98 -30.59 49.10
C ALA A 53 -10.67 -31.24 48.56
N ASN A 54 -9.67 -30.41 48.27
CA ASN A 54 -8.24 -30.57 48.58
C ASN A 54 -7.55 -29.21 48.36
N HIS A 55 -7.05 -28.46 49.36
CA HIS A 55 -5.97 -28.70 50.35
C HIS A 55 -4.54 -28.60 49.77
N HIS A 56 -3.58 -27.88 50.37
CA HIS A 56 -3.66 -26.81 51.39
C HIS A 56 -2.30 -26.07 51.51
N ARG A 57 -2.26 -25.04 52.37
CA ARG A 57 -1.10 -24.42 53.04
C ARG A 57 -0.29 -23.31 52.37
N ASP A 58 0.25 -22.34 53.12
CA ASP A 58 -0.27 -21.51 54.26
C ASP A 58 0.85 -20.59 54.79
N LYS A 59 0.48 -19.36 55.22
CA LYS A 59 0.91 -18.61 56.44
C LYS A 59 0.83 -17.08 56.23
N ILE A 60 -0.16 -16.44 56.86
CA ILE A 60 -0.09 -15.70 58.16
C ILE A 60 0.33 -14.22 58.01
N THR A 61 -0.55 -13.34 58.48
CA THR A 61 -0.39 -11.88 58.67
C THR A 61 -0.05 -11.56 60.14
N THR A 62 0.51 -10.37 60.42
CA THR A 62 0.38 -9.61 61.70
C THR A 62 0.86 -8.16 61.49
N ASP A 63 0.30 -7.21 62.25
CA ASP A 63 0.59 -5.77 62.25
C ASP A 63 0.92 -5.25 63.69
N MET A 64 1.46 -4.02 63.78
CA MET A 64 1.50 -3.08 64.94
C MET A 64 2.71 -2.97 65.91
N VAL A 65 2.82 -1.75 66.49
CA VAL A 65 3.47 -1.27 67.75
C VAL A 65 4.95 -0.75 67.75
N VAL A 66 5.11 0.52 67.35
CA VAL A 66 5.53 1.71 68.18
C VAL A 66 6.72 1.66 69.18
N LEU A 67 7.72 2.52 68.92
CA LEU A 67 8.71 3.25 69.79
C LEU A 67 9.21 2.70 71.15
N LEU A 68 10.55 2.63 71.32
CA LEU A 68 11.36 3.49 72.24
C LEU A 68 12.90 3.25 72.13
N ALA A 69 13.72 4.23 72.60
CA ALA A 69 15.22 4.28 72.69
C ALA A 69 16.03 4.13 71.36
N ARG A 70 17.03 4.94 70.94
CA ARG A 70 17.86 6.10 71.42
C ARG A 70 19.31 5.76 71.87
N ALA A 71 20.28 6.55 71.37
CA ALA A 71 21.75 6.57 71.62
C ALA A 71 22.62 5.49 70.91
N CYS A 72 23.86 5.75 70.46
CA CYS A 72 24.63 7.01 70.26
C CYS A 72 25.84 6.85 69.29
N PHE A 73 26.57 7.96 69.04
CA PHE A 73 27.78 8.14 68.18
C PHE A 73 27.54 8.10 66.66
N THR A 74 27.92 9.04 65.76
CA THR A 74 28.99 10.08 65.63
C THR A 74 30.41 9.50 65.45
N VAL A 75 31.28 9.99 64.55
CA VAL A 75 31.81 11.36 64.37
C VAL A 75 32.25 11.66 62.90
N LEU A 76 32.21 12.95 62.51
CA LEU A 76 32.85 13.60 61.32
C LEU A 76 33.99 14.55 61.82
N PRO A 77 34.92 15.12 61.02
CA PRO A 77 34.98 15.26 59.54
C PRO A 77 36.40 15.01 58.94
N ALA A 78 36.65 15.39 57.67
CA ALA A 78 37.69 16.38 57.27
C ALA A 78 38.04 16.34 55.75
N THR A 79 38.28 17.52 55.17
CA THR A 79 39.08 17.74 53.94
C THR A 79 40.10 18.84 54.24
N PRO A 80 41.29 18.86 53.59
CA PRO A 80 41.49 19.86 52.53
C PRO A 80 42.48 19.50 51.39
N CYS A 81 42.36 20.28 50.30
CA CYS A 81 43.33 20.79 49.31
C CYS A 81 44.68 20.10 48.95
N HIS A 82 44.97 20.17 47.64
CA HIS A 82 46.25 20.53 46.95
C HIS A 82 47.54 20.68 47.79
N MET A 83 48.76 20.34 47.32
CA MET A 83 49.30 20.49 45.94
C MET A 83 50.66 19.77 45.76
N THR A 84 51.06 19.42 44.52
CA THR A 84 52.46 19.11 44.07
C THR A 84 53.21 17.90 44.72
N SER A 85 54.20 17.21 44.12
CA SER A 85 54.78 17.23 42.75
C SER A 85 55.66 15.98 42.45
N TRP A 86 55.58 15.48 41.20
CA TRP A 86 56.61 14.72 40.44
C TRP A 86 57.01 13.28 40.83
N ASN A 87 56.77 12.32 39.91
CA ASN A 87 57.87 11.84 39.02
C ASN A 87 57.43 11.05 37.76
N LYS A 88 57.97 11.48 36.60
CA LYS A 88 58.24 10.77 35.31
C LYS A 88 57.08 10.31 34.37
N MET A 89 57.37 10.52 33.06
CA MET A 89 56.71 10.03 31.82
C MET A 89 55.22 10.36 31.65
N LYS A 90 54.81 11.50 31.05
CA LYS A 90 54.93 12.02 29.66
C LYS A 90 54.04 11.31 28.59
N MET A 91 53.40 12.14 27.76
CA MET A 91 52.40 11.81 26.74
C MET A 91 52.99 11.64 25.32
N PRO A 92 52.22 11.06 24.37
CA PRO A 92 51.93 11.62 23.05
C PRO A 92 50.58 12.40 23.10
N GLU A 93 50.42 13.65 22.68
CA GLU A 93 50.72 14.34 21.39
C GLU A 93 49.80 13.97 20.21
N LEU A 94 49.45 15.02 19.44
CA LEU A 94 48.46 14.97 18.35
C LEU A 94 49.10 14.56 17.01
N PRO A 95 48.36 13.89 16.11
CA PRO A 95 48.80 13.70 14.73
C PRO A 95 48.66 15.01 13.93
N CYS A 96 49.79 15.63 13.59
CA CYS A 96 49.85 16.64 12.52
C CYS A 96 49.62 16.00 11.13
N PRO A 97 49.31 16.78 10.08
CA PRO A 97 48.79 16.25 8.81
C PRO A 97 49.87 15.61 7.93
N GLY A 98 50.26 14.37 8.25
CA GLY A 98 51.37 13.65 7.59
C GLY A 98 51.03 12.31 6.92
N MET A 99 49.80 11.78 7.05
CA MET A 99 49.48 10.39 6.65
C MET A 99 48.35 10.21 5.62
N LEU A 100 47.88 11.30 5.00
CA LEU A 100 46.86 11.26 3.93
C LEU A 100 47.39 10.83 2.54
N SER A 101 48.68 10.47 2.44
CA SER A 101 49.39 10.19 1.17
C SER A 101 49.53 8.70 0.81
N LYS A 102 49.09 7.76 1.67
CA LYS A 102 49.16 6.31 1.41
C LYS A 102 47.84 5.56 1.49
N ILE A 103 46.71 6.26 1.59
CA ILE A 103 45.46 5.70 1.03
C ILE A 103 45.69 5.65 -0.48
N ARG A 104 45.92 4.45 -1.04
CA ARG A 104 45.72 4.24 -2.48
C ARG A 104 44.30 4.71 -2.76
N ARG A 105 44.14 5.76 -3.57
CA ARG A 105 42.83 6.07 -4.13
C ARG A 105 42.36 4.79 -4.80
N VAL A 106 41.32 4.17 -4.24
CA VAL A 106 40.43 3.36 -5.05
C VAL A 106 39.89 4.35 -6.06
N THR A 107 40.47 4.36 -7.26
CA THR A 107 39.88 5.02 -8.42
C THR A 107 38.42 4.62 -8.44
N PRO A 108 37.46 5.54 -8.57
CA PRO A 108 36.06 5.18 -8.66
C PRO A 108 35.95 4.08 -9.71
N SER A 109 35.59 2.86 -9.27
CA SER A 109 35.41 1.74 -10.17
C SER A 109 34.37 2.20 -11.16
N ARG A 110 34.77 2.46 -12.41
CA ARG A 110 33.92 3.09 -13.42
C ARG A 110 32.73 2.16 -13.58
N THR A 111 31.59 2.51 -12.98
CA THR A 111 30.46 1.59 -12.83
C THR A 111 29.85 1.37 -14.20
N VAL A 112 30.34 0.33 -14.87
CA VAL A 112 29.81 -0.18 -16.11
C VAL A 112 28.44 -0.77 -15.79
N SER A 113 27.37 -0.35 -16.46
CA SER A 113 26.09 -1.05 -16.32
C SER A 113 26.24 -2.49 -16.78
N LEU A 114 25.40 -3.40 -16.30
CA LEU A 114 25.40 -4.81 -16.75
C LEU A 114 25.29 -4.90 -18.30
N PHE A 115 24.59 -3.95 -18.92
CA PHE A 115 24.43 -3.82 -20.37
C PHE A 115 25.51 -2.95 -21.08
N ASP A 116 26.34 -2.22 -20.35
CA ASP A 116 27.55 -1.56 -20.89
C ASP A 116 28.76 -2.51 -20.89
N ALA A 117 28.72 -3.54 -20.04
CA ALA A 117 29.67 -4.65 -19.99
C ALA A 117 29.35 -5.73 -21.04
N LEU A 118 28.18 -5.63 -21.69
CA LEU A 118 27.89 -6.44 -22.86
C LEU A 118 28.74 -5.97 -24.06
N PRO A 119 29.25 -6.92 -24.87
CA PRO A 119 30.20 -6.66 -25.94
C PRO A 119 29.59 -5.84 -27.08
N ARG A 120 30.43 -5.03 -27.75
CA ARG A 120 30.01 -4.00 -28.72
C ARG A 120 30.30 -4.39 -30.17
N HIS A 121 29.64 -5.44 -30.65
CA HIS A 121 29.55 -5.78 -32.08
C HIS A 121 28.12 -6.27 -32.38
N SER A 122 27.51 -6.01 -33.55
CA SER A 122 28.01 -5.39 -34.79
C SER A 122 27.46 -3.98 -35.05
N HIS A 123 28.19 -3.19 -35.87
CA HIS A 123 27.61 -2.01 -36.53
C HIS A 123 26.82 -2.46 -37.77
N VAL A 124 25.55 -2.08 -37.84
CA VAL A 124 24.66 -2.10 -39.01
C VAL A 124 23.77 -0.82 -38.87
N ASP A 125 23.08 -0.33 -39.91
CA ASP A 125 22.53 1.05 -39.99
C ASP A 125 21.02 1.10 -40.30
N LEU A 126 20.14 1.45 -39.34
CA LEU A 126 18.67 1.60 -39.53
C LEU A 126 18.40 2.85 -40.35
N THR A 127 18.43 2.73 -41.67
CA THR A 127 17.60 3.62 -42.50
C THR A 127 16.18 3.05 -42.61
N ARG A 128 15.99 1.76 -42.30
CA ARG A 128 14.83 0.95 -42.66
C ARG A 128 14.65 -0.26 -41.73
N ALA A 129 13.62 -0.27 -40.89
CA ALA A 129 13.24 -1.47 -40.12
C ALA A 129 12.23 -2.31 -40.91
N THR A 130 12.49 -3.59 -41.16
CA THR A 130 11.68 -4.44 -42.05
C THR A 130 11.06 -5.61 -41.29
N LEU A 131 9.75 -5.59 -41.07
CA LEU A 131 8.99 -6.72 -40.52
C LEU A 131 8.61 -7.69 -41.64
N ALA A 132 9.31 -8.82 -41.72
CA ALA A 132 9.13 -9.81 -42.78
C ALA A 132 8.02 -10.82 -42.43
N ILE A 133 6.81 -10.61 -42.96
CA ILE A 133 5.67 -11.54 -42.80
C ILE A 133 5.73 -12.67 -43.84
N GLY A 134 6.33 -12.42 -45.01
CA GLY A 134 6.44 -13.42 -46.07
C GLY A 134 5.17 -13.60 -46.92
N LYS A 135 4.18 -12.71 -46.78
CA LYS A 135 2.94 -12.70 -47.58
C LYS A 135 2.81 -11.40 -48.37
N THR A 136 2.33 -11.46 -49.61
CA THR A 136 2.07 -10.26 -50.43
C THR A 136 0.69 -9.66 -50.16
N LEU A 137 0.47 -8.40 -50.59
CA LEU A 137 -0.86 -7.80 -50.55
C LEU A 137 -1.88 -8.61 -51.34
N ASP A 138 -1.51 -9.12 -52.52
CA ASP A 138 -2.40 -9.91 -53.38
C ASP A 138 -2.84 -11.21 -52.69
N GLN A 139 -1.99 -11.83 -51.87
CA GLN A 139 -2.36 -13.01 -51.08
C GLN A 139 -3.35 -12.69 -49.96
N ALA A 140 -3.29 -11.49 -49.36
CA ALA A 140 -4.27 -11.03 -48.38
C ALA A 140 -5.60 -10.63 -49.05
N LEU A 141 -5.55 -9.97 -50.20
CA LEU A 141 -6.73 -9.59 -50.98
C LEU A 141 -7.41 -10.79 -51.65
N ALA A 142 -6.66 -11.84 -52.02
CA ALA A 142 -7.22 -13.08 -52.56
C ALA A 142 -8.23 -13.75 -51.62
N LEU A 143 -8.08 -13.59 -50.30
CA LEU A 143 -9.07 -14.06 -49.31
C LEU A 143 -10.43 -13.35 -49.47
N LEU A 144 -10.45 -12.15 -50.05
CA LEU A 144 -11.65 -11.31 -50.25
C LEU A 144 -12.28 -11.47 -51.64
N ASN A 145 -11.58 -12.07 -52.61
CA ASN A 145 -11.92 -12.00 -54.03
C ASN A 145 -13.08 -12.91 -54.47
N GLN A 146 -13.49 -13.85 -53.62
CA GLN A 146 -14.60 -14.77 -53.89
C GLN A 146 -15.38 -15.00 -52.60
N CYS A 147 -16.71 -14.95 -52.65
CA CYS A 147 -17.54 -15.37 -51.54
C CYS A 147 -17.67 -16.90 -51.55
N TRP A 148 -17.59 -17.53 -50.37
CA TRP A 148 -17.95 -18.92 -50.18
C TRP A 148 -19.46 -19.07 -50.37
N ASP A 149 -19.81 -19.65 -51.52
CA ASP A 149 -21.17 -20.01 -51.88
C ASP A 149 -21.67 -21.12 -50.93
N LEU A 150 -22.80 -20.87 -50.25
CA LEU A 150 -23.35 -21.76 -49.23
C LEU A 150 -24.65 -22.38 -49.73
N PRO A 151 -24.87 -23.69 -49.55
CA PRO A 151 -26.17 -24.30 -49.85
C PRO A 151 -27.27 -23.66 -49.00
N SER A 152 -28.35 -23.19 -49.65
CA SER A 152 -29.59 -22.76 -49.01
C SER A 152 -30.42 -23.95 -48.53
N ASP A 153 -30.43 -25.01 -49.33
CA ASP A 153 -31.33 -26.15 -49.16
C ASP A 153 -30.83 -27.09 -48.06
N LEU A 154 -31.73 -27.52 -47.17
CA LEU A 154 -31.38 -28.42 -46.08
C LEU A 154 -31.41 -29.89 -46.53
N PRO A 155 -30.43 -30.72 -46.12
CA PRO A 155 -30.38 -32.13 -46.47
C PRO A 155 -31.62 -32.92 -46.02
N PRO A 156 -32.15 -33.84 -46.85
CA PRO A 156 -33.31 -34.64 -46.50
C PRO A 156 -33.01 -35.59 -45.33
N GLY A 157 -33.96 -35.74 -44.42
CA GLY A 157 -33.86 -36.64 -43.26
C GLY A 157 -33.37 -36.01 -41.96
N LEU A 158 -33.00 -34.71 -41.95
CA LEU A 158 -32.69 -34.00 -40.71
C LEU A 158 -33.90 -33.92 -39.76
N GLN A 159 -33.71 -34.30 -38.49
CA GLN A 159 -34.71 -34.17 -37.45
C GLN A 159 -34.71 -32.75 -36.87
N LEU A 160 -35.40 -31.84 -37.56
CA LEU A 160 -35.46 -30.42 -37.20
C LEU A 160 -36.32 -30.19 -35.94
N HIS A 161 -35.87 -29.29 -35.06
CA HIS A 161 -36.64 -28.85 -33.89
C HIS A 161 -37.92 -28.11 -34.33
N PRO A 162 -39.07 -28.23 -33.65
CA PRO A 162 -40.33 -27.63 -34.10
C PRO A 162 -40.30 -26.12 -34.37
N SER A 163 -39.50 -25.35 -33.63
CA SER A 163 -39.34 -23.91 -33.90
C SER A 163 -38.51 -23.62 -35.16
N THR A 164 -37.56 -24.49 -35.51
CA THR A 164 -36.82 -24.46 -36.78
C THR A 164 -37.73 -24.76 -37.95
N SER A 165 -38.52 -25.84 -37.85
CA SER A 165 -39.50 -26.22 -38.88
C SER A 165 -40.55 -25.13 -39.13
N ALA A 166 -41.02 -24.47 -38.06
CA ALA A 166 -41.93 -23.33 -38.17
C ALA A 166 -41.27 -22.09 -38.81
N ALA A 167 -39.97 -21.86 -38.56
CA ALA A 167 -39.23 -20.76 -39.18
C ALA A 167 -39.03 -20.95 -40.69
N LEU A 168 -38.67 -22.17 -41.10
CA LEU A 168 -38.46 -22.54 -42.50
C LEU A 168 -39.77 -22.64 -43.31
N SER A 169 -40.90 -22.80 -42.62
CA SER A 169 -42.25 -22.80 -43.22
C SER A 169 -42.88 -21.40 -43.33
N ALA A 170 -42.19 -20.35 -42.87
CA ALA A 170 -42.65 -18.98 -43.03
C ALA A 170 -42.51 -18.52 -44.50
N PRO A 171 -43.38 -17.62 -44.99
CA PRO A 171 -43.20 -17.03 -46.31
C PRO A 171 -41.88 -16.26 -46.39
N SER A 172 -41.20 -16.35 -47.53
CA SER A 172 -39.93 -15.66 -47.78
C SER A 172 -40.09 -14.15 -47.64
N ALA A 173 -39.14 -13.50 -46.95
CA ALA A 173 -39.15 -12.06 -46.75
C ALA A 173 -39.15 -11.31 -48.09
N THR A 174 -39.98 -10.26 -48.17
CA THR A 174 -40.13 -9.42 -49.37
C THR A 174 -39.31 -8.13 -49.30
N THR A 175 -38.95 -7.70 -48.09
CA THR A 175 -38.06 -6.58 -47.83
C THR A 175 -36.57 -6.97 -47.98
N PRO A 176 -35.70 -6.01 -48.31
CA PRO A 176 -34.26 -6.25 -48.37
C PRO A 176 -33.69 -6.63 -46.99
N ILE A 177 -32.59 -7.38 -47.00
CA ILE A 177 -31.85 -7.75 -45.79
C ILE A 177 -31.20 -6.49 -45.20
N GLU A 178 -31.42 -6.26 -43.90
CA GLU A 178 -30.84 -5.14 -43.15
C GLU A 178 -29.58 -5.57 -42.38
N SER A 179 -29.55 -6.82 -41.90
CA SER A 179 -28.45 -7.39 -41.13
C SER A 179 -28.36 -8.90 -41.30
N ILE A 180 -27.21 -9.48 -40.91
CA ILE A 180 -26.94 -10.92 -41.00
C ILE A 180 -26.67 -11.46 -39.60
N ALA A 181 -27.30 -12.58 -39.24
CA ALA A 181 -27.04 -13.31 -38.01
C ALA A 181 -26.48 -14.70 -38.34
N VAL A 182 -25.22 -14.94 -37.98
CA VAL A 182 -24.57 -16.24 -38.13
C VAL A 182 -24.66 -16.99 -36.79
N TYR A 183 -25.09 -18.25 -36.82
CA TYR A 183 -25.13 -19.12 -35.63
C TYR A 183 -24.13 -20.26 -35.79
N THR A 184 -23.39 -20.60 -34.73
CA THR A 184 -22.25 -21.56 -34.74
C THR A 184 -22.39 -22.59 -33.62
N ASP A 185 -22.10 -23.86 -33.89
CA ASP A 185 -22.18 -24.97 -32.92
C ASP A 185 -21.15 -26.07 -33.24
N GLY A 186 -20.77 -26.86 -32.24
CA GLY A 186 -19.71 -27.87 -32.33
C GLY A 186 -19.99 -29.14 -31.51
N SER A 187 -20.09 -30.28 -32.20
CA SER A 187 -20.43 -31.58 -31.60
C SER A 187 -19.23 -32.53 -31.51
N TYR A 188 -19.19 -33.35 -30.46
CA TYR A 188 -18.19 -34.40 -30.23
C TYR A 188 -18.86 -35.64 -29.62
N ASP A 189 -18.52 -36.85 -30.08
CA ASP A 189 -19.04 -38.13 -29.55
C ASP A 189 -18.13 -38.83 -28.53
N GLY A 190 -16.84 -38.47 -28.50
CA GLY A 190 -15.80 -39.17 -27.74
C GLY A 190 -14.60 -39.59 -28.58
N ASP A 191 -14.74 -39.56 -29.92
CA ASP A 191 -13.67 -39.87 -30.87
C ASP A 191 -13.50 -38.74 -31.90
N ILE A 192 -14.58 -38.37 -32.59
CA ILE A 192 -14.56 -37.39 -33.69
C ILE A 192 -15.36 -36.13 -33.32
N SER A 193 -14.78 -34.96 -33.59
CA SER A 193 -15.47 -33.67 -33.49
C SER A 193 -15.83 -33.07 -34.85
N SER A 194 -16.99 -32.43 -34.91
CA SER A 194 -17.60 -31.81 -36.10
C SER A 194 -18.21 -30.45 -35.77
N TRP A 195 -18.08 -29.49 -36.68
CA TRP A 195 -18.53 -28.11 -36.55
C TRP A 195 -19.62 -27.80 -37.58
N ALA A 196 -20.48 -26.82 -37.29
CA ALA A 196 -21.39 -26.24 -38.26
C ALA A 196 -21.62 -24.74 -38.02
N PHE A 197 -22.03 -24.03 -39.08
CA PHE A 197 -22.61 -22.70 -38.96
C PHE A 197 -23.77 -22.49 -39.95
N VAL A 198 -24.72 -21.63 -39.59
CA VAL A 198 -25.84 -21.21 -40.45
C VAL A 198 -25.90 -19.69 -40.54
N VAL A 199 -26.19 -19.17 -41.73
CA VAL A 199 -26.24 -17.74 -42.05
C VAL A 199 -27.69 -17.33 -42.28
N ILE A 200 -28.19 -16.41 -41.45
CA ILE A 200 -29.56 -15.92 -41.48
C ILE A 200 -29.58 -14.46 -41.94
N GLY A 201 -30.44 -14.13 -42.90
CA GLY A 201 -30.73 -12.76 -43.31
C GLY A 201 -31.88 -12.21 -42.49
N CYS A 202 -31.67 -11.08 -41.83
CA CYS A 202 -32.66 -10.38 -41.02
C CYS A 202 -33.18 -9.16 -41.79
N SER A 203 -34.49 -9.03 -41.90
CA SER A 203 -35.23 -7.98 -42.62
C SER A 203 -36.42 -7.49 -41.79
N ALA A 204 -37.08 -6.42 -42.21
CA ALA A 204 -38.26 -5.91 -41.52
C ALA A 204 -39.45 -6.92 -41.49
N ASP A 205 -39.58 -7.78 -42.51
CA ASP A 205 -40.64 -8.79 -42.57
C ASP A 205 -40.32 -10.05 -41.74
N GLY A 206 -39.05 -10.31 -41.45
CA GLY A 206 -38.62 -11.51 -40.73
C GLY A 206 -37.19 -11.97 -41.01
N GLU A 207 -36.95 -13.27 -40.78
CA GLU A 207 -35.63 -13.91 -40.87
C GLU A 207 -35.66 -15.09 -41.85
N SER A 208 -34.71 -15.15 -42.79
CA SER A 208 -34.58 -16.22 -43.79
C SER A 208 -33.21 -16.91 -43.73
N LEU A 209 -33.17 -18.22 -44.01
CA LEU A 209 -31.92 -18.95 -44.17
C LEU A 209 -31.27 -18.55 -45.51
N LEU A 210 -30.05 -18.01 -45.46
CA LEU A 210 -29.26 -17.68 -46.66
C LEU A 210 -28.36 -18.85 -47.07
N GLY A 211 -27.86 -19.60 -46.09
CA GLY A 211 -27.14 -20.85 -46.32
C GLY A 211 -26.48 -21.41 -45.07
N TRP A 212 -25.86 -22.57 -45.20
CA TRP A 212 -25.22 -23.29 -44.09
C TRP A 212 -23.92 -23.99 -44.52
N ALA A 213 -23.04 -24.28 -43.56
CA ALA A 213 -21.89 -25.13 -43.76
C ALA A 213 -21.65 -26.05 -42.55
N ARG A 214 -21.05 -27.21 -42.80
CA ARG A 214 -20.56 -28.15 -41.78
C ARG A 214 -19.21 -28.73 -42.18
N GLY A 215 -18.47 -29.24 -41.20
CA GLY A 215 -17.33 -30.10 -41.47
C GLY A 215 -16.89 -30.91 -40.26
N ARG A 216 -16.06 -31.92 -40.48
CA ARG A 216 -15.21 -32.47 -39.42
C ARG A 216 -14.16 -31.42 -39.00
N VAL A 217 -13.76 -31.44 -37.74
CA VAL A 217 -12.58 -30.67 -37.29
C VAL A 217 -11.33 -31.28 -37.94
N ALA A 218 -10.50 -30.45 -38.56
CA ALA A 218 -9.22 -30.87 -39.14
C ALA A 218 -8.10 -30.75 -38.10
N THR A 219 -7.41 -31.85 -37.82
CA THR A 219 -6.31 -31.95 -36.86
C THR A 219 -4.94 -31.89 -37.55
N TRP A 220 -3.83 -31.98 -36.80
CA TRP A 220 -2.49 -31.76 -37.35
C TRP A 220 -2.14 -32.76 -38.46
N GLY A 221 -1.71 -32.24 -39.62
CA GLY A 221 -1.39 -33.02 -40.81
C GLY A 221 -2.56 -33.24 -41.77
N GLU A 222 -3.78 -32.83 -41.39
CA GLU A 222 -4.97 -32.98 -42.23
C GLU A 222 -5.22 -31.74 -43.13
N PRO A 223 -5.85 -31.89 -44.30
CA PRO A 223 -6.31 -30.76 -45.08
C PRO A 223 -7.23 -29.84 -44.27
N LEU A 224 -7.15 -28.52 -44.52
CA LEU A 224 -7.92 -27.48 -43.80
C LEU A 224 -7.57 -27.33 -42.30
N PHE A 225 -6.39 -27.76 -41.85
CA PHE A 225 -5.94 -27.58 -40.47
C PHE A 225 -5.92 -26.11 -40.01
N ALA A 226 -6.90 -25.73 -39.18
CA ALA A 226 -7.05 -24.38 -38.64
C ALA A 226 -6.31 -24.16 -37.30
N GLY A 227 -5.67 -25.18 -36.71
CA GLY A 227 -4.98 -25.10 -35.42
C GLY A 227 -5.48 -26.07 -34.34
N ALA A 228 -6.42 -26.98 -34.65
CA ALA A 228 -7.03 -27.88 -33.68
C ALA A 228 -6.06 -29.01 -33.27
N THR A 229 -5.59 -29.01 -32.02
CA THR A 229 -4.58 -29.98 -31.56
C THR A 229 -5.12 -31.38 -31.32
N GLN A 230 -6.43 -31.53 -31.14
CA GLN A 230 -7.12 -32.79 -30.90
C GLN A 230 -8.63 -32.65 -31.17
N HIS A 231 -9.33 -33.76 -31.42
CA HIS A 231 -10.79 -33.77 -31.35
C HIS A 231 -11.28 -33.50 -29.92
N SER A 232 -12.25 -32.60 -29.78
CA SER A 232 -12.99 -32.34 -28.55
C SER A 232 -14.18 -31.42 -28.85
N ALA A 233 -15.16 -31.34 -27.94
CA ALA A 233 -16.26 -30.38 -28.06
C ALA A 233 -15.75 -28.93 -28.21
N LEU A 234 -14.83 -28.49 -27.35
CA LEU A 234 -14.36 -27.10 -27.35
C LEU A 234 -13.54 -26.72 -28.60
N GLU A 235 -12.85 -27.67 -29.24
CA GLU A 235 -12.20 -27.43 -30.54
C GLU A 235 -13.20 -27.49 -31.71
N ALA A 236 -14.33 -28.18 -31.57
CA ALA A 236 -15.44 -28.12 -32.53
C ALA A 236 -16.06 -26.72 -32.58
N GLU A 237 -16.37 -26.19 -31.40
CA GLU A 237 -16.95 -24.86 -31.16
C GLU A 237 -16.07 -23.74 -31.72
N ARG A 238 -14.76 -23.83 -31.45
CA ARG A 238 -13.74 -22.93 -32.01
C ARG A 238 -13.65 -23.07 -33.53
N SER A 239 -13.79 -24.28 -34.07
CA SER A 239 -13.76 -24.53 -35.52
C SER A 239 -14.99 -23.92 -36.21
N ALA A 240 -16.18 -24.05 -35.61
CA ALA A 240 -17.42 -23.40 -36.08
C ALA A 240 -17.25 -21.88 -36.16
N LEU A 241 -16.74 -21.26 -35.07
CA LEU A 241 -16.42 -19.84 -35.04
C LEU A 241 -15.33 -19.46 -36.06
N PHE A 242 -14.29 -20.27 -36.25
CA PHE A 242 -13.23 -20.01 -37.22
C PHE A 242 -13.78 -19.94 -38.66
N TRP A 243 -14.52 -20.96 -39.10
CA TRP A 243 -15.07 -21.01 -40.46
C TRP A 243 -16.19 -19.99 -40.70
N ALA A 244 -17.03 -19.72 -39.69
CA ALA A 244 -18.01 -18.64 -39.74
C ALA A 244 -17.35 -17.26 -39.87
N THR A 245 -16.23 -17.04 -39.17
CA THR A 245 -15.47 -15.78 -39.26
C THR A 245 -14.68 -15.69 -40.57
N ALA A 246 -14.20 -16.82 -41.10
CA ALA A 246 -13.59 -16.87 -42.44
C ALA A 246 -14.60 -16.54 -43.53
N TRP A 247 -15.84 -17.05 -43.44
CA TRP A 247 -16.95 -16.66 -44.32
C TRP A 247 -17.27 -15.15 -44.19
N ALA A 248 -17.34 -14.63 -42.96
CA ALA A 248 -17.61 -13.21 -42.71
C ALA A 248 -16.48 -12.26 -43.20
N LEU A 249 -15.26 -12.77 -43.43
CA LEU A 249 -14.20 -12.02 -44.11
C LEU A 249 -14.47 -11.81 -45.61
N GLN A 250 -15.30 -12.65 -46.24
CA GLN A 250 -15.53 -12.65 -47.68
C GLN A 250 -16.81 -11.92 -48.11
N HIS A 251 -17.91 -12.05 -47.36
CA HIS A 251 -19.20 -11.42 -47.70
C HIS A 251 -19.08 -9.88 -47.73
N SER A 252 -19.70 -9.23 -48.71
CA SER A 252 -19.52 -7.79 -48.98
C SER A 252 -20.04 -6.92 -47.81
N GLY A 253 -19.19 -6.03 -47.31
CA GLY A 253 -19.38 -5.28 -46.06
C GLY A 253 -20.48 -4.20 -46.04
N GLY A 254 -21.60 -4.41 -46.74
CA GLY A 254 -22.80 -3.58 -46.66
C GLY A 254 -23.78 -3.98 -45.55
N PHE A 255 -23.76 -5.24 -45.08
CA PHE A 255 -24.68 -5.74 -44.05
C PHE A 255 -24.04 -5.81 -42.67
N VAL A 256 -24.74 -5.29 -41.65
CA VAL A 256 -24.33 -5.42 -40.25
C VAL A 256 -24.39 -6.90 -39.86
N THR A 257 -23.25 -7.49 -39.52
CA THR A 257 -23.13 -8.93 -39.24
C THR A 257 -23.01 -9.18 -37.74
N TYR A 258 -23.70 -10.21 -37.23
CA TYR A 258 -23.65 -10.70 -35.85
C TYR A 258 -23.29 -12.18 -35.82
N VAL A 259 -22.61 -12.63 -34.77
CA VAL A 259 -22.22 -14.05 -34.58
C VAL A 259 -22.74 -14.55 -33.24
N TRP A 260 -23.40 -15.69 -33.24
CA TRP A 260 -24.08 -16.29 -32.08
C TRP A 260 -23.62 -17.71 -31.84
N GLY A 261 -23.30 -18.03 -30.59
CA GLY A 261 -23.09 -19.40 -30.11
C GLY A 261 -23.48 -19.51 -28.63
N ASP A 262 -23.48 -20.72 -28.08
CA ASP A 262 -23.75 -20.97 -26.66
C ASP A 262 -22.45 -21.12 -25.84
N ASN A 263 -21.35 -21.49 -26.48
CA ASN A 263 -20.06 -21.63 -25.84
C ASN A 263 -19.43 -20.28 -25.47
N THR A 264 -19.79 -19.77 -24.29
CA THR A 264 -19.22 -18.53 -23.72
C THR A 264 -17.70 -18.48 -23.70
N ALA A 265 -17.00 -19.63 -23.59
CA ALA A 265 -15.54 -19.68 -23.59
C ALA A 265 -14.95 -19.51 -24.99
N ALA A 266 -15.50 -20.19 -26.00
CA ALA A 266 -15.06 -20.05 -27.39
C ALA A 266 -15.39 -18.64 -27.95
N LEU A 267 -16.61 -18.14 -27.70
CA LEU A 267 -17.00 -16.76 -28.03
C LEU A 267 -16.09 -15.73 -27.34
N GLY A 268 -15.83 -15.91 -26.04
CA GLY A 268 -14.96 -15.04 -25.26
C GLY A 268 -13.51 -15.00 -25.76
N GLN A 269 -13.05 -16.05 -26.44
CA GLN A 269 -11.74 -16.09 -27.08
C GLN A 269 -11.76 -15.37 -28.44
N ALA A 270 -12.73 -15.68 -29.31
CA ALA A 270 -12.86 -15.02 -30.63
C ALA A 270 -13.06 -13.50 -30.51
N ASN A 271 -13.82 -13.03 -29.52
CA ASN A 271 -14.08 -11.60 -29.30
C ASN A 271 -13.05 -10.89 -28.39
N GLY A 272 -12.03 -11.58 -27.89
CA GLY A 272 -10.98 -11.01 -27.04
C GLY A 272 -11.43 -10.62 -25.62
N GLY A 273 -12.62 -11.07 -25.17
CA GLY A 273 -13.11 -10.86 -23.81
C GLY A 273 -12.52 -11.81 -22.76
N CYS A 274 -11.86 -12.90 -23.17
CA CYS A 274 -11.23 -13.90 -22.29
C CYS A 274 -9.75 -14.10 -22.64
N GLY A 275 -8.86 -13.72 -21.71
CA GLY A 275 -7.41 -13.77 -21.92
C GLY A 275 -6.85 -15.19 -22.10
N GLY A 276 -6.17 -15.43 -23.22
CA GLY A 276 -5.63 -16.73 -23.63
C GLY A 276 -4.42 -17.25 -22.85
N HIS A 277 -4.46 -17.28 -21.52
CA HIS A 277 -3.32 -17.68 -20.69
C HIS A 277 -2.95 -19.18 -20.72
N ASN A 278 -3.75 -20.00 -21.42
CA ASN A 278 -3.42 -21.33 -21.97
C ASN A 278 -4.34 -21.59 -23.19
N ALA A 279 -4.39 -20.65 -24.15
CA ALA A 279 -5.22 -20.80 -25.35
C ALA A 279 -4.61 -21.79 -26.35
N SER A 280 -5.41 -22.71 -26.89
CA SER A 280 -4.99 -23.58 -28.00
C SER A 280 -4.64 -22.77 -29.26
N PRO A 281 -3.85 -23.30 -30.20
CA PRO A 281 -3.51 -22.59 -31.44
C PRO A 281 -4.75 -22.16 -32.21
N LEU A 282 -5.77 -23.02 -32.31
CA LEU A 282 -7.06 -22.64 -32.91
C LEU A 282 -7.70 -21.43 -32.21
N ALA A 283 -7.74 -21.39 -30.88
CA ALA A 283 -8.31 -20.26 -30.14
C ALA A 283 -7.57 -18.93 -30.40
N GLN A 284 -6.25 -18.98 -30.62
CA GLN A 284 -5.44 -17.83 -31.02
C GLN A 284 -5.75 -17.43 -32.47
N ASN A 285 -5.80 -18.41 -33.38
CA ASN A 285 -6.13 -18.22 -34.79
C ASN A 285 -7.56 -17.65 -34.99
N CYS A 286 -8.54 -18.06 -34.19
CA CYS A 286 -9.87 -17.46 -34.15
C CYS A 286 -9.79 -15.96 -33.83
N ARG A 287 -9.03 -15.55 -32.79
CA ARG A 287 -8.94 -14.13 -32.42
C ARG A 287 -8.17 -13.31 -33.46
N ALA A 288 -7.05 -13.84 -33.97
CA ALA A 288 -6.30 -13.24 -35.07
C ALA A 288 -7.16 -13.01 -36.31
N LEU A 289 -8.01 -14.00 -36.65
CA LEU A 289 -8.97 -13.89 -37.73
C LEU A 289 -10.04 -12.82 -37.44
N THR A 290 -10.66 -12.81 -36.25
CA THR A 290 -11.60 -11.73 -35.87
C THR A 290 -10.94 -10.35 -35.95
N GLN A 291 -9.69 -10.19 -35.52
CA GLN A 291 -8.93 -8.94 -35.66
C GLN A 291 -8.72 -8.55 -37.13
N ALA A 292 -8.59 -9.52 -38.04
CA ALA A 292 -8.52 -9.26 -39.48
C ALA A 292 -9.88 -8.87 -40.07
N VAL A 293 -11.01 -9.46 -39.63
CA VAL A 293 -12.35 -9.05 -40.07
C VAL A 293 -12.77 -7.69 -39.49
N GLU A 294 -12.32 -7.36 -38.29
CA GLU A 294 -12.37 -6.01 -37.71
C GLU A 294 -11.60 -5.01 -38.59
N ALA A 295 -10.34 -5.32 -38.94
CA ALA A 295 -9.50 -4.44 -39.76
C ALA A 295 -10.01 -4.31 -41.20
N ALA A 296 -10.62 -5.36 -41.76
CA ALA A 296 -11.38 -5.29 -43.02
C ALA A 296 -12.67 -4.46 -42.88
N GLY A 297 -13.14 -4.22 -41.65
CA GLY A 297 -14.32 -3.42 -41.31
C GLY A 297 -15.64 -4.11 -41.61
N ARG A 298 -15.71 -5.45 -41.50
CA ARG A 298 -16.92 -6.24 -41.80
C ARG A 298 -17.64 -6.77 -40.53
N LEU A 299 -16.89 -7.09 -39.47
CA LEU A 299 -17.44 -7.66 -38.23
C LEU A 299 -16.65 -7.17 -36.98
N PRO A 300 -17.22 -6.28 -36.15
CA PRO A 300 -16.67 -5.92 -34.84
C PRO A 300 -16.74 -7.08 -33.83
N HIS A 301 -15.73 -7.24 -32.96
CA HIS A 301 -15.75 -8.24 -31.88
C HIS A 301 -16.98 -8.14 -30.96
N HIS A 302 -17.52 -6.94 -30.76
CA HIS A 302 -18.66 -6.74 -29.87
C HIS A 302 -20.02 -7.14 -30.50
N HIS A 303 -20.02 -7.68 -31.72
CA HIS A 303 -21.18 -8.32 -32.36
C HIS A 303 -21.23 -9.85 -32.12
N TYR A 304 -20.28 -10.41 -31.36
CA TYR A 304 -20.31 -11.81 -30.91
C TYR A 304 -21.16 -11.91 -29.64
N GLY A 305 -22.33 -12.54 -29.77
CA GLY A 305 -23.33 -12.69 -28.71
C GLY A 305 -23.50 -14.14 -28.24
N HIS A 306 -23.96 -14.31 -27.00
CA HIS A 306 -24.28 -15.62 -26.44
C HIS A 306 -25.79 -15.91 -26.52
N VAL A 307 -26.13 -17.03 -27.16
CA VAL A 307 -27.46 -17.65 -27.20
C VAL A 307 -27.47 -18.87 -26.25
N ARG A 308 -28.64 -19.34 -25.80
CA ARG A 308 -28.74 -20.49 -24.89
C ARG A 308 -29.11 -21.76 -25.66
N ALA A 309 -28.26 -22.79 -25.59
CA ALA A 309 -28.60 -24.14 -26.02
C ALA A 309 -29.89 -24.67 -25.36
N HIS A 310 -30.62 -25.48 -26.13
CA HIS A 310 -31.81 -26.23 -25.70
C HIS A 310 -32.86 -25.33 -25.02
N LYS A 311 -33.19 -24.24 -25.72
CA LYS A 311 -34.24 -23.26 -25.37
C LYS A 311 -35.20 -22.99 -26.53
N GLY A 312 -35.13 -23.77 -27.61
CA GLY A 312 -35.98 -23.65 -28.78
C GLY A 312 -35.63 -22.47 -29.67
N GLN A 313 -34.41 -21.92 -29.57
CA GLN A 313 -33.97 -20.84 -30.44
C GLN A 313 -33.77 -21.43 -31.85
N LYS A 314 -34.70 -21.09 -32.75
CA LYS A 314 -34.94 -21.79 -34.02
C LYS A 314 -33.73 -21.95 -34.95
N TRP A 315 -32.72 -21.08 -34.83
CA TRP A 315 -31.48 -21.16 -35.62
C TRP A 315 -30.34 -21.83 -34.84
N ASN A 316 -30.28 -21.70 -33.51
CA ASN A 316 -29.35 -22.50 -32.69
C ASN A 316 -29.67 -23.99 -32.74
N GLU A 317 -30.93 -24.39 -32.60
CA GLU A 317 -31.31 -25.80 -32.68
C GLU A 317 -31.13 -26.36 -34.12
N LEU A 318 -31.03 -25.50 -35.16
CA LEU A 318 -30.67 -25.92 -36.53
C LEU A 318 -29.18 -26.24 -36.66
N VAL A 319 -28.31 -25.36 -36.15
CA VAL A 319 -26.86 -25.56 -36.25
C VAL A 319 -26.38 -26.72 -35.36
N ASP A 320 -27.00 -26.93 -34.20
CA ASP A 320 -26.79 -28.13 -33.35
C ASP A 320 -27.05 -29.43 -34.13
N VAL A 321 -28.20 -29.49 -34.82
CA VAL A 321 -28.58 -30.64 -35.67
C VAL A 321 -27.57 -30.85 -36.81
N LEU A 322 -27.10 -29.78 -37.47
CA LEU A 322 -26.09 -29.87 -38.55
C LEU A 322 -24.70 -30.30 -38.05
N ALA A 323 -24.29 -29.84 -36.86
CA ALA A 323 -23.04 -30.23 -36.22
C ALA A 323 -23.06 -31.72 -35.79
N LYS A 324 -24.22 -32.21 -35.33
CA LYS A 324 -24.47 -33.62 -34.95
C LYS A 324 -24.65 -34.56 -36.14
N ALA A 325 -25.05 -34.09 -37.32
CA ALA A 325 -25.40 -34.91 -38.49
C ALA A 325 -24.18 -35.50 -39.24
N ARG A 326 -23.26 -36.19 -38.54
CA ARG A 326 -21.99 -36.74 -39.11
C ARG A 326 -22.15 -37.74 -40.26
N HIS A 327 -23.34 -38.28 -40.48
CA HIS A 327 -23.65 -39.16 -41.63
C HIS A 327 -23.76 -38.38 -42.95
N LEU A 328 -23.91 -37.05 -42.89
CA LEU A 328 -23.90 -36.19 -44.07
C LEU A 328 -22.47 -35.87 -44.50
N PRO A 329 -22.20 -35.72 -45.81
CA PRO A 329 -20.92 -35.20 -46.29
C PRO A 329 -20.64 -33.81 -45.71
N ASP A 330 -19.37 -33.43 -45.69
CA ASP A 330 -18.93 -32.12 -45.27
C ASP A 330 -19.07 -31.10 -46.40
N THR A 331 -19.33 -29.84 -46.06
CA THR A 331 -19.50 -28.75 -47.04
C THR A 331 -18.15 -28.45 -47.68
N ALA A 332 -18.09 -28.44 -49.02
CA ALA A 332 -16.87 -28.10 -49.73
C ALA A 332 -16.40 -26.68 -49.39
N VAL A 333 -15.15 -26.56 -48.92
CA VAL A 333 -14.51 -25.28 -48.61
C VAL A 333 -13.74 -24.82 -49.86
N PRO A 334 -14.11 -23.68 -50.51
CA PRO A 334 -13.42 -23.19 -51.70
C PRO A 334 -11.94 -22.89 -51.44
N LEU A 335 -11.10 -23.03 -52.47
CA LEU A 335 -9.66 -22.79 -52.37
C LEU A 335 -9.32 -21.36 -51.90
N SER A 336 -10.17 -20.38 -52.21
CA SER A 336 -10.09 -18.99 -51.74
C SER A 336 -10.31 -18.83 -50.23
N VAL A 337 -11.14 -19.70 -49.62
CA VAL A 337 -11.28 -19.79 -48.14
C VAL A 337 -10.15 -20.62 -47.56
N ALA A 338 -9.87 -21.79 -48.14
CA ALA A 338 -8.83 -22.72 -47.69
C ALA A 338 -7.42 -22.11 -47.72
N ALA A 339 -7.20 -21.09 -48.55
CA ALA A 339 -6.01 -20.24 -48.50
C ALA A 339 -5.70 -19.74 -47.07
N ILE A 340 -6.72 -19.49 -46.23
CA ILE A 340 -6.55 -19.01 -44.86
C ILE A 340 -5.81 -20.00 -43.95
N THR A 341 -5.90 -21.31 -44.21
CA THR A 341 -5.18 -22.32 -43.40
C THR A 341 -3.69 -22.38 -43.72
N HIS A 342 -3.23 -21.69 -44.77
CA HIS A 342 -1.81 -21.47 -45.01
C HIS A 342 -1.25 -20.37 -44.09
N TRP A 343 -2.09 -19.43 -43.64
CA TRP A 343 -1.73 -18.38 -42.66
C TRP A 343 -1.78 -18.91 -41.21
N THR A 344 -2.56 -19.96 -40.93
CA THR A 344 -2.54 -20.66 -39.63
C THR A 344 -1.32 -21.58 -39.50
N ALA A 345 -0.93 -22.25 -40.58
CA ALA A 345 0.18 -23.21 -40.60
C ALA A 345 1.55 -22.55 -40.34
N ASP A 346 1.84 -21.41 -40.96
CA ASP A 346 3.08 -20.63 -40.76
C ASP A 346 2.95 -19.55 -39.66
N ARG A 347 1.77 -19.44 -39.03
CA ARG A 347 1.41 -18.47 -37.99
C ARG A 347 1.36 -17.01 -38.46
N SER A 348 1.36 -16.73 -39.76
CA SER A 348 1.26 -15.35 -40.27
C SER A 348 -0.13 -14.72 -40.06
N ILE A 349 -1.16 -15.50 -39.69
CA ILE A 349 -2.53 -15.03 -39.44
C ILE A 349 -2.61 -13.95 -38.35
N ASP A 350 -1.73 -13.99 -37.35
CA ASP A 350 -1.62 -12.99 -36.26
C ASP A 350 -1.27 -11.57 -36.76
N TRP A 351 -0.89 -11.48 -38.05
CA TRP A 351 -0.50 -10.26 -38.76
C TRP A 351 -1.37 -9.94 -39.98
N LEU A 352 -2.34 -10.81 -40.35
CA LEU A 352 -3.24 -10.62 -41.50
C LEU A 352 -4.02 -9.29 -41.39
N TRP A 353 -4.39 -8.88 -40.17
CA TRP A 353 -5.09 -7.63 -39.91
C TRP A 353 -4.30 -6.38 -40.35
N MET A 354 -2.96 -6.42 -40.38
CA MET A 354 -2.15 -5.27 -40.80
C MET A 354 -2.33 -4.94 -42.28
N TYR A 355 -2.53 -5.93 -43.15
CA TYR A 355 -2.76 -5.70 -44.59
C TYR A 355 -4.05 -4.90 -44.83
N PHE A 356 -5.13 -5.25 -44.13
CA PHE A 356 -6.40 -4.53 -44.23
C PHE A 356 -6.34 -3.16 -43.55
N ALA A 357 -5.65 -3.05 -42.41
CA ALA A 357 -5.48 -1.79 -41.69
C ALA A 357 -4.60 -0.80 -42.47
N SER A 358 -3.50 -1.24 -43.10
CA SER A 358 -2.62 -0.38 -43.89
C SER A 358 -3.25 0.08 -45.20
N VAL A 359 -4.09 -0.74 -45.85
CA VAL A 359 -4.85 -0.31 -47.03
C VAL A 359 -5.90 0.75 -46.67
N ARG A 360 -6.57 0.62 -45.52
CA ARG A 360 -7.63 1.56 -45.08
C ARG A 360 -7.09 2.84 -44.43
N GLN A 361 -5.95 2.78 -43.74
CA GLN A 361 -5.38 3.89 -42.98
C GLN A 361 -3.84 3.98 -43.17
N PRO A 362 -3.34 4.18 -44.41
CA PRO A 362 -1.90 4.05 -44.72
C PRO A 362 -0.98 5.00 -43.92
N GLY A 363 -1.48 6.16 -43.48
CA GLY A 363 -0.71 7.09 -42.64
C GLY A 363 -0.51 6.68 -41.18
N LEU A 364 -1.11 5.58 -40.72
CA LEU A 364 -1.05 5.12 -39.32
C LEU A 364 -0.14 3.90 -39.11
N TRP A 365 0.28 3.21 -40.16
CA TRP A 365 1.01 1.93 -40.07
C TRP A 365 2.35 2.03 -40.80
N PRO A 366 3.28 1.07 -40.62
CA PRO A 366 4.47 0.98 -41.48
C PRO A 366 4.05 0.81 -42.94
N GLN A 367 4.91 1.22 -43.87
CA GLN A 367 4.65 1.11 -45.31
C GLN A 367 4.75 -0.35 -45.75
N LEU A 368 3.77 -0.86 -46.49
CA LEU A 368 3.84 -2.20 -47.08
C LEU A 368 4.69 -2.16 -48.35
N GLU A 369 5.81 -2.88 -48.36
CA GLU A 369 6.69 -3.04 -49.51
C GLU A 369 6.86 -4.52 -49.86
N GLY A 370 6.31 -4.94 -51.00
CA GLY A 370 6.38 -6.33 -51.47
C GLY A 370 5.66 -7.32 -50.55
N ASN A 371 6.41 -7.97 -49.67
CA ASN A 371 5.95 -8.98 -48.71
C ASN A 371 6.20 -8.60 -47.23
N SER A 372 6.64 -7.37 -46.96
CA SER A 372 7.16 -6.93 -45.67
C SER A 372 6.68 -5.53 -45.30
N PHE A 373 6.55 -5.25 -43.99
CA PHE A 373 6.16 -3.96 -43.46
C PHE A 373 7.38 -3.14 -43.02
N VAL A 374 7.53 -1.96 -43.57
CA VAL A 374 8.75 -1.16 -43.51
C VAL A 374 8.53 0.14 -42.73
N ASP A 375 9.39 0.40 -41.75
CA ASP A 375 9.51 1.71 -41.13
C ASP A 375 10.80 2.41 -41.58
N SER A 376 10.64 3.35 -42.50
CA SER A 376 11.67 4.27 -43.01
C SER A 376 11.62 5.65 -42.32
N SER A 377 10.74 5.84 -41.32
CA SER A 377 10.54 7.13 -40.67
C SER A 377 11.60 7.39 -39.60
N ARG A 378 12.76 7.93 -39.98
CA ARG A 378 13.68 8.62 -39.04
C ARG A 378 13.00 9.90 -38.53
N VAL A 379 12.18 9.77 -37.49
CA VAL A 379 11.55 10.89 -36.77
C VAL A 379 12.61 11.61 -35.95
N GLU A 380 12.77 12.92 -36.16
CA GLU A 380 13.69 13.74 -35.37
C GLU A 380 13.19 13.87 -33.92
N LEU A 381 13.86 13.17 -32.99
CA LEU A 381 13.49 13.09 -31.57
C LEU A 381 13.85 14.37 -30.80
N SER A 382 13.21 15.48 -31.16
CA SER A 382 13.21 16.70 -30.35
C SER A 382 12.30 16.55 -29.13
N LEU A 383 12.80 16.87 -27.93
CA LEU A 383 12.03 16.73 -26.67
C LEU A 383 11.02 17.87 -26.51
N PRO A 384 9.68 17.64 -26.59
CA PRO A 384 8.72 18.72 -26.57
C PRO A 384 8.61 19.40 -25.19
N GLN A 385 8.34 20.71 -25.18
CA GLN A 385 7.96 21.42 -23.97
C GLN A 385 6.46 21.21 -23.64
N PRO A 386 6.06 21.10 -22.36
CA PRO A 386 6.89 21.10 -21.16
C PRO A 386 7.41 19.70 -20.81
N HIS A 387 8.73 19.51 -20.74
CA HIS A 387 9.40 18.20 -20.62
C HIS A 387 8.86 17.29 -19.50
N ARG A 388 8.51 17.86 -18.34
CA ARG A 388 7.98 17.13 -17.16
C ARG A 388 6.66 16.36 -17.42
N ARG A 389 5.98 16.66 -18.53
CA ARG A 389 4.77 15.98 -19.04
C ARG A 389 5.02 14.50 -19.33
N PHE A 390 6.13 14.16 -20.01
CA PHE A 390 6.45 12.77 -20.39
C PHE A 390 6.77 11.86 -19.20
N LEU A 391 7.17 12.45 -18.07
CA LEU A 391 7.35 11.77 -16.79
C LEU A 391 6.06 11.73 -15.94
N ASN A 392 4.94 12.22 -16.47
CA ASN A 392 3.66 12.38 -15.77
C ASN A 392 3.82 13.09 -14.41
N LEU A 393 4.64 14.15 -14.37
CA LEU A 393 4.91 14.95 -13.18
C LEU A 393 4.16 16.28 -13.21
N ALA A 394 3.97 16.88 -12.05
CA ALA A 394 3.53 18.27 -11.92
C ALA A 394 4.52 19.22 -12.63
N PRO A 395 4.02 20.24 -13.36
CA PRO A 395 4.80 21.40 -13.80
C PRO A 395 5.72 21.99 -12.73
N SER A 396 6.84 22.54 -13.19
CA SER A 396 7.94 22.99 -12.33
C SER A 396 7.51 24.07 -11.32
N PRO A 397 7.94 23.99 -10.04
CA PRO A 397 7.59 24.97 -9.01
C PRO A 397 8.20 26.37 -9.25
N HIS A 398 9.08 26.54 -10.23
CA HIS A 398 9.73 27.81 -10.55
C HIS A 398 8.81 28.86 -11.18
N SER A 399 7.62 28.48 -11.70
CA SER A 399 6.56 29.45 -12.01
C SER A 399 5.95 29.95 -10.69
N LEU A 400 6.60 30.92 -10.04
CA LEU A 400 6.25 31.48 -8.74
C LEU A 400 4.74 31.82 -8.66
N PRO A 401 3.93 31.03 -7.94
CA PRO A 401 2.52 31.36 -7.79
C PRO A 401 2.39 32.51 -6.79
N GLU A 402 1.50 33.45 -7.07
CA GLU A 402 1.20 34.56 -6.16
C GLU A 402 0.91 34.06 -4.73
N PRO A 403 1.39 34.77 -3.69
CA PRO A 403 1.22 34.35 -2.30
C PRO A 403 -0.25 34.46 -1.88
N ARG A 404 -0.99 33.36 -2.01
CA ARG A 404 -2.39 33.29 -1.61
C ARG A 404 -2.53 33.23 -0.09
N THR A 405 -3.26 34.19 0.46
CA THR A 405 -3.78 34.11 1.84
C THR A 405 -4.57 32.82 1.99
N SER A 406 -4.18 32.00 2.96
CA SER A 406 -4.93 30.84 3.43
C SER A 406 -5.40 31.14 4.85
N THR A 407 -6.60 30.73 5.22
CA THR A 407 -7.14 30.96 6.57
C THR A 407 -7.01 29.67 7.37
N LEU A 408 -6.20 29.69 8.41
CA LEU A 408 -6.21 28.64 9.43
C LEU A 408 -7.48 28.78 10.26
N TYR A 409 -8.17 27.66 10.46
CA TYR A 409 -9.24 27.54 11.44
C TYR A 409 -8.83 26.45 12.41
N LEU A 410 -8.54 26.81 13.65
CA LEU A 410 -7.96 25.90 14.64
C LEU A 410 -8.85 25.87 15.88
N ARG A 411 -9.47 24.72 16.14
CA ARG A 411 -10.11 24.41 17.41
C ARG A 411 -9.19 23.46 18.17
N LEU A 412 -8.34 24.07 18.98
CA LEU A 412 -7.30 23.41 19.78
C LEU A 412 -7.91 22.91 21.09
N VAL A 413 -7.57 21.68 21.49
CA VAL A 413 -7.97 21.09 22.77
C VAL A 413 -6.77 20.43 23.45
N SER A 414 -6.59 20.60 24.75
CA SER A 414 -5.59 19.85 25.55
C SER A 414 -6.20 19.29 26.83
N VAL A 415 -5.87 18.04 27.19
CA VAL A 415 -6.40 17.36 28.40
C VAL A 415 -5.60 16.13 28.85
N ASN A 416 -5.26 16.06 30.14
CA ASN A 416 -4.84 14.81 30.77
C ASN A 416 -6.03 13.85 30.92
N VAL A 417 -5.92 12.68 30.27
CA VAL A 417 -6.97 11.65 30.26
C VAL A 417 -6.78 10.54 31.30
N GLN A 418 -5.71 10.56 32.09
CA GLN A 418 -5.26 9.54 33.07
C GLN A 418 -4.90 8.16 32.48
N THR A 419 -5.66 7.69 31.49
CA THR A 419 -5.41 6.43 30.76
C THR A 419 -6.29 6.35 29.52
N LEU A 420 -5.74 5.89 28.41
CA LEU A 420 -6.45 5.68 27.14
C LEU A 420 -6.14 4.27 26.54
N ALA A 421 -5.53 3.41 27.35
CA ALA A 421 -4.84 2.20 26.91
C ALA A 421 -5.77 1.05 26.44
N GLU A 422 -5.93 0.93 25.11
CA GLU A 422 -6.72 -0.09 24.40
C GLU A 422 -6.38 -1.55 24.79
N ASP A 423 -5.09 -1.87 24.96
CA ASP A 423 -4.60 -3.25 25.08
C ASP A 423 -4.53 -3.79 26.53
N SER A 424 -4.92 -3.00 27.55
CA SER A 424 -4.72 -3.37 28.95
C SER A 424 -5.92 -4.12 29.55
N ALA A 425 -5.68 -5.13 30.37
CA ALA A 425 -6.74 -5.88 31.08
C ALA A 425 -7.51 -5.05 32.14
N LYS A 426 -7.18 -3.77 32.29
CA LYS A 426 -7.88 -2.77 33.12
C LYS A 426 -8.43 -1.59 32.27
N GLY A 427 -8.26 -1.63 30.96
CA GLY A 427 -8.71 -0.61 30.02
C GLY A 427 -10.15 -0.87 29.58
N ASP A 428 -10.91 0.21 29.38
CA ASP A 428 -12.29 0.14 28.88
C ASP A 428 -12.26 0.30 27.35
N PRO A 429 -12.43 -0.77 26.55
CA PRO A 429 -12.24 -0.72 25.09
C PRO A 429 -13.28 0.15 24.35
N GLY A 430 -14.34 0.62 25.04
CA GLY A 430 -15.24 1.64 24.53
C GLY A 430 -14.68 3.08 24.58
N ARG A 431 -13.63 3.34 25.38
CA ARG A 431 -13.21 4.71 25.73
C ARG A 431 -12.62 5.49 24.56
N VAL A 432 -11.76 4.89 23.72
CA VAL A 432 -11.19 5.57 22.54
C VAL A 432 -12.29 5.96 21.54
N PRO A 433 -13.22 5.08 21.12
CA PRO A 433 -14.37 5.46 20.31
C PRO A 433 -15.23 6.59 20.92
N PHE A 434 -15.49 6.53 22.23
CA PHE A 434 -16.28 7.52 22.97
C PHE A 434 -15.62 8.91 23.03
N VAL A 435 -14.31 8.98 23.29
CA VAL A 435 -13.55 10.25 23.22
C VAL A 435 -13.50 10.78 21.79
N ARG A 436 -13.21 9.91 20.81
CA ARG A 436 -13.13 10.26 19.38
C ARG A 436 -14.43 10.86 18.85
N HIS A 437 -15.59 10.35 19.26
CA HIS A 437 -16.87 10.86 18.81
C HIS A 437 -17.18 12.26 19.37
N GLN A 438 -16.89 12.50 20.64
CA GLN A 438 -17.14 13.80 21.28
C GLN A 438 -16.19 14.89 20.76
N LEU A 439 -14.95 14.55 20.44
CA LEU A 439 -14.03 15.48 19.75
C LEU A 439 -14.52 15.82 18.33
N ASP A 440 -15.18 14.88 17.64
CA ASP A 440 -15.79 15.09 16.33
C ASP A 440 -17.02 16.01 16.39
N GLU A 441 -17.88 15.87 17.42
CA GLU A 441 -19.00 16.79 17.70
C GLU A 441 -18.54 18.19 18.10
N LEU A 442 -17.48 18.27 18.91
CA LEU A 442 -16.86 19.54 19.29
C LEU A 442 -16.16 20.22 18.12
N GLU A 443 -16.10 19.60 16.94
CA GLU A 443 -15.33 20.02 15.76
C GLU A 443 -13.84 20.25 16.04
N ALA A 444 -13.30 19.61 17.09
CA ALA A 444 -11.91 19.76 17.47
C ALA A 444 -11.02 19.17 16.38
N ASN A 445 -10.07 19.97 15.88
CA ASN A 445 -9.25 19.60 14.73
C ASN A 445 -7.76 19.39 15.06
N VAL A 446 -7.30 19.89 16.22
CA VAL A 446 -6.02 19.52 16.84
C VAL A 446 -6.24 19.24 18.32
N ILE A 447 -5.85 18.06 18.80
CA ILE A 447 -6.03 17.65 20.19
C ILE A 447 -4.73 17.07 20.76
N GLY A 448 -4.24 17.65 21.85
CA GLY A 448 -3.14 17.10 22.66
C GLY A 448 -3.69 16.33 23.86
N LEU A 449 -3.36 15.04 23.95
CA LEU A 449 -3.78 14.19 25.06
C LEU A 449 -2.58 13.80 25.91
N GLN A 450 -2.69 14.00 27.23
CA GLN A 450 -1.65 13.65 28.20
C GLN A 450 -2.04 12.41 29.02
N GLU A 451 -1.04 11.65 29.46
CA GLU A 451 -1.18 10.42 30.25
C GLU A 451 -2.05 9.34 29.58
N THR A 452 -1.84 9.12 28.28
CA THR A 452 -2.61 8.14 27.51
C THR A 452 -2.26 6.70 27.87
N ARG A 453 -1.11 6.45 28.52
CA ARG A 453 -0.60 5.12 28.92
C ARG A 453 -0.55 4.10 27.77
N ALA A 454 -0.37 4.59 26.54
CA ALA A 454 -0.27 3.76 25.35
C ALA A 454 0.96 2.85 25.40
N ARG A 455 0.80 1.55 25.12
CA ARG A 455 1.91 0.58 25.19
C ARG A 455 2.94 0.67 24.08
N ARG A 456 2.67 1.45 23.02
CA ARG A 456 3.46 1.50 21.79
C ARG A 456 3.48 2.90 21.21
N THR A 457 4.62 3.26 20.63
CA THR A 457 4.79 4.46 19.84
C THR A 457 4.37 4.14 18.39
N GLU A 458 3.20 4.59 17.97
CA GLU A 458 2.64 4.30 16.64
C GLU A 458 1.80 5.45 16.06
N THR A 459 1.51 5.40 14.75
CA THR A 459 0.53 6.25 14.08
C THR A 459 -0.72 5.45 13.77
N ILE A 460 -1.87 5.87 14.33
CA ILE A 460 -3.16 5.20 14.13
C ILE A 460 -4.02 6.08 13.23
N THR A 461 -4.19 5.66 11.98
CA THR A 461 -5.16 6.28 11.07
C THR A 461 -6.56 5.72 11.36
N SER A 462 -7.32 6.43 12.21
CA SER A 462 -8.73 6.14 12.45
C SER A 462 -9.62 6.79 11.38
N GLU A 463 -10.92 6.49 11.39
CA GLU A 463 -11.89 7.04 10.44
C GLU A 463 -11.99 8.57 10.48
N THR A 464 -12.06 9.16 11.68
CA THR A 464 -12.18 10.63 11.83
C THR A 464 -10.88 11.34 12.24
N HIS A 465 -9.86 10.64 12.72
CA HIS A 465 -8.61 11.26 13.20
C HIS A 465 -7.34 10.49 12.76
N TYR A 466 -6.26 11.19 12.42
CA TYR A 466 -4.90 10.64 12.54
C TYR A 466 -4.45 10.81 14.00
N ARG A 467 -3.89 9.76 14.61
CA ARG A 467 -3.32 9.81 15.96
C ARG A 467 -1.82 9.55 15.87
N PHE A 468 -1.00 10.44 16.39
CA PHE A 468 0.43 10.23 16.61
C PHE A 468 0.63 9.88 18.08
N VAL A 469 1.14 8.69 18.38
CA VAL A 469 1.22 8.15 19.74
C VAL A 469 2.67 7.99 20.19
N SER A 470 2.98 8.51 21.37
CA SER A 470 4.22 8.23 22.11
C SER A 470 3.90 7.34 23.31
N SER A 471 4.67 6.27 23.50
CA SER A 471 4.39 5.26 24.53
C SER A 471 4.55 5.76 25.96
N SER A 472 3.98 5.00 26.90
CA SER A 472 4.29 5.05 28.32
C SER A 472 5.77 4.80 28.62
N ASP A 473 6.18 5.07 29.86
CA ASP A 473 7.44 4.56 30.43
C ASP A 473 7.42 3.02 30.59
N THR A 474 8.55 2.45 30.99
CA THR A 474 8.72 1.00 31.24
C THR A 474 7.83 0.45 32.37
N ARG A 475 7.19 1.32 33.16
CA ARG A 475 6.26 0.97 34.25
C ARG A 475 4.79 1.16 33.85
N GLY A 476 4.50 1.57 32.60
CA GLY A 476 3.14 1.77 32.10
C GLY A 476 2.49 3.10 32.51
N ASN A 477 3.29 4.11 32.88
CA ASN A 477 2.83 5.46 33.23
C ASN A 477 3.16 6.47 32.11
N LEU A 478 2.60 7.68 32.17
CA LEU A 478 2.82 8.73 31.16
C LEU A 478 2.29 8.31 29.77
N GLY A 479 2.95 8.73 28.68
CA GLY A 479 2.47 8.60 27.30
C GLY A 479 1.65 9.81 26.89
N VAL A 480 1.81 10.23 25.62
CA VAL A 480 1.13 11.41 25.04
C VAL A 480 0.69 11.12 23.61
N GLU A 481 -0.40 11.74 23.18
CA GLU A 481 -0.90 11.62 21.80
C GLU A 481 -1.25 12.99 21.20
N LEU A 482 -0.92 13.19 19.91
CA LEU A 482 -1.45 14.29 19.10
C LEU A 482 -2.49 13.71 18.14
N TRP A 483 -3.73 14.19 18.21
CA TRP A 483 -4.80 13.80 17.28
C TRP A 483 -5.10 14.97 16.33
N ILE A 484 -5.24 14.66 15.04
CA ILE A 484 -5.58 15.61 13.98
C ILE A 484 -6.85 15.12 13.29
N SER A 485 -7.87 15.98 13.16
CA SER A 485 -9.12 15.60 12.49
C SER A 485 -8.94 15.40 10.98
N ARG A 486 -9.77 14.50 10.44
CA ARG A 486 -9.91 14.14 9.03
C ARG A 486 -11.27 14.56 8.46
N GLN A 487 -12.19 14.99 9.33
CA GLN A 487 -13.50 15.54 8.98
C GLN A 487 -13.43 17.07 8.96
N HIS A 488 -12.76 17.65 9.95
CA HIS A 488 -12.72 19.09 10.18
C HIS A 488 -11.40 19.67 9.68
N PRO A 489 -11.39 20.50 8.62
CA PRO A 489 -10.17 21.02 8.03
C PRO A 489 -9.47 22.02 8.95
N LEU A 490 -8.14 21.99 8.95
CA LEU A 490 -7.28 22.94 9.68
C LEU A 490 -7.15 24.29 8.96
N MET A 491 -7.47 24.32 7.65
CA MET A 491 -7.10 25.41 6.75
C MET A 491 -8.05 25.49 5.55
N TRP A 492 -8.32 26.72 5.11
CA TRP A 492 -9.18 27.05 3.98
C TRP A 492 -8.44 27.96 2.98
N GLN A 493 -8.83 27.89 1.71
CA GLN A 493 -8.33 28.74 0.62
C GLN A 493 -9.52 29.34 -0.11
N GLY A 494 -9.88 30.58 0.24
CA GLY A 494 -11.24 31.06 0.05
C GLY A 494 -12.23 30.08 0.70
N ASN A 495 -13.32 29.76 -0.01
CA ASN A 495 -14.33 28.81 0.48
C ASN A 495 -13.94 27.32 0.27
N THR A 496 -12.72 27.01 -0.19
CA THR A 496 -12.27 25.62 -0.41
C THR A 496 -11.52 25.06 0.80
N PRO A 497 -11.98 23.95 1.42
CA PRO A 497 -11.30 23.33 2.56
C PRO A 497 -10.05 22.55 2.12
N VAL A 498 -8.93 22.72 2.83
CA VAL A 498 -7.69 21.97 2.58
C VAL A 498 -7.65 20.75 3.52
N ALA A 499 -8.03 19.59 2.99
CA ALA A 499 -8.03 18.34 3.73
C ALA A 499 -6.62 17.94 4.21
N ALA A 500 -6.50 17.60 5.49
CA ALA A 500 -5.27 17.08 6.07
C ALA A 500 -4.93 15.68 5.53
N GLN A 501 -3.76 15.53 4.92
CA GLN A 501 -3.21 14.24 4.53
C GLN A 501 -2.11 13.83 5.52
N LEU A 502 -1.93 12.54 5.76
CA LEU A 502 -0.90 12.07 6.70
C LEU A 502 0.52 12.50 6.28
N ASP A 503 0.76 12.61 4.97
CA ASP A 503 2.02 13.09 4.40
C ASP A 503 2.32 14.57 4.67
N ASN A 504 1.33 15.35 5.14
CA ASN A 504 1.55 16.71 5.62
C ASN A 504 2.21 16.76 7.02
N PHE A 505 2.43 15.61 7.70
CA PHE A 505 2.99 15.56 9.05
C PHE A 505 4.33 14.82 9.11
N ARG A 506 5.25 15.33 9.93
CA ARG A 506 6.54 14.71 10.28
C ARG A 506 6.76 14.78 11.78
N VAL A 507 7.14 13.68 12.40
CA VAL A 507 7.53 13.67 13.82
C VAL A 507 9.03 13.94 13.92
N ILE A 508 9.41 14.91 14.74
CA ILE A 508 10.80 15.32 14.92
C ILE A 508 11.39 14.72 16.20
N GLY A 509 10.61 14.61 17.27
CA GLY A 509 11.07 14.03 18.53
C GLY A 509 9.91 13.56 19.41
N TRP A 510 10.16 12.55 20.23
CA TRP A 510 9.18 12.04 21.18
C TRP A 510 9.85 11.42 22.41
N SER A 511 9.10 11.40 23.50
CA SER A 511 9.41 10.70 24.76
C SER A 511 8.10 10.36 25.46
N PRO A 512 8.08 9.59 26.57
CA PRO A 512 6.86 9.40 27.35
C PRO A 512 6.25 10.69 27.92
N ARG A 513 6.98 11.82 27.90
CA ARG A 513 6.53 13.14 28.37
C ARG A 513 6.30 14.18 27.27
N HIS A 514 6.69 13.94 26.01
CA HIS A 514 6.45 14.90 24.92
C HIS A 514 6.37 14.26 23.54
N LEU A 515 5.78 14.97 22.58
CA LEU A 515 5.71 14.59 21.17
C LEU A 515 5.71 15.85 20.29
N LEU A 516 6.70 15.96 19.40
CA LEU A 516 6.93 17.10 18.51
C LEU A 516 6.58 16.71 17.06
N VAL A 517 5.55 17.33 16.50
CA VAL A 517 5.02 17.02 15.17
C VAL A 517 4.94 18.30 14.32
N ARG A 518 5.73 18.37 13.27
CA ARG A 518 5.69 19.43 12.25
C ARG A 518 4.62 19.11 11.20
N PHE A 519 3.79 20.11 10.93
CA PHE A 519 2.86 20.15 9.80
C PHE A 519 3.43 21.03 8.68
N ASP A 520 3.28 20.59 7.43
CA ASP A 520 3.54 21.34 6.20
C ASP A 520 2.30 21.28 5.31
N GLY A 521 1.59 22.40 5.16
CA GLY A 521 0.39 22.49 4.33
C GLY A 521 0.30 23.82 3.61
N SER A 522 0.17 23.80 2.28
CA SER A 522 0.03 24.99 1.42
C SER A 522 1.07 26.11 1.66
N GLY A 523 2.28 25.76 2.08
CA GLY A 523 3.34 26.72 2.39
C GLY A 523 3.26 27.36 3.78
N VAL A 524 2.36 26.86 4.64
CA VAL A 524 2.29 27.14 6.07
C VAL A 524 2.98 26.00 6.80
N ARG A 525 3.82 26.31 7.79
CA ARG A 525 4.44 25.31 8.67
C ARG A 525 4.13 25.60 10.13
N ILE A 526 3.75 24.56 10.86
CA ILE A 526 3.37 24.63 12.27
C ILE A 526 4.06 23.48 13.03
N LEU A 527 4.72 23.78 14.14
CA LEU A 527 5.29 22.78 15.04
C LEU A 527 4.38 22.59 16.26
N PHE A 528 3.63 21.49 16.25
CA PHE A 528 2.81 21.07 17.39
C PHE A 528 3.67 20.33 18.41
N ALA A 529 3.59 20.72 19.67
CA ALA A 529 4.25 20.08 20.80
C ALA A 529 3.23 19.64 21.85
N VAL A 530 2.94 18.35 21.93
CA VAL A 530 2.15 17.79 23.05
C VAL A 530 3.10 17.46 24.19
N CYS A 531 2.82 17.88 25.42
CA CYS A 531 3.70 17.57 26.56
C CYS A 531 2.98 17.33 27.90
N HIS A 532 3.65 16.62 28.80
CA HIS A 532 3.26 16.36 30.19
C HIS A 532 4.51 16.55 31.08
N ALA A 533 4.66 17.75 31.62
CA ALA A 533 5.82 18.15 32.40
C ALA A 533 5.87 17.44 33.76
N PRO A 534 7.07 17.27 34.36
CA PRO A 534 7.22 16.77 35.73
C PRO A 534 6.57 17.69 36.78
N THR A 535 5.99 17.09 37.82
CA THR A 535 5.42 17.80 38.97
C THR A 535 6.50 18.57 39.73
N ALA A 536 6.11 19.57 40.53
CA ALA A 536 7.05 20.41 41.28
C ALA A 536 7.94 19.64 42.28
N ALA A 537 7.56 18.41 42.66
CA ALA A 537 8.32 17.53 43.55
C ALA A 537 9.21 16.51 42.82
N ASP A 538 9.19 16.46 41.48
CA ASP A 538 10.04 15.56 40.68
C ASP A 538 11.45 16.19 40.50
N PRO A 539 12.53 15.58 41.04
CA PRO A 539 13.88 16.16 40.94
C PRO A 539 14.39 16.33 39.51
N GLN A 540 13.81 15.63 38.53
CA GLN A 540 14.18 15.75 37.12
C GLN A 540 13.55 16.96 36.43
N ARG A 541 12.63 17.69 37.09
CA ARG A 541 11.90 18.84 36.54
C ARG A 541 12.80 19.88 35.86
N PRO A 542 13.92 20.38 36.45
CA PRO A 542 14.73 21.41 35.80
C PRO A 542 15.43 20.89 34.54
N ALA A 543 16.01 19.69 34.61
CA ALA A 543 16.68 19.04 33.49
C ALA A 543 15.71 18.72 32.34
N TRP A 544 14.50 18.24 32.64
CA TRP A 544 13.46 18.02 31.64
C TRP A 544 13.05 19.32 30.95
N TRP A 545 12.80 20.39 31.72
CA TRP A 545 12.45 21.69 31.15
C TRP A 545 13.57 22.27 30.29
N LYS A 546 14.84 22.09 30.68
CA LYS A 546 16.00 22.44 29.84
C LYS A 546 15.94 21.70 28.50
N THR A 547 15.88 20.37 28.54
CA THR A 547 15.88 19.52 27.34
C THR A 547 14.70 19.80 26.42
N PHE A 548 13.48 19.92 26.97
CA PHE A 548 12.29 20.22 26.18
C PHE A 548 12.36 21.59 25.50
N ALA A 549 12.84 22.62 26.20
CA ALA A 549 13.02 23.94 25.64
C ALA A 549 14.18 24.00 24.62
N ASP A 550 15.31 23.34 24.88
CA ASP A 550 16.41 23.24 23.90
C ASP A 550 15.93 22.58 22.60
N GLN A 551 15.24 21.43 22.69
CA GLN A 551 14.67 20.72 21.55
C GLN A 551 13.63 21.56 20.80
N LEU A 552 12.68 22.18 21.50
CA LEU A 552 11.61 22.94 20.85
C LEU A 552 12.17 24.18 20.12
N ILE A 553 13.11 24.91 20.74
CA ILE A 553 13.77 26.07 20.13
C ILE A 553 14.61 25.64 18.92
N GLN A 554 15.43 24.58 19.05
CA GLN A 554 16.25 24.05 17.96
C GLN A 554 15.41 23.58 16.76
N HIS A 555 14.24 22.99 17.00
CA HIS A 555 13.40 22.42 15.95
C HIS A 555 12.41 23.42 15.34
N ALA A 556 12.02 24.49 16.05
CA ALA A 556 11.06 25.50 15.57
C ALA A 556 11.49 26.15 14.25
N ARG A 557 12.76 26.55 14.13
CA ARG A 557 13.30 27.30 12.98
C ARG A 557 12.47 28.57 12.70
N ASN A 558 11.67 28.57 11.63
CA ASN A 558 10.83 29.69 11.20
C ASN A 558 9.36 29.23 11.09
N ASP A 559 8.91 28.37 12.00
CA ASP A 559 7.55 27.82 12.03
C ASP A 559 6.79 28.37 13.22
N HIS A 560 5.47 28.54 13.06
CA HIS A 560 4.59 28.87 14.18
C HIS A 560 4.56 27.69 15.16
N VAL A 561 4.82 27.92 16.44
CA VAL A 561 4.85 26.86 17.47
C VAL A 561 3.55 26.86 18.25
N ILE A 562 2.99 25.67 18.51
CA ILE A 562 1.80 25.48 19.34
C ILE A 562 2.09 24.41 20.38
N VAL A 563 1.97 24.73 21.67
CA VAL A 563 2.16 23.76 22.76
C VAL A 563 0.82 23.40 23.39
N LEU A 564 0.57 22.11 23.57
CA LEU A 564 -0.65 21.53 24.14
C LEU A 564 -0.22 20.64 25.32
N GLY A 565 -0.37 21.08 26.56
CA GLY A 565 0.23 20.34 27.67
C GLY A 565 -0.31 20.58 29.06
N ASP A 566 -0.28 19.52 29.87
CA ASP A 566 -0.17 19.63 31.32
C ASP A 566 1.27 20.07 31.63
N LEU A 567 1.43 21.34 32.01
CA LEU A 567 2.71 21.94 32.33
C LEU A 567 3.07 21.77 33.81
N ASN A 568 2.18 21.16 34.62
CA ASN A 568 2.35 20.92 36.04
C ASN A 568 2.90 22.14 36.82
N THR A 569 2.50 23.34 36.41
CA THR A 569 3.02 24.61 36.92
C THR A 569 1.92 25.64 37.02
N ARG A 570 2.05 26.57 37.96
CA ARG A 570 1.08 27.65 38.18
C ARG A 570 1.70 28.95 37.72
N LEU A 571 0.93 29.74 36.98
CA LEU A 571 1.33 31.07 36.53
C LEU A 571 0.80 32.09 37.55
N THR A 572 1.67 32.57 38.43
CA THR A 572 1.31 33.30 39.66
C THR A 572 1.54 34.81 39.60
N LYS A 573 2.27 35.30 38.59
CA LYS A 573 2.53 36.73 38.35
C LYS A 573 2.25 37.05 36.87
N PRO A 574 1.62 38.20 36.56
CA PRO A 574 1.41 38.61 35.18
C PRO A 574 2.76 39.00 34.55
N TRP A 575 2.91 38.67 33.27
CA TRP A 575 4.08 38.97 32.45
C TRP A 575 3.65 39.17 30.98
N PRO A 576 3.01 40.30 30.64
CA PRO A 576 2.55 40.55 29.28
C PRO A 576 3.73 40.64 28.28
N PRO A 577 3.57 40.19 27.03
CA PRO A 577 2.37 39.57 26.44
C PRO A 577 2.20 38.08 26.80
N HIS A 578 3.20 37.44 27.41
CA HIS A 578 3.23 35.98 27.61
C HIS A 578 2.16 35.47 28.59
N VAL A 579 1.94 36.18 29.71
CA VAL A 579 1.04 35.80 30.81
C VAL A 579 0.19 37.01 31.23
N GLY A 580 -1.13 36.84 31.25
CA GLY A 580 -2.10 37.92 31.49
C GLY A 580 -2.54 38.09 32.94
N SER A 581 -3.58 38.92 33.14
CA SER A 581 -4.14 39.30 34.45
C SER A 581 -4.66 38.13 35.28
N LEU A 582 -5.19 37.08 34.65
CA LEU A 582 -5.83 35.96 35.33
C LEU A 582 -4.80 34.97 35.90
N CYS A 583 -3.96 35.43 36.82
CA CYS A 583 -2.95 34.61 37.50
C CYS A 583 -3.53 33.72 38.62
N TRP A 584 -2.75 32.73 39.09
CA TRP A 584 -3.13 31.84 40.18
C TRP A 584 -2.52 32.32 41.51
N GLU A 585 -3.29 32.26 42.60
CA GLU A 585 -2.95 32.87 43.90
C GLU A 585 -1.59 32.46 44.48
N SER A 586 -1.25 31.17 44.40
CA SER A 586 -0.03 30.62 44.99
C SER A 586 0.50 29.40 44.25
N GLY A 587 1.82 29.24 44.22
CA GLY A 587 2.49 28.15 43.52
C GLY A 587 4.02 28.25 43.59
N PRO A 588 4.75 27.23 43.10
CA PRO A 588 6.20 27.31 42.91
C PRO A 588 6.55 28.35 41.84
N GLU A 589 7.79 28.81 41.84
CA GLU A 589 8.30 29.74 40.82
C GLU A 589 8.25 29.15 39.41
N LEU A 590 8.20 30.04 38.41
CA LEU A 590 8.20 29.68 37.01
C LEU A 590 9.55 29.00 36.65
N PRO A 591 9.56 27.82 36.01
CA PRO A 591 10.81 27.22 35.57
C PRO A 591 11.51 28.14 34.55
N ALA A 592 12.74 28.59 34.84
CA ALA A 592 13.48 29.53 33.98
C ALA A 592 13.65 29.07 32.51
N HIS A 593 13.62 27.76 32.25
CA HIS A 593 13.63 27.23 30.87
C HIS A 593 12.26 27.27 30.17
N LEU A 594 11.14 27.31 30.91
CA LEU A 594 9.82 27.65 30.37
C LEU A 594 9.71 29.16 30.10
N GLU A 595 10.26 30.00 30.97
CA GLU A 595 10.38 31.45 30.75
C GLU A 595 11.18 31.74 29.46
N ARG A 596 12.37 31.14 29.32
CA ARG A 596 13.16 31.17 28.08
C ARG A 596 12.36 30.67 26.87
N LEU A 597 11.58 29.60 27.01
CA LEU A 597 10.76 29.05 25.92
C LEU A 597 9.69 30.05 25.46
N LEU A 598 8.99 30.70 26.40
CA LEU A 598 7.97 31.71 26.10
C LEU A 598 8.59 32.93 25.39
N HIS A 599 9.73 33.42 25.87
CA HIS A 599 10.45 34.54 25.26
C HIS A 599 11.06 34.20 23.89
N SER A 600 11.88 33.13 23.81
CA SER A 600 12.62 32.77 22.58
C SER A 600 11.73 32.34 21.41
N LEU A 601 10.51 31.87 21.67
CA LEU A 601 9.55 31.48 20.63
C LEU A 601 8.37 32.45 20.49
N ARG A 602 8.40 33.59 21.21
CA ARG A 602 7.30 34.57 21.29
C ARG A 602 5.94 33.90 21.50
N LEU A 603 5.85 33.06 22.52
CA LEU A 603 4.63 32.32 22.85
C LEU A 603 3.89 32.98 24.01
N TRP A 604 2.56 33.02 23.92
CA TRP A 604 1.67 33.51 24.98
C TRP A 604 0.61 32.48 25.37
N VAL A 605 -0.06 32.74 26.49
CA VAL A 605 -1.01 31.82 27.13
C VAL A 605 -2.41 32.46 27.21
N PRO A 606 -3.30 32.25 26.22
CA PRO A 606 -4.61 32.89 26.17
C PRO A 606 -5.52 32.61 27.37
N SER A 607 -5.42 31.44 28.00
CA SER A 607 -6.20 31.10 29.21
C SER A 607 -5.76 31.85 30.48
N THR A 608 -4.79 32.77 30.37
CA THR A 608 -4.43 33.77 31.41
C THR A 608 -4.91 35.19 31.09
N HIS A 609 -5.51 35.42 29.92
CA HIS A 609 -5.87 36.76 29.45
C HIS A 609 -7.39 36.97 29.44
N GLU A 610 -7.86 37.85 30.31
CA GLU A 610 -9.28 38.18 30.49
C GLU A 610 -9.98 38.69 29.21
N ALA A 611 -9.23 39.35 28.31
CA ALA A 611 -9.74 39.82 27.02
C ALA A 611 -10.19 38.70 26.06
N CYS A 612 -9.72 37.45 26.25
CA CYS A 612 -10.07 36.32 25.38
C CYS A 612 -10.57 35.06 26.14
N HIS A 613 -10.30 34.95 27.45
CA HIS A 613 -10.72 33.82 28.27
C HIS A 613 -12.08 34.06 28.92
N SER A 614 -12.94 33.04 28.94
CA SER A 614 -14.27 33.13 29.56
C SER A 614 -14.65 31.89 30.36
N GLY A 615 -15.42 32.09 31.43
CA GLY A 615 -15.90 31.03 32.31
C GLY A 615 -14.97 30.76 33.50
N LEU A 616 -14.94 29.50 33.95
CA LEU A 616 -14.06 29.03 35.03
C LEU A 616 -12.68 28.67 34.45
N SER A 617 -11.62 29.10 35.13
CA SER A 617 -10.24 29.01 34.63
C SER A 617 -9.43 27.81 35.14
N PHE A 618 -9.90 27.09 36.16
CA PHE A 618 -9.19 25.90 36.65
C PHE A 618 -9.31 24.73 35.67
N THR A 619 -8.22 23.98 35.52
CA THR A 619 -8.17 22.76 34.69
C THR A 619 -7.97 21.51 35.53
N TRP A 620 -7.64 21.66 36.82
CA TRP A 620 -7.38 20.56 37.76
C TRP A 620 -8.13 20.74 39.08
N ALA A 621 -8.53 19.62 39.70
CA ALA A 621 -9.17 19.58 41.01
C ALA A 621 -8.67 18.38 41.85
N SER A 622 -8.29 18.64 43.10
CA SER A 622 -7.69 17.65 44.00
C SER A 622 -8.68 16.53 44.37
N PRO A 623 -8.34 15.24 44.12
CA PRO A 623 -9.19 14.10 44.44
C PRO A 623 -9.64 14.05 45.91
N GLY A 624 -10.89 14.44 46.17
CA GLY A 624 -11.52 14.39 47.49
C GLY A 624 -11.17 15.53 48.45
N GLN A 625 -10.35 16.51 48.04
CA GLN A 625 -9.93 17.65 48.90
C GLN A 625 -10.35 19.02 48.37
N GLY A 626 -10.97 19.11 47.19
CA GLY A 626 -11.62 20.33 46.67
C GLY A 626 -10.69 21.45 46.17
N ALA A 627 -9.42 21.49 46.57
CA ALA A 627 -8.45 22.46 46.09
C ALA A 627 -8.26 22.36 44.55
N THR A 628 -8.33 23.49 43.85
CA THR A 628 -8.24 23.56 42.37
C THR A 628 -6.93 24.16 41.88
N SER A 629 -6.65 24.02 40.58
CA SER A 629 -5.53 24.70 39.92
C SER A 629 -5.73 24.81 38.40
N ARG A 630 -5.00 25.71 37.74
CA ARG A 630 -4.84 25.74 36.29
C ARG A 630 -3.40 25.34 35.95
N ILE A 631 -3.24 24.15 35.40
CA ILE A 631 -1.95 23.52 35.05
C ILE A 631 -1.90 23.01 33.60
N ASP A 632 -3.06 22.81 32.98
CA ASP A 632 -3.21 22.45 31.56
C ASP A 632 -3.30 23.74 30.73
N PHE A 633 -2.48 23.87 29.70
CA PHE A 633 -2.34 25.10 28.93
C PHE A 633 -2.25 24.84 27.42
N ILE A 634 -2.67 25.85 26.66
CA ILE A 634 -2.43 25.98 25.22
C ILE A 634 -1.56 27.24 25.04
N LEU A 635 -0.39 27.09 24.43
CA LEU A 635 0.52 28.18 24.08
C LEU A 635 0.47 28.36 22.56
N ILE A 636 0.42 29.60 22.11
CA ILE A 636 0.37 30.00 20.69
C ILE A 636 1.28 31.20 20.42
N PRO A 637 1.63 31.50 19.16
CA PRO A 637 2.45 32.65 18.81
C PRO A 637 1.79 33.99 19.18
N GLU A 638 2.61 34.95 19.59
CA GLU A 638 2.21 36.32 19.92
C GLU A 638 1.53 37.02 18.73
N GLU A 639 1.92 36.71 17.49
CA GLU A 639 1.31 37.27 16.28
C GLU A 639 -0.07 36.65 15.92
N TRP A 640 -0.60 35.72 16.72
CA TRP A 640 -1.91 35.09 16.50
C TRP A 640 -2.96 35.64 17.50
N PRO A 641 -3.89 36.50 17.06
CA PRO A 641 -4.89 37.10 17.95
C PRO A 641 -5.96 36.08 18.35
N ALA A 642 -6.27 36.03 19.65
CA ALA A 642 -7.41 35.28 20.19
C ALA A 642 -8.58 36.24 20.46
N LEU A 643 -9.76 35.96 19.89
CA LEU A 643 -10.94 36.81 20.02
C LEU A 643 -11.58 36.72 21.42
N PRO A 644 -12.46 37.66 21.82
CA PRO A 644 -13.26 37.54 23.04
C PRO A 644 -13.97 36.19 23.14
N ALA A 645 -13.94 35.59 24.34
CA ALA A 645 -14.47 34.26 24.67
C ALA A 645 -13.91 33.06 23.85
N SER A 646 -12.86 33.23 23.05
CA SER A 646 -12.23 32.14 22.29
C SER A 646 -11.48 31.11 23.14
N SER A 647 -11.04 31.48 24.35
CA SER A 647 -10.45 30.55 25.31
C SER A 647 -11.46 30.16 26.39
N THR A 648 -11.61 28.86 26.64
CA THR A 648 -12.55 28.30 27.64
C THR A 648 -11.98 27.03 28.27
N VAL A 649 -12.52 26.60 29.41
CA VAL A 649 -12.32 25.24 29.93
C VAL A 649 -13.63 24.46 29.80
N LEU A 650 -13.57 23.31 29.12
CA LEU A 650 -14.68 22.41 28.80
C LEU A 650 -15.09 21.59 30.03
N HIS A 651 -15.87 22.23 30.89
CA HIS A 651 -16.36 21.64 32.13
C HIS A 651 -17.50 20.62 31.93
N ASP A 652 -18.12 20.58 30.76
CA ASP A 652 -19.29 19.76 30.42
C ASP A 652 -18.95 18.48 29.61
N VAL A 653 -17.75 18.38 29.05
CA VAL A 653 -17.29 17.22 28.24
C VAL A 653 -16.77 16.08 29.11
N ASP A 654 -17.10 14.83 28.79
CA ASP A 654 -16.67 13.63 29.52
C ASP A 654 -15.63 12.82 28.74
N PHE A 655 -14.35 12.95 29.09
CA PHE A 655 -13.26 12.19 28.46
C PHE A 655 -13.17 10.72 28.93
N GLY A 656 -14.17 10.22 29.65
CA GLY A 656 -14.22 8.85 30.18
C GLY A 656 -13.32 8.62 31.39
N GLN A 657 -12.89 9.69 32.05
CA GLN A 657 -11.95 9.67 33.19
C GLN A 657 -12.51 8.87 34.38
N THR A 658 -11.64 8.45 35.29
CA THR A 658 -12.06 7.66 36.46
C THR A 658 -12.70 8.58 37.50
N GLY A 659 -11.98 9.65 37.85
CA GLY A 659 -12.44 10.78 38.65
C GLY A 659 -12.96 11.96 37.80
N VAL A 660 -12.98 13.14 38.41
CA VAL A 660 -13.28 14.44 37.78
C VAL A 660 -12.23 15.45 38.26
N ASP A 661 -10.98 15.13 37.96
CA ASP A 661 -9.76 15.77 38.47
C ASP A 661 -9.00 16.57 37.41
N HIS A 662 -9.20 16.31 36.10
CA HIS A 662 -8.74 17.16 35.01
C HIS A 662 -9.88 17.55 34.06
N PHE A 663 -9.82 18.76 33.52
CA PHE A 663 -10.76 19.37 32.58
C PHE A 663 -10.02 19.87 31.34
N ALA A 664 -10.63 19.74 30.16
CA ALA A 664 -9.96 20.11 28.92
C ALA A 664 -9.97 21.62 28.71
N VAL A 665 -8.81 22.20 28.41
CA VAL A 665 -8.72 23.58 27.90
C VAL A 665 -8.98 23.59 26.39
N ARG A 666 -9.76 24.58 25.93
CA ARG A 666 -10.10 24.84 24.52
C ARG A 666 -9.62 26.24 24.12
N LEU A 667 -9.19 26.35 22.87
CA LEU A 667 -8.89 27.62 22.21
C LEU A 667 -9.32 27.59 20.74
N ASP A 668 -10.16 28.53 20.33
CA ASP A 668 -10.59 28.73 18.95
C ASP A 668 -9.82 29.88 18.28
N LEU A 669 -9.26 29.66 17.10
CA LEU A 669 -8.49 30.67 16.36
C LEU A 669 -8.84 30.66 14.87
N THR A 670 -8.99 31.87 14.32
CA THR A 670 -9.09 32.10 12.87
C THR A 670 -7.94 33.02 12.47
N VAL A 671 -6.93 32.49 11.78
CA VAL A 671 -5.69 33.22 11.49
C VAL A 671 -5.40 33.23 9.99
N ASN A 672 -5.26 34.42 9.41
CA ASN A 672 -4.89 34.57 7.99
C ASN A 672 -3.37 34.50 7.82
N VAL A 673 -2.90 33.49 7.08
CA VAL A 673 -1.48 33.20 6.86
C VAL A 673 -1.14 33.26 5.36
N ARG A 674 0.01 33.82 5.01
CA ARG A 674 0.48 33.93 3.61
C ARG A 674 1.25 32.67 3.22
N GLY A 675 0.57 31.73 2.57
CA GLY A 675 1.17 30.47 2.13
C GLY A 675 1.78 30.56 0.73
N ARG A 676 2.97 29.99 0.53
CA ARG A 676 3.50 29.71 -0.82
C ARG A 676 2.83 28.45 -1.37
N LYS A 677 2.14 28.54 -2.51
CA LYS A 677 1.52 27.38 -3.18
C LYS A 677 2.60 26.41 -3.68
N GLY A 678 2.88 25.37 -2.89
CA GLY A 678 3.55 24.17 -3.41
C GLY A 678 2.66 23.52 -4.48
N PRO A 679 3.23 22.95 -5.57
CA PRO A 679 2.44 22.29 -6.60
C PRO A 679 1.62 21.14 -6.00
N ARG A 680 0.32 21.14 -6.33
CA ARG A 680 -0.62 20.05 -6.08
C ARG A 680 -1.58 20.04 -7.27
N PHE A 681 -1.40 19.08 -8.16
CA PHE A 681 -2.38 18.76 -9.18
C PHE A 681 -3.28 17.66 -8.61
N PRO A 682 -4.62 17.82 -8.61
CA PRO A 682 -5.50 16.76 -8.15
C PRO A 682 -5.41 15.60 -9.15
N ARG A 683 -4.81 14.46 -8.74
CA ARG A 683 -4.91 13.22 -9.52
C ARG A 683 -6.39 12.93 -9.75
N GLN A 684 -6.82 12.90 -11.01
CA GLN A 684 -8.21 12.73 -11.37
C GLN A 684 -8.70 11.36 -10.84
N ALA A 685 -9.65 11.41 -9.91
CA ALA A 685 -10.05 10.25 -9.13
C ALA A 685 -11.13 9.46 -9.88
N ILE A 686 -10.69 8.45 -10.64
CA ILE A 686 -11.56 7.51 -11.35
C ILE A 686 -12.15 6.49 -10.36
N ASP A 687 -13.43 6.17 -10.46
CA ASP A 687 -14.05 5.05 -9.75
C ASP A 687 -13.91 3.75 -10.55
N VAL A 688 -12.74 3.12 -10.41
CA VAL A 688 -12.36 1.88 -11.12
C VAL A 688 -13.31 0.70 -10.89
N LYS A 689 -14.20 0.76 -9.88
CA LYS A 689 -15.25 -0.24 -9.70
C LYS A 689 -16.31 -0.16 -10.80
N LYS A 690 -16.76 1.05 -11.12
CA LYS A 690 -17.83 1.29 -12.11
C LYS A 690 -17.46 0.85 -13.52
N ILE A 691 -16.18 0.96 -13.87
CA ILE A 691 -15.64 0.48 -15.16
C ILE A 691 -15.97 -1.01 -15.41
N ARG A 692 -16.20 -1.81 -14.36
CA ARG A 692 -16.53 -3.24 -14.45
C ARG A 692 -18.02 -3.57 -14.30
N GLU A 693 -18.88 -2.58 -14.16
CA GLU A 693 -20.33 -2.77 -14.11
C GLU A 693 -20.84 -2.92 -15.56
N PRO A 694 -21.71 -3.91 -15.90
CA PRO A 694 -22.10 -4.17 -17.29
C PRO A 694 -22.70 -2.94 -18.01
N GLU A 695 -23.41 -2.09 -17.27
CA GLU A 695 -23.98 -0.83 -17.73
C GLU A 695 -22.93 0.18 -18.23
N ALA A 696 -21.69 0.10 -17.74
CA ALA A 696 -20.59 0.96 -18.17
C ALA A 696 -19.94 0.51 -19.49
N ALA A 697 -20.16 -0.74 -19.92
CA ALA A 697 -19.45 -1.33 -21.06
C ALA A 697 -19.65 -0.63 -22.41
N PRO A 698 -20.81 -0.01 -22.74
CA PRO A 698 -20.93 0.83 -23.94
C PRO A 698 -20.11 2.12 -23.82
N THR A 699 -20.16 2.79 -22.67
CA THR A 699 -19.42 4.05 -22.44
C THR A 699 -17.91 3.84 -22.46
N VAL A 700 -17.40 2.75 -21.87
CA VAL A 700 -15.96 2.46 -21.87
C VAL A 700 -15.47 2.07 -23.27
N ARG A 701 -16.26 1.32 -24.05
CA ARG A 701 -15.94 1.04 -25.47
C ARG A 701 -15.85 2.32 -26.29
N ALA A 702 -16.86 3.19 -26.22
CA ALA A 702 -16.84 4.48 -26.91
C ALA A 702 -15.65 5.38 -26.50
N ILE A 703 -15.11 5.25 -25.29
CA ILE A 703 -13.88 5.96 -24.85
C ILE A 703 -12.61 5.34 -25.48
N CYS A 704 -12.58 4.03 -25.74
CA CYS A 704 -11.49 3.36 -26.43
C CYS A 704 -11.55 3.62 -27.95
N GLU A 705 -12.74 3.50 -28.54
CA GLU A 705 -13.03 3.71 -29.97
C GLU A 705 -12.85 5.18 -30.40
N SER A 706 -12.86 6.12 -29.45
CA SER A 706 -12.58 7.56 -29.69
C SER A 706 -11.14 7.98 -29.38
N VAL A 707 -10.23 7.04 -29.09
CA VAL A 707 -8.79 7.36 -28.99
C VAL A 707 -8.33 7.96 -30.34
N PRO A 708 -7.69 9.14 -30.37
CA PRO A 708 -7.32 9.78 -31.63
C PRO A 708 -6.39 8.93 -32.49
N ASP A 709 -6.64 8.87 -33.79
CA ASP A 709 -5.69 8.37 -34.79
C ASP A 709 -4.39 9.20 -34.73
N VAL A 710 -3.27 8.55 -34.41
CA VAL A 710 -1.95 9.20 -34.33
C VAL A 710 -1.10 8.81 -35.53
N PRO A 711 -0.54 9.74 -36.33
CA PRO A 711 0.31 9.41 -37.47
C PRO A 711 1.48 8.48 -37.13
N TRP A 712 1.85 7.60 -38.07
CA TRP A 712 3.02 6.72 -37.91
C TRP A 712 4.32 7.51 -37.67
N THR A 713 4.42 8.70 -38.26
CA THR A 713 5.53 9.66 -38.14
C THR A 713 5.61 10.39 -36.79
N THR A 714 4.62 10.29 -35.90
CA THR A 714 4.76 10.77 -34.51
C THR A 714 5.69 9.85 -33.73
N ASP A 715 6.49 10.35 -32.79
CA ASP A 715 7.36 9.55 -31.92
C ASP A 715 6.59 8.71 -30.88
N ALA A 716 7.27 7.75 -30.24
CA ALA A 716 6.64 6.84 -29.26
C ALA A 716 6.21 7.54 -27.95
N HIS A 717 6.94 8.57 -27.51
CA HIS A 717 6.69 9.28 -26.26
C HIS A 717 5.46 10.19 -26.38
N THR A 718 5.35 10.94 -27.48
CA THR A 718 4.18 11.77 -27.80
C THR A 718 2.97 10.89 -28.11
N HIS A 719 3.14 9.79 -28.83
CA HIS A 719 2.05 8.84 -29.07
C HIS A 719 1.50 8.25 -27.76
N CYS A 720 2.37 7.79 -26.85
CA CYS A 720 1.93 7.33 -25.53
C CYS A 720 1.22 8.45 -24.73
N ASP A 721 1.75 9.68 -24.76
CA ASP A 721 1.17 10.83 -24.05
C ASP A 721 -0.23 11.21 -24.55
N ILE A 722 -0.51 11.08 -25.85
CA ILE A 722 -1.84 11.29 -26.45
C ILE A 722 -2.83 10.26 -25.90
N ILE A 723 -2.51 8.96 -26.02
CA ILE A 723 -3.41 7.87 -25.61
C ILE A 723 -3.70 7.94 -24.11
N THR A 724 -2.67 8.03 -23.25
CA THR A 724 -2.87 8.00 -21.79
C THR A 724 -3.70 9.20 -21.30
N ARG A 725 -3.56 10.38 -21.94
CA ARG A 725 -4.40 11.54 -21.63
C ARG A 725 -5.85 11.34 -22.03
N HIS A 726 -6.11 10.85 -23.24
CA HIS A 726 -7.48 10.67 -23.74
C HIS A 726 -8.26 9.71 -22.84
N LEU A 727 -7.67 8.54 -22.54
CA LEU A 727 -8.26 7.54 -21.66
C LEU A 727 -8.52 8.10 -20.26
N THR A 728 -7.52 8.70 -19.60
CA THR A 728 -7.68 9.20 -18.23
C THR A 728 -8.68 10.34 -18.11
N THR A 729 -8.64 11.31 -19.03
CA THR A 729 -9.53 12.48 -19.01
C THR A 729 -10.98 12.07 -19.19
N ASN A 730 -11.27 11.17 -20.14
CA ASN A 730 -12.64 10.74 -20.41
C ASN A 730 -13.14 9.75 -19.35
N LEU A 731 -12.31 8.82 -18.86
CA LEU A 731 -12.68 7.93 -17.75
C LEU A 731 -12.93 8.70 -16.44
N ALA A 732 -12.19 9.77 -16.16
CA ALA A 732 -12.44 10.63 -15.00
C ALA A 732 -13.73 11.45 -15.12
N LYS A 733 -14.10 11.86 -16.35
CA LYS A 733 -15.35 12.55 -16.66
C LYS A 733 -16.56 11.62 -16.55
N ALA A 734 -16.46 10.39 -17.04
CA ALA A 734 -17.55 9.39 -17.01
C ALA A 734 -17.71 8.71 -15.64
N PHE A 735 -16.61 8.43 -14.94
CA PHE A 735 -16.60 7.69 -13.67
C PHE A 735 -15.93 8.48 -12.53
N PRO A 736 -16.43 9.68 -12.17
CA PRO A 736 -15.87 10.46 -11.07
C PRO A 736 -16.11 9.77 -9.73
N ARG A 737 -15.07 9.66 -8.91
CA ARG A 737 -15.14 8.98 -7.61
C ARG A 737 -16.00 9.75 -6.60
N PRO A 738 -17.07 9.13 -6.05
CA PRO A 738 -17.99 9.81 -5.14
C PRO A 738 -17.33 10.19 -3.82
N ALA A 739 -17.85 11.25 -3.18
CA ALA A 739 -17.48 11.62 -1.82
C ALA A 739 -17.82 10.48 -0.84
N LYS A 740 -17.01 10.33 0.22
CA LYS A 740 -17.26 9.30 1.23
C LYS A 740 -18.47 9.68 2.08
N ILE A 741 -19.54 8.91 1.93
CA ILE A 741 -20.71 8.95 2.82
C ILE A 741 -20.23 8.73 4.26
N LYS A 742 -20.65 9.60 5.18
CA LYS A 742 -20.39 9.44 6.63
C LYS A 742 -21.11 8.19 7.11
N LYS A 743 -20.39 7.24 7.73
CA LYS A 743 -21.01 6.14 8.46
C LYS A 743 -21.63 6.67 9.75
N GLN A 744 -22.85 6.25 10.06
CA GLN A 744 -23.46 6.59 11.35
C GLN A 744 -22.73 5.86 12.50
N PRO A 745 -22.66 6.47 13.70
CA PRO A 745 -22.16 5.79 14.90
C PRO A 745 -23.10 4.65 15.31
N PHE A 746 -22.57 3.68 16.07
CA PHE A 746 -23.31 2.49 16.52
C PHE A 746 -24.07 2.67 17.84
N PHE A 747 -24.18 3.90 18.35
CA PHE A 747 -24.82 4.20 19.64
C PHE A 747 -26.32 4.43 19.48
N SER A 748 -27.13 3.93 20.42
CA SER A 748 -28.58 4.13 20.46
C SER A 748 -28.96 5.46 21.11
N ASP A 749 -30.17 5.95 20.83
CA ASP A 749 -30.75 7.14 21.46
C ASP A 749 -30.82 7.01 23.00
N THR A 750 -30.87 5.78 23.53
CA THR A 750 -30.84 5.55 24.98
C THR A 750 -29.44 5.82 25.57
N THR A 751 -28.37 5.38 24.90
CA THR A 751 -26.99 5.76 25.23
C THR A 751 -26.78 7.26 25.05
N TRP A 752 -27.40 7.87 24.03
CA TRP A 752 -27.36 9.31 23.83
C TRP A 752 -28.02 10.09 24.96
N THR A 753 -29.22 9.69 25.36
CA THR A 753 -29.98 10.31 26.46
C THR A 753 -29.22 10.20 27.78
N LEU A 754 -28.66 9.02 28.09
CA LEU A 754 -27.81 8.82 29.28
C LEU A 754 -26.54 9.69 29.25
N ARG A 755 -25.95 9.93 28.07
CA ARG A 755 -24.85 10.90 27.91
C ARG A 755 -25.34 12.33 28.17
N GLN A 756 -26.40 12.78 27.51
CA GLN A 756 -26.91 14.15 27.63
C GLN A 756 -27.34 14.48 29.07
N GLN A 757 -27.92 13.51 29.79
CA GLN A 757 -28.21 13.64 31.23
C GLN A 757 -26.93 13.84 32.05
N ARG A 758 -25.85 13.06 31.80
CA ARG A 758 -24.56 13.23 32.48
C ARG A 758 -23.93 14.59 32.18
N VAL A 759 -23.94 15.04 30.92
CA VAL A 759 -23.45 16.36 30.48
C VAL A 759 -24.23 17.49 31.17
N SER A 760 -25.57 17.39 31.19
CA SER A 760 -26.46 18.37 31.84
C SER A 760 -26.23 18.45 33.36
N LEU A 761 -26.11 17.30 34.04
CA LEU A 761 -25.76 17.26 35.47
C LEU A 761 -24.37 17.85 35.73
N ARG A 762 -23.37 17.52 34.90
CA ARG A 762 -22.02 18.10 34.97
C ARG A 762 -22.06 19.62 34.79
N LYS A 763 -22.87 20.14 33.86
CA LYS A 763 -23.10 21.59 33.68
C LYS A 763 -23.77 22.23 34.90
N ARG A 764 -24.81 21.62 35.48
CA ARG A 764 -25.50 22.09 36.69
C ARG A 764 -24.55 22.15 37.91
N ILE A 765 -23.67 21.16 38.09
CA ILE A 765 -22.66 21.13 39.15
C ILE A 765 -21.76 22.37 39.08
N HIS A 766 -21.16 22.64 37.91
CA HIS A 766 -20.25 23.78 37.74
C HIS A 766 -20.97 25.13 37.80
N GLN A 767 -22.21 25.22 37.30
CA GLN A 767 -23.04 26.41 37.46
C GLN A 767 -23.33 26.69 38.94
N GLY A 768 -23.64 25.69 39.76
CA GLY A 768 -23.85 25.86 41.20
C GLY A 768 -22.58 26.29 41.95
N ILE A 769 -21.42 25.72 41.61
CA ILE A 769 -20.12 26.10 42.18
C ILE A 769 -19.75 27.55 41.80
N ALA A 770 -19.92 27.92 40.53
CA ALA A 770 -19.66 29.29 40.05
C ALA A 770 -20.67 30.33 40.58
N TRP A 771 -21.89 29.90 40.92
CA TRP A 771 -22.90 30.75 41.54
C TRP A 771 -22.61 30.97 43.04
N THR A 772 -22.25 29.92 43.77
CA THR A 772 -21.88 30.03 45.20
C THR A 772 -20.70 30.95 45.42
N SER A 773 -19.66 30.91 44.57
CA SER A 773 -18.53 31.87 44.63
C SER A 773 -18.88 33.31 44.25
N LYS A 774 -20.14 33.60 43.88
CA LYS A 774 -20.66 34.94 43.55
C LYS A 774 -21.92 35.29 44.34
N ALA A 775 -22.36 34.44 45.28
CA ALA A 775 -23.60 34.62 46.03
C ALA A 775 -23.58 35.91 46.85
N ASP A 776 -22.50 36.13 47.60
CA ASP A 776 -22.30 37.30 48.45
C ASP A 776 -22.28 38.59 47.62
N LEU A 777 -21.59 38.58 46.47
CA LEU A 777 -21.52 39.71 45.55
C LEU A 777 -22.90 40.03 44.94
N ALA A 778 -23.65 39.01 44.52
CA ALA A 778 -24.98 39.17 43.94
C ALA A 778 -26.01 39.67 44.97
N TRP A 779 -25.91 39.22 46.22
CA TRP A 779 -26.76 39.70 47.31
C TRP A 779 -26.33 41.08 47.82
N ALA A 780 -25.05 41.44 47.77
CA ALA A 780 -24.58 42.81 48.04
C ALA A 780 -25.09 43.80 46.98
N PHE A 781 -25.05 43.44 45.68
CA PHE A 781 -25.67 44.26 44.63
C PHE A 781 -27.19 44.38 44.80
N LYS A 782 -27.89 43.32 45.22
CA LYS A 782 -29.31 43.42 45.59
C LYS A 782 -29.54 44.30 46.82
N ALA A 783 -28.68 44.21 47.83
CA ALA A 783 -28.79 45.04 49.03
C ALA A 783 -28.68 46.52 48.69
N TRP A 784 -27.75 46.88 47.80
CA TRP A 784 -27.62 48.23 47.27
C TRP A 784 -28.81 48.63 46.36
N GLN A 785 -29.33 47.72 45.54
CA GLN A 785 -30.47 47.99 44.65
C GLN A 785 -31.80 48.22 45.40
N PHE A 786 -31.99 47.59 46.56
CA PHE A 786 -33.26 47.58 47.31
C PHE A 786 -33.13 48.10 48.75
N ASP A 787 -32.02 48.76 49.08
CA ASP A 787 -31.70 49.38 50.38
C ASP A 787 -31.83 48.45 51.61
N PHE A 788 -31.35 47.21 51.49
CA PHE A 788 -31.29 46.24 52.60
C PHE A 788 -29.98 46.33 53.40
N GLY A 789 -30.03 45.94 54.67
CA GLY A 789 -28.85 45.84 55.52
C GLY A 789 -27.87 44.75 55.03
N LEU A 790 -26.57 45.07 55.06
CA LEU A 790 -25.50 44.12 54.68
C LEU A 790 -25.48 42.84 55.51
N ALA A 791 -25.93 42.88 56.78
CA ALA A 791 -26.06 41.69 57.61
C ALA A 791 -27.18 40.76 57.11
N GLU A 792 -28.31 41.32 56.71
CA GLU A 792 -29.49 40.60 56.23
C GLU A 792 -29.21 39.98 54.85
N SER A 793 -28.54 40.73 53.97
CA SER A 793 -28.09 40.21 52.68
C SER A 793 -27.05 39.09 52.82
N GLY A 794 -26.20 39.13 53.86
CA GLY A 794 -25.29 38.04 54.23
C GLY A 794 -26.03 36.75 54.66
N VAL A 795 -27.13 36.87 55.42
CA VAL A 795 -27.99 35.71 55.76
C VAL A 795 -28.65 35.14 54.50
N CYS A 796 -29.17 35.99 53.61
CA CYS A 796 -29.74 35.57 52.33
C CYS A 796 -28.70 34.90 51.42
N ALA A 797 -27.47 35.41 51.37
CA ALA A 797 -26.37 34.80 50.63
C ALA A 797 -26.01 33.41 51.17
N LEU A 798 -25.84 33.29 52.50
CA LEU A 798 -25.56 32.01 53.17
C LEU A 798 -26.69 30.99 52.95
N ALA A 799 -27.95 31.40 53.11
CA ALA A 799 -29.11 30.53 52.89
C ALA A 799 -29.16 30.02 51.44
N THR A 800 -28.95 30.91 50.46
CA THR A 800 -28.91 30.51 49.04
C THR A 800 -27.70 29.63 48.74
N ALA A 801 -26.54 29.88 49.36
CA ALA A 801 -25.34 29.07 49.19
C ALA A 801 -25.52 27.64 49.73
N ILE A 802 -26.21 27.48 50.88
CA ILE A 802 -26.60 26.18 51.43
C ILE A 802 -27.56 25.45 50.48
N GLN A 803 -28.57 26.14 49.95
CA GLN A 803 -29.53 25.57 48.99
C GLN A 803 -28.84 25.10 47.70
N VAL A 804 -27.98 25.93 47.11
CA VAL A 804 -27.21 25.55 45.90
C VAL A 804 -26.24 24.40 46.20
N THR A 805 -25.58 24.39 47.36
CA THR A 805 -24.72 23.27 47.79
C THR A 805 -25.49 21.95 47.91
N LYS A 806 -26.73 21.98 48.42
CA LYS A 806 -27.63 20.81 48.44
C LYS A 806 -27.94 20.32 47.03
N HIS A 807 -28.31 21.21 46.10
CA HIS A 807 -28.58 20.84 44.71
C HIS A 807 -27.34 20.32 43.96
N VAL A 808 -26.16 20.90 44.20
CA VAL A 808 -24.87 20.41 43.66
C VAL A 808 -24.55 19.02 44.19
N THR A 809 -24.77 18.77 45.49
CA THR A 809 -24.52 17.46 46.11
C THR A 809 -25.41 16.36 45.52
N VAL A 810 -26.70 16.64 45.30
CA VAL A 810 -27.62 15.71 44.60
C VAL A 810 -27.14 15.47 43.16
N ALA A 811 -26.83 16.53 42.39
CA ALA A 811 -26.36 16.37 41.02
C ALA A 811 -25.04 15.56 40.92
N ILE A 812 -24.14 15.66 41.91
CA ILE A 812 -22.94 14.81 42.02
C ILE A 812 -23.30 13.34 42.27
N ALA A 813 -24.33 13.06 43.07
CA ALA A 813 -24.81 11.69 43.30
C ALA A 813 -25.43 11.10 42.03
N ASP A 814 -26.31 11.83 41.35
CA ASP A 814 -26.93 11.42 40.07
C ASP A 814 -25.86 11.18 39.00
N HIS A 815 -24.89 12.11 38.87
CA HIS A 815 -23.77 11.97 37.95
C HIS A 815 -22.87 10.76 38.26
N LYS A 816 -22.80 10.30 39.52
CA LYS A 816 -22.15 9.02 39.86
C LYS A 816 -23.04 7.83 39.48
N ALA A 817 -24.34 7.88 39.78
CA ALA A 817 -25.30 6.81 39.52
C ALA A 817 -25.49 6.49 38.01
N LEU A 818 -25.47 7.51 37.14
CA LEU A 818 -25.58 7.30 35.68
C LEU A 818 -24.33 6.64 35.05
N LYS A 819 -23.17 6.62 35.72
CA LYS A 819 -21.91 6.07 35.16
C LYS A 819 -21.99 4.56 34.84
N PRO A 820 -22.46 3.66 35.73
CA PRO A 820 -22.69 2.25 35.39
C PRO A 820 -23.80 2.04 34.35
N LEU A 821 -24.84 2.89 34.33
CA LEU A 821 -25.94 2.77 33.37
C LEU A 821 -25.49 3.09 31.94
N LEU A 822 -24.79 4.22 31.74
CA LEU A 822 -24.20 4.57 30.44
C LEU A 822 -23.24 3.48 29.95
N ARG A 823 -22.40 2.92 30.85
CA ARG A 823 -21.53 1.78 30.50
C ARG A 823 -22.33 0.57 30.01
N ARG A 824 -23.34 0.11 30.76
CA ARG A 824 -24.19 -1.02 30.35
C ARG A 824 -24.83 -0.79 28.98
N SER A 825 -25.32 0.43 28.72
CA SER A 825 -25.90 0.81 27.43
C SER A 825 -24.87 0.73 26.29
N ILE A 826 -23.66 1.28 26.47
CA ILE A 826 -22.56 1.17 25.49
C ILE A 826 -22.16 -0.29 25.21
N TYR A 827 -22.15 -1.16 26.21
CA TYR A 827 -21.85 -2.59 26.01
C TYR A 827 -22.98 -3.32 25.27
N ARG A 828 -24.24 -2.96 25.50
CA ARG A 828 -25.41 -3.50 24.79
C ARG A 828 -25.44 -3.03 23.33
N ASP A 829 -25.41 -1.71 23.08
CA ASP A 829 -25.40 -1.13 21.73
C ASP A 829 -24.29 -1.75 20.86
N LYS A 830 -23.09 -1.94 21.45
CA LYS A 830 -21.97 -2.62 20.78
C LYS A 830 -22.29 -4.07 20.43
N ALA A 831 -22.95 -4.82 21.31
CA ALA A 831 -23.34 -6.20 21.05
C ALA A 831 -24.42 -6.30 19.96
N GLU A 832 -25.44 -5.44 20.01
CA GLU A 832 -26.51 -5.34 19.01
C GLU A 832 -25.96 -4.96 17.62
N TYR A 833 -25.07 -3.95 17.55
CA TYR A 833 -24.39 -3.59 16.30
C TYR A 833 -23.54 -4.73 15.73
N LEU A 834 -22.77 -5.43 16.57
CA LEU A 834 -21.97 -6.57 16.13
C LEU A 834 -22.85 -7.75 15.67
N HIS A 835 -24.01 -7.95 16.29
CA HIS A 835 -24.99 -8.95 15.87
C HIS A 835 -25.62 -8.60 14.51
N GLY A 836 -26.07 -7.35 14.32
CA GLY A 836 -26.62 -6.89 13.03
C GLY A 836 -25.61 -7.00 11.88
N VAL A 837 -24.34 -6.67 12.11
CA VAL A 837 -23.26 -6.86 11.12
C VAL A 837 -23.02 -8.36 10.82
N ALA A 838 -23.28 -9.26 11.76
CA ALA A 838 -23.19 -10.71 11.53
C ALA A 838 -24.37 -11.23 10.69
N GLU A 839 -25.60 -10.76 10.97
CA GLU A 839 -26.79 -11.07 10.15
C GLU A 839 -26.68 -10.54 8.71
N GLU A 840 -26.23 -9.29 8.54
CA GLU A 840 -26.07 -8.69 7.21
C GLU A 840 -24.99 -9.41 6.41
N ALA A 841 -23.96 -9.93 7.08
CA ALA A 841 -22.93 -10.75 6.48
C ALA A 841 -23.39 -12.18 6.14
N SER A 842 -24.23 -12.83 6.96
CA SER A 842 -24.76 -14.17 6.65
C SER A 842 -25.75 -14.16 5.48
N ARG A 843 -26.47 -13.04 5.28
CA ARG A 843 -27.35 -12.80 4.14
C ARG A 843 -26.61 -12.30 2.87
N SER A 844 -25.28 -12.19 2.90
CA SER A 844 -24.47 -11.63 1.81
C SER A 844 -23.72 -12.68 0.99
N SER A 845 -23.58 -12.43 -0.32
CA SER A 845 -22.82 -13.32 -1.21
C SER A 845 -21.32 -13.37 -0.86
N SER A 846 -20.71 -14.55 -1.03
CA SER A 846 -19.41 -14.95 -0.47
C SER A 846 -18.25 -13.98 -0.77
N ARG A 847 -18.29 -13.28 -1.91
CA ARG A 847 -17.28 -12.28 -2.31
C ARG A 847 -17.32 -11.01 -1.44
N CYS A 848 -18.46 -10.67 -0.84
CA CYS A 848 -18.66 -9.45 -0.05
C CYS A 848 -18.63 -9.67 1.47
N VAL A 849 -18.82 -10.92 1.94
CA VAL A 849 -18.85 -11.28 3.38
C VAL A 849 -17.63 -10.74 4.13
N SER A 850 -16.42 -10.91 3.58
CA SER A 850 -15.17 -10.47 4.24
C SER A 850 -15.05 -8.95 4.40
N ASP A 851 -15.69 -8.17 3.53
CA ASP A 851 -15.70 -6.70 3.60
C ASP A 851 -16.81 -6.19 4.52
N ARG A 852 -17.96 -6.88 4.59
CA ARG A 852 -19.03 -6.56 5.56
C ARG A 852 -18.66 -6.96 6.99
N LEU A 853 -17.96 -8.07 7.20
CA LEU A 853 -17.48 -8.51 8.53
C LEU A 853 -16.33 -7.66 9.13
N ARG A 854 -15.80 -6.65 8.42
CA ARG A 854 -14.71 -5.78 8.93
C ARG A 854 -14.98 -5.07 10.27
N PRO A 855 -16.22 -4.74 10.70
CA PRO A 855 -16.48 -4.23 12.04
C PRO A 855 -16.33 -5.31 13.14
N LEU A 856 -16.69 -6.56 12.83
CA LEU A 856 -16.57 -7.72 13.74
C LEU A 856 -15.12 -8.22 13.86
N LEU A 857 -14.47 -8.45 12.72
CA LEU A 857 -13.09 -8.94 12.62
C LEU A 857 -12.04 -7.87 12.96
N GLY A 858 -12.49 -6.63 13.16
CA GLY A 858 -11.68 -5.43 13.11
C GLY A 858 -11.12 -5.14 11.72
N PRO A 859 -10.39 -4.02 11.54
CA PRO A 859 -9.60 -3.83 10.33
C PRO A 859 -8.66 -5.03 10.18
N PRO A 860 -8.64 -5.71 9.03
CA PRO A 860 -7.99 -6.99 8.92
C PRO A 860 -6.53 -6.87 9.36
N ARG A 861 -6.19 -7.68 10.37
CA ARG A 861 -4.82 -8.02 10.74
C ARG A 861 -4.00 -6.93 11.48
N ARG A 862 -4.40 -6.41 12.66
CA ARG A 862 -3.46 -5.63 13.53
C ARG A 862 -2.17 -6.43 13.87
N LYS A 863 -2.23 -7.78 13.87
CA LYS A 863 -1.06 -8.68 13.95
C LYS A 863 -0.28 -8.90 12.62
N GLN A 864 -0.92 -8.80 11.45
CA GLN A 864 -0.38 -9.27 10.16
C GLN A 864 -0.22 -8.14 9.10
N ARG A 865 -0.68 -6.91 9.38
CA ARG A 865 -0.28 -5.66 8.69
C ARG A 865 0.89 -4.95 9.38
N GLY A 866 1.03 -5.11 10.70
CA GLY A 866 2.04 -4.43 11.52
C GLY A 866 1.56 -3.06 12.02
N THR A 867 2.27 -2.52 13.02
CA THR A 867 2.08 -1.15 13.52
C THR A 867 2.65 -0.16 12.52
N GLN A 868 1.85 0.79 12.04
CA GLN A 868 2.38 1.95 11.31
C GLN A 868 3.06 2.85 12.35
N ALA A 869 4.34 3.17 12.21
CA ALA A 869 5.00 4.06 13.16
C ALA A 869 4.81 5.55 12.84
N LEU A 870 5.31 6.38 13.75
CA LEU A 870 5.40 7.82 13.56
C LEU A 870 6.16 8.16 12.26
N PRO A 871 5.74 9.18 11.50
CA PRO A 871 6.41 9.62 10.28
C PRO A 871 7.70 10.40 10.60
N ALA A 872 8.70 9.68 11.11
CA ALA A 872 10.06 10.14 11.39
C ALA A 872 11.03 9.27 10.58
N ILE A 873 12.07 9.89 10.02
CA ILE A 873 13.10 9.24 9.20
C ILE A 873 14.47 9.69 9.71
N LEU A 874 15.45 8.79 9.80
CA LEU A 874 16.83 9.16 10.13
C LEU A 874 17.63 9.50 8.86
N LEU A 875 18.31 10.64 8.92
CA LEU A 875 19.34 11.03 7.96
C LEU A 875 20.62 10.22 8.17
N GLU A 876 21.60 10.37 7.28
CA GLU A 876 22.87 9.63 7.36
C GLU A 876 23.71 9.96 8.61
N ASP A 877 23.50 11.13 9.22
CA ASP A 877 24.14 11.57 10.47
C ASP A 877 23.45 11.05 11.75
N GLY A 878 22.37 10.27 11.61
CA GLY A 878 21.56 9.78 12.72
C GLY A 878 20.55 10.78 13.29
N SER A 879 20.46 12.01 12.75
CA SER A 879 19.44 12.98 13.11
C SER A 879 18.09 12.68 12.44
N THR A 880 16.99 13.16 13.02
CA THR A 880 15.66 13.06 12.41
C THR A 880 15.48 14.08 11.28
N ALA A 881 15.08 13.62 10.11
CA ALA A 881 14.78 14.44 8.93
C ALA A 881 13.81 15.58 9.30
N PRO A 882 14.25 16.85 9.25
CA PRO A 882 13.54 17.97 9.88
C PRO A 882 12.28 18.39 9.14
N ASP A 883 12.15 18.05 7.86
CA ASP A 883 11.06 18.47 6.98
C ASP A 883 10.81 17.43 5.87
N VAL A 884 9.75 17.65 5.08
CA VAL A 884 9.33 16.74 4.01
C VAL A 884 10.40 16.64 2.92
N ALA A 885 11.11 17.72 2.60
CA ALA A 885 12.14 17.74 1.57
C ALA A 885 13.37 16.92 1.96
N ALA A 886 13.89 17.11 3.18
CA ALA A 886 15.00 16.31 3.69
C ALA A 886 14.64 14.82 3.78
N ALA A 887 13.41 14.49 4.20
CA ALA A 887 12.93 13.11 4.24
C ALA A 887 12.82 12.49 2.84
N GLU A 888 12.26 13.20 1.87
CA GLU A 888 12.12 12.71 0.49
C GLU A 888 13.49 12.59 -0.21
N ALA A 889 14.40 13.55 -0.04
CA ALA A 889 15.78 13.46 -0.53
C ALA A 889 16.59 12.31 0.12
N ARG A 890 16.32 11.99 1.38
CA ARG A 890 16.89 10.82 2.09
C ARG A 890 16.40 9.50 1.49
N TRP A 891 15.13 9.42 1.12
CA TRP A 891 14.53 8.26 0.45
C TRP A 891 14.99 8.10 -1.00
N ILE A 892 15.07 9.20 -1.77
CA ILE A 892 15.55 9.18 -3.16
C ILE A 892 16.99 8.67 -3.20
N ARG A 893 17.89 9.26 -2.39
CA ARG A 893 19.29 8.78 -2.29
C ARG A 893 19.37 7.31 -1.88
N HIS A 894 18.51 6.83 -0.98
CA HIS A 894 18.54 5.43 -0.55
C HIS A 894 18.10 4.46 -1.65
N PHE A 895 17.00 4.74 -2.35
CA PHE A 895 16.52 3.84 -3.40
C PHE A 895 17.33 3.95 -4.69
N SER A 896 17.89 5.12 -5.02
CA SER A 896 18.80 5.24 -6.16
C SER A 896 20.11 4.50 -5.89
N SER A 897 20.69 4.61 -4.69
CA SER A 897 21.97 3.96 -4.36
C SER A 897 21.93 2.43 -4.34
N ILE A 898 20.75 1.82 -4.28
CA ILE A 898 20.59 0.36 -4.39
C ILE A 898 20.79 -0.10 -5.85
N GLU A 899 20.36 0.72 -6.81
CA GLU A 899 20.29 0.41 -8.24
C GLU A 899 21.37 1.21 -9.04
N ALA A 900 22.52 1.46 -8.39
CA ALA A 900 23.65 2.32 -8.81
C ALA A 900 23.29 3.72 -9.36
N GLY A 901 22.09 4.20 -9.05
CA GLY A 901 21.51 5.45 -9.53
C GLY A 901 21.75 6.64 -8.60
N GLY A 902 21.42 7.84 -9.08
CA GLY A 902 21.55 9.09 -8.34
C GLY A 902 20.30 9.98 -8.45
N PRO A 903 20.08 10.91 -7.50
CA PRO A 903 19.12 11.99 -7.68
C PRO A 903 19.46 12.77 -8.96
N ALA A 904 18.47 12.97 -9.81
CA ALA A 904 18.58 13.70 -11.07
C ALA A 904 17.26 14.43 -11.31
N ASP A 905 17.30 15.61 -11.92
CA ASP A 905 16.08 16.37 -12.18
C ASP A 905 15.31 15.81 -13.39
N ALA A 906 14.02 16.18 -13.46
CA ALA A 906 13.09 15.67 -14.44
C ALA A 906 13.29 16.21 -15.88
N ILE A 907 14.12 17.23 -16.09
CA ILE A 907 14.46 17.72 -17.42
C ILE A 907 15.63 16.89 -17.94
N SER A 908 16.73 16.83 -17.19
CA SER A 908 17.91 16.03 -17.56
C SER A 908 17.60 14.54 -17.78
N ILE A 909 16.66 13.95 -17.03
CA ILE A 909 16.19 12.56 -17.25
C ILE A 909 15.51 12.40 -18.63
N ALA A 910 14.70 13.37 -19.04
CA ALA A 910 13.99 13.31 -20.31
C ALA A 910 14.94 13.60 -21.49
N GLU A 911 15.79 14.62 -21.36
CA GLU A 911 16.81 14.97 -22.34
C GLU A 911 17.79 13.81 -22.56
N ALA A 912 18.34 13.21 -21.50
CA ALA A 912 19.25 12.07 -21.63
C ALA A 912 18.59 10.81 -22.22
N CYS A 913 17.27 10.64 -22.08
CA CYS A 913 16.55 9.55 -22.74
C CYS A 913 16.39 9.81 -24.23
N PHE A 914 15.87 10.98 -24.61
CA PHE A 914 15.68 11.38 -26.01
C PHE A 914 17.01 11.44 -26.77
N GLN A 915 18.03 12.05 -26.17
CA GLN A 915 19.37 12.13 -26.75
C GLN A 915 19.97 10.74 -26.97
N ARG A 916 19.90 9.82 -25.99
CA ARG A 916 20.34 8.43 -26.18
C ARG A 916 19.60 7.75 -27.33
N GLN A 917 18.28 7.93 -27.41
CA GLN A 917 17.44 7.30 -28.44
C GLN A 917 17.65 7.91 -29.84
N ALA A 918 18.09 9.18 -29.93
CA ALA A 918 18.51 9.84 -31.17
C ALA A 918 19.94 9.44 -31.60
N ASP A 919 20.87 9.34 -30.64
CA ASP A 919 22.26 8.91 -30.85
C ASP A 919 22.41 7.39 -31.03
N GLN A 920 21.32 6.63 -30.87
CA GLN A 920 21.33 5.19 -31.02
C GLN A 920 21.53 4.84 -32.49
N ALA A 921 22.74 4.40 -32.84
CA ALA A 921 23.04 3.74 -34.10
C ALA A 921 22.37 2.35 -34.12
N VAL A 922 21.06 2.35 -34.32
CA VAL A 922 20.22 1.16 -34.57
C VAL A 922 20.55 0.57 -35.96
N PRO A 923 20.25 -0.72 -36.24
CA PRO A 923 20.64 -1.40 -37.48
C PRO A 923 19.51 -1.78 -38.45
N ASP A 924 19.72 -1.63 -39.78
CA ASP A 924 18.86 -2.19 -40.85
C ASP A 924 18.62 -3.68 -40.56
N ALA A 925 17.37 -3.99 -40.20
CA ALA A 925 17.01 -5.24 -39.56
C ALA A 925 15.77 -5.85 -40.21
N ASP A 926 15.94 -7.09 -40.66
CA ASP A 926 14.84 -8.00 -40.96
C ASP A 926 14.36 -8.59 -39.62
N ILE A 927 13.26 -8.03 -39.11
CA ILE A 927 12.62 -8.42 -37.87
C ILE A 927 11.68 -9.59 -38.16
N ALA A 928 11.83 -10.71 -37.45
CA ALA A 928 10.93 -11.84 -37.60
C ALA A 928 9.58 -11.58 -36.93
N ILE A 929 8.50 -12.12 -37.49
CA ILE A 929 7.15 -12.06 -36.88
C ILE A 929 7.04 -12.68 -35.48
N GLY A 930 8.07 -13.43 -35.04
CA GLY A 930 8.19 -13.98 -33.70
C GLY A 930 8.90 -13.05 -32.70
N ASP A 931 9.62 -12.02 -33.15
CA ASP A 931 10.37 -11.08 -32.30
C ASP A 931 9.49 -9.95 -31.76
N LEU A 932 8.43 -9.61 -32.49
CA LEU A 932 7.46 -8.58 -32.10
C LEU A 932 6.22 -9.20 -31.44
N PRO A 933 5.62 -8.54 -30.44
CA PRO A 933 4.35 -8.98 -29.87
C PRO A 933 3.20 -8.75 -30.86
N SER A 934 2.48 -9.83 -31.20
CA SER A 934 1.26 -9.72 -32.01
C SER A 934 0.12 -9.04 -31.25
N ARG A 935 -0.90 -8.57 -31.98
CA ARG A 935 -2.10 -7.94 -31.40
C ARG A 935 -2.85 -8.92 -30.46
N THR A 936 -2.93 -10.20 -30.82
CA THR A 936 -3.48 -11.29 -29.97
C THR A 936 -2.67 -11.50 -28.69
N GLN A 937 -1.34 -11.49 -28.77
CA GLN A 937 -0.47 -11.62 -27.60
C GLN A 937 -0.60 -10.42 -26.64
N LEU A 938 -0.68 -9.20 -27.20
CA LEU A 938 -0.91 -7.96 -26.46
C LEU A 938 -2.25 -7.97 -25.71
N GLU A 939 -3.34 -8.40 -26.36
CA GLU A 939 -4.64 -8.59 -25.70
C GLU A 939 -4.55 -9.62 -24.56
N GLY A 940 -3.92 -10.77 -24.81
CA GLY A 940 -3.67 -11.81 -23.79
C GLY A 940 -2.81 -11.34 -22.61
N GLY A 941 -1.95 -10.33 -22.84
CA GLY A 941 -1.23 -9.59 -21.82
C GLY A 941 -2.15 -8.65 -21.03
N MET A 942 -2.91 -7.79 -21.71
CA MET A 942 -3.84 -6.84 -21.09
C MET A 942 -4.91 -7.54 -20.23
N CYS A 943 -5.56 -8.59 -20.75
CA CYS A 943 -6.54 -9.40 -20.01
C CYS A 943 -5.97 -10.03 -18.72
N SER A 944 -4.67 -10.27 -18.65
CA SER A 944 -4.02 -10.85 -17.45
C SER A 944 -3.80 -9.85 -16.31
N SER A 945 -4.04 -8.55 -16.57
CA SER A 945 -3.92 -7.48 -15.58
C SER A 945 -4.79 -7.74 -14.35
N GLN A 946 -4.16 -7.84 -13.18
CA GLN A 946 -4.89 -8.06 -11.94
C GLN A 946 -5.64 -6.79 -11.51
N CYS A 947 -6.97 -6.81 -11.57
CA CYS A 947 -7.84 -5.74 -11.04
C CYS A 947 -7.57 -5.45 -9.55
N GLY A 948 -7.87 -4.21 -9.13
CA GLY A 948 -7.70 -3.74 -7.76
C GLY A 948 -6.24 -3.43 -7.39
N ARG A 949 -5.33 -3.41 -8.36
CA ARG A 949 -3.95 -2.93 -8.19
C ARG A 949 -3.89 -1.40 -8.31
N ALA A 950 -2.74 -0.82 -7.99
CA ALA A 950 -2.52 0.61 -8.17
C ALA A 950 -2.12 0.89 -9.63
N ALA A 951 -2.75 1.88 -10.25
CA ALA A 951 -2.29 2.46 -11.51
C ALA A 951 -0.92 3.16 -11.35
N GLY A 952 -0.18 3.29 -12.45
CA GLY A 952 1.03 4.10 -12.52
C GLY A 952 0.73 5.61 -12.49
N LYS A 953 1.74 6.42 -12.84
CA LYS A 953 1.56 7.88 -12.98
C LYS A 953 0.74 8.26 -14.22
N ASP A 954 0.72 7.38 -15.22
CA ASP A 954 -0.21 7.38 -16.34
C ASP A 954 -1.69 7.28 -15.89
N ASN A 955 -1.97 6.88 -14.64
CA ASN A 955 -3.29 6.80 -14.02
C ASN A 955 -4.30 5.91 -14.78
N VAL A 956 -3.82 5.09 -15.72
CA VAL A 956 -4.62 4.10 -16.46
C VAL A 956 -4.97 2.94 -15.53
N PRO A 957 -6.26 2.58 -15.35
CA PRO A 957 -6.65 1.55 -14.39
C PRO A 957 -6.48 0.13 -14.97
N THR A 958 -6.08 -0.82 -14.12
CA THR A 958 -5.97 -2.25 -14.48
C THR A 958 -7.28 -2.84 -15.00
N GLU A 959 -8.40 -2.31 -14.53
CA GLU A 959 -9.77 -2.71 -14.86
C GLU A 959 -10.13 -2.45 -16.33
N LEU A 960 -9.53 -1.42 -16.94
CA LEU A 960 -9.66 -1.13 -18.38
C LEU A 960 -8.99 -2.24 -19.20
N LEU A 961 -7.70 -2.50 -18.94
CA LEU A 961 -6.90 -3.51 -19.64
C LEU A 961 -7.51 -4.91 -19.47
N HIS A 962 -7.98 -5.25 -18.26
CA HIS A 962 -8.54 -6.57 -17.98
C HIS A 962 -9.88 -6.83 -18.70
N THR A 963 -10.72 -5.81 -18.87
CA THR A 963 -12.12 -5.97 -19.32
C THR A 963 -12.35 -5.52 -20.76
N PHE A 964 -11.52 -4.62 -21.29
CA PHE A 964 -11.70 -3.97 -22.61
C PHE A 964 -10.45 -4.12 -23.51
N ALA A 965 -9.68 -5.20 -23.33
CA ALA A 965 -8.47 -5.47 -24.10
C ALA A 965 -8.70 -5.39 -25.62
N ALA A 966 -9.74 -6.06 -26.13
CA ALA A 966 -10.08 -6.06 -27.56
C ALA A 966 -10.28 -4.64 -28.14
N ALA A 967 -11.10 -3.81 -27.47
CA ALA A 967 -11.40 -2.44 -27.90
C ALA A 967 -10.20 -1.48 -27.77
N LEU A 968 -9.29 -1.72 -26.82
CA LEU A 968 -8.09 -0.89 -26.62
C LEU A 968 -6.89 -1.34 -27.49
N SER A 969 -6.90 -2.59 -27.96
CA SER A 969 -5.75 -3.22 -28.62
C SER A 969 -5.25 -2.49 -29.87
N GLN A 970 -6.13 -1.92 -30.69
CA GLN A 970 -5.78 -1.31 -31.97
C GLN A 970 -4.89 -0.08 -31.80
N SER A 971 -5.24 0.83 -30.87
CA SER A 971 -4.40 2.01 -30.58
C SER A 971 -3.10 1.64 -29.88
N ILE A 972 -3.12 0.64 -28.98
CA ILE A 972 -1.92 0.23 -28.25
C ILE A 972 -0.95 -0.57 -29.13
N VAL A 973 -1.43 -1.46 -30.02
CA VAL A 973 -0.53 -2.23 -30.90
C VAL A 973 0.24 -1.30 -31.85
N GLN A 974 -0.39 -0.24 -32.34
CA GLN A 974 0.29 0.79 -33.13
C GLN A 974 1.45 1.46 -32.36
N LEU A 975 1.25 1.76 -31.07
CA LEU A 975 2.30 2.29 -30.19
C LEU A 975 3.39 1.25 -29.90
N VAL A 976 3.02 -0.02 -29.72
CA VAL A 976 3.96 -1.11 -29.44
C VAL A 976 4.84 -1.41 -30.65
N LEU A 977 4.27 -1.54 -31.86
CA LEU A 977 5.04 -1.72 -33.09
C LEU A 977 6.00 -0.56 -33.32
N LYS A 978 5.53 0.67 -33.15
CA LYS A 978 6.35 1.89 -33.24
C LYS A 978 7.50 1.89 -32.24
N SER A 979 7.24 1.46 -31.00
CA SER A 979 8.25 1.35 -29.95
C SER A 979 9.27 0.26 -30.25
N SER A 980 8.83 -0.91 -30.69
CA SER A 980 9.70 -2.07 -30.94
C SER A 980 10.48 -1.99 -32.25
N MET A 981 9.91 -1.47 -33.35
CA MET A 981 10.61 -1.32 -34.63
C MET A 981 11.68 -0.22 -34.60
N ARG A 982 11.49 0.81 -33.76
CA ARG A 982 12.45 1.93 -33.59
C ARG A 982 13.39 1.78 -32.38
N LEU A 983 13.21 0.73 -31.57
CA LEU A 983 13.81 0.59 -30.23
C LEU A 983 13.67 1.85 -29.36
N THR A 984 12.46 2.44 -29.34
CA THR A 984 12.12 3.61 -28.52
C THR A 984 10.99 3.28 -27.55
N GLU A 985 11.32 2.89 -26.32
CA GLU A 985 10.31 2.72 -25.27
C GLU A 985 9.85 4.12 -24.78
N PRO A 986 8.53 4.37 -24.70
CA PRO A 986 7.99 5.57 -24.09
C PRO A 986 8.56 5.80 -22.68
N LEU A 987 9.02 7.03 -22.43
CA LEU A 987 9.57 7.46 -21.13
C LEU A 987 8.57 7.28 -19.97
N GLN A 988 7.27 7.25 -20.29
CA GLN A 988 6.15 6.91 -19.42
C GLN A 988 6.21 5.48 -18.86
N TRP A 989 6.79 4.53 -19.60
CA TRP A 989 6.90 3.11 -19.23
C TRP A 989 8.23 2.79 -18.54
N LYS A 990 9.31 3.51 -18.90
CA LYS A 990 10.65 3.45 -18.30
C LYS A 990 10.74 3.67 -16.79
N GLY A 991 9.67 4.16 -16.15
CA GLY A 991 9.71 4.53 -14.74
C GLY A 991 8.34 4.63 -14.08
N GLY A 992 8.31 5.24 -12.90
CA GLY A 992 7.11 5.26 -12.08
C GLY A 992 7.19 6.00 -10.75
N ASP A 993 6.27 5.66 -9.87
CA ASP A 993 6.08 6.21 -8.53
C ASP A 993 6.66 5.21 -7.50
N MET A 994 7.80 5.55 -6.90
CA MET A 994 8.53 4.66 -5.97
C MET A 994 7.85 4.64 -4.59
N ARG A 995 7.54 3.45 -4.08
CA ARG A 995 6.82 3.27 -2.81
C ARG A 995 7.58 2.40 -1.82
N GLN A 996 7.75 2.94 -0.62
CA GLN A 996 8.50 2.34 0.48
C GLN A 996 7.62 1.40 1.32
N ILE A 997 8.00 0.13 1.41
CA ILE A 997 7.33 -0.88 2.26
C ILE A 997 8.29 -1.41 3.32
N TRP A 998 7.97 -1.20 4.60
CA TRP A 998 8.79 -1.65 5.71
C TRP A 998 8.89 -3.19 5.76
N LYS A 999 10.13 -3.70 5.85
CA LYS A 999 10.49 -5.13 5.93
C LYS A 999 10.04 -5.82 7.22
N ARG A 1000 9.49 -5.07 8.19
CA ARG A 1000 9.05 -5.54 9.52
C ARG A 1000 10.16 -6.13 10.41
N LYS A 1001 11.42 -5.81 10.10
CA LYS A 1001 12.63 -6.15 10.88
C LYS A 1001 13.46 -4.85 11.01
N GLY A 1002 13.96 -4.57 12.21
CA GLY A 1002 14.76 -3.37 12.51
C GLY A 1002 13.95 -2.07 12.66
N ALA A 1003 14.62 -0.98 13.03
CA ALA A 1003 13.98 0.30 13.32
C ALA A 1003 13.30 0.91 12.09
N ILE A 1004 12.04 1.26 12.25
CA ILE A 1004 11.17 1.81 11.22
C ILE A 1004 11.49 3.26 10.81
N THR A 1005 12.36 3.95 11.53
CA THR A 1005 12.90 5.26 11.14
C THR A 1005 14.09 5.15 10.17
N GLU A 1006 14.68 3.96 10.00
CA GLU A 1006 15.84 3.75 9.12
C GLU A 1006 15.43 3.19 7.75
N CYS A 1007 15.84 3.87 6.68
CA CYS A 1007 15.48 3.50 5.30
C CYS A 1007 15.90 2.07 4.92
N LYS A 1008 17.05 1.57 5.42
CA LYS A 1008 17.58 0.21 5.14
C LYS A 1008 16.59 -0.91 5.49
N HIS A 1009 15.67 -0.65 6.42
CA HIS A 1009 14.62 -1.58 6.83
C HIS A 1009 13.39 -1.56 5.91
N TYR A 1010 13.45 -0.94 4.74
CA TYR A 1010 12.37 -0.91 3.75
C TYR A 1010 12.77 -1.57 2.42
N ARG A 1011 11.78 -2.03 1.66
CA ARG A 1011 11.87 -2.35 0.23
C ARG A 1011 11.32 -1.18 -0.56
N GLY A 1012 11.95 -0.83 -1.67
CA GLY A 1012 11.31 -0.05 -2.72
C GLY A 1012 10.41 -0.97 -3.56
N ILE A 1013 9.31 -0.45 -4.07
CA ILE A 1013 8.49 -1.07 -5.12
C ILE A 1013 8.15 0.03 -6.12
N LEU A 1014 8.39 -0.21 -7.41
CA LEU A 1014 8.11 0.75 -8.47
C LEU A 1014 6.68 0.56 -8.99
N VAL A 1015 5.84 1.57 -8.81
CA VAL A 1015 4.52 1.64 -9.43
C VAL A 1015 4.65 2.33 -10.79
N SER A 1016 5.13 1.57 -11.79
CA SER A 1016 5.21 1.95 -13.20
C SER A 1016 3.87 1.71 -13.94
N SER A 1017 3.81 2.13 -15.21
CA SER A 1017 2.63 2.01 -16.08
C SER A 1017 2.07 0.58 -16.15
N VAL A 1018 0.74 0.45 -16.12
CA VAL A 1018 0.06 -0.84 -16.31
C VAL A 1018 0.09 -1.29 -17.78
N LEU A 1019 0.08 -0.34 -18.72
CA LEU A 1019 0.24 -0.60 -20.15
C LEU A 1019 1.65 -1.12 -20.45
N GLY A 1020 2.68 -0.42 -19.97
CA GLY A 1020 4.07 -0.88 -20.12
C GLY A 1020 4.26 -2.32 -19.61
N LYS A 1021 3.77 -2.64 -18.41
CA LYS A 1021 3.83 -4.02 -17.88
C LYS A 1021 3.11 -5.06 -18.75
N ALA A 1022 1.97 -4.72 -19.36
CA ALA A 1022 1.29 -5.62 -20.28
C ALA A 1022 2.14 -5.90 -21.53
N VAL A 1023 2.82 -4.88 -22.07
CA VAL A 1023 3.76 -5.00 -23.21
C VAL A 1023 4.99 -5.82 -22.83
N HIS A 1024 5.64 -5.51 -21.71
CA HIS A 1024 6.80 -6.26 -21.17
C HIS A 1024 6.46 -7.74 -20.88
N GLY A 1025 5.18 -8.05 -20.67
CA GLY A 1025 4.69 -9.41 -20.50
C GLY A 1025 4.79 -10.31 -21.73
N SER A 1026 4.98 -9.76 -22.95
CA SER A 1026 5.14 -10.59 -24.16
C SER A 1026 6.57 -11.11 -24.35
N PRO A 1027 7.63 -10.27 -24.29
CA PRO A 1027 9.01 -10.77 -24.30
C PRO A 1027 9.29 -11.71 -23.13
N ARG A 1028 8.68 -11.48 -21.95
CA ARG A 1028 8.71 -12.46 -20.86
C ARG A 1028 8.22 -13.85 -21.29
N LYS A 1029 7.17 -13.95 -22.09
CA LYS A 1029 6.64 -15.24 -22.58
C LYS A 1029 7.53 -15.86 -23.66
N GLN A 1030 7.96 -15.06 -24.64
CA GLN A 1030 8.87 -15.49 -25.72
C GLN A 1030 10.18 -16.07 -25.14
N LEU A 1031 10.74 -15.43 -24.11
CA LEU A 1031 11.93 -15.87 -23.39
C LEU A 1031 11.72 -17.08 -22.46
N GLY A 1032 10.47 -17.52 -22.21
CA GLY A 1032 10.17 -18.63 -21.31
C GLY A 1032 10.87 -19.92 -21.73
N PRO A 1033 10.58 -20.47 -22.92
CA PRO A 1033 11.24 -21.66 -23.45
C PRO A 1033 12.76 -21.52 -23.58
N VAL A 1034 13.26 -20.31 -23.89
CA VAL A 1034 14.69 -20.01 -24.01
C VAL A 1034 15.39 -20.11 -22.64
N LEU A 1035 14.74 -19.62 -21.58
CA LEU A 1035 15.22 -19.81 -20.21
C LEU A 1035 15.09 -21.27 -19.78
N ASP A 1036 13.97 -21.93 -20.05
CA ASP A 1036 13.74 -23.33 -19.68
C ASP A 1036 14.74 -24.30 -20.36
N ALA A 1037 15.30 -23.94 -21.51
CA ALA A 1037 16.34 -24.70 -22.20
C ALA A 1037 17.74 -24.62 -21.56
N ILE A 1038 18.04 -23.55 -20.79
CA ILE A 1038 19.32 -23.36 -20.08
C ILE A 1038 19.20 -23.48 -18.55
N ALA A 1039 17.98 -23.39 -18.00
CA ALA A 1039 17.76 -23.35 -16.57
C ALA A 1039 17.91 -24.75 -15.95
N ALA A 1040 18.53 -24.78 -14.78
CA ALA A 1040 18.69 -26.03 -14.04
C ALA A 1040 17.33 -26.65 -13.63
N PRO A 1041 17.23 -27.99 -13.50
CA PRO A 1041 16.03 -28.64 -12.94
C PRO A 1041 15.62 -28.08 -11.57
N LEU A 1042 16.61 -27.73 -10.73
CA LEU A 1042 16.44 -27.15 -9.39
C LEU A 1042 16.60 -25.61 -9.34
N GLN A 1043 16.68 -24.96 -10.49
CA GLN A 1043 16.41 -23.52 -10.62
C GLN A 1043 14.90 -23.35 -10.78
N ILE A 1044 14.24 -22.93 -9.70
CA ILE A 1044 12.79 -22.99 -9.52
C ILE A 1044 12.19 -21.57 -9.55
N GLY A 1045 12.93 -20.57 -9.07
CA GLY A 1045 12.53 -19.17 -9.16
C GLY A 1045 12.42 -18.67 -10.61
N GLY A 1046 11.36 -17.89 -10.90
CA GLY A 1046 11.18 -17.19 -12.17
C GLY A 1046 10.53 -17.99 -13.30
N ARG A 1047 10.37 -19.32 -13.14
CA ARG A 1047 9.83 -20.22 -14.18
C ARG A 1047 8.31 -20.42 -14.06
N VAL A 1048 7.69 -20.88 -15.14
CA VAL A 1048 6.24 -21.15 -15.18
C VAL A 1048 5.96 -22.53 -14.59
N GLY A 1049 4.95 -22.65 -13.74
CA GLY A 1049 4.55 -23.94 -13.14
C GLY A 1049 5.37 -24.38 -11.92
N PHE A 1050 6.40 -23.63 -11.52
CA PHE A 1050 7.29 -23.95 -10.40
C PHE A 1050 6.93 -23.16 -9.12
N PRO A 1051 6.22 -23.76 -8.14
CA PRO A 1051 5.90 -23.10 -6.88
C PRO A 1051 7.05 -23.23 -5.87
N VAL A 1052 7.15 -22.26 -4.95
CA VAL A 1052 8.21 -22.16 -3.95
C VAL A 1052 8.35 -23.38 -3.02
N GLN A 1053 7.27 -24.15 -2.87
CA GLN A 1053 7.24 -25.42 -2.16
C GLN A 1053 8.25 -26.43 -2.72
N VAL A 1054 8.48 -26.47 -4.04
CA VAL A 1054 9.42 -27.42 -4.67
C VAL A 1054 10.85 -27.17 -4.20
N ALA A 1055 11.26 -25.91 -4.05
CA ALA A 1055 12.59 -25.58 -3.53
C ALA A 1055 12.76 -26.02 -2.07
N ILE A 1056 11.69 -25.91 -1.27
CA ILE A 1056 11.69 -26.38 0.13
C ILE A 1056 11.71 -27.91 0.20
N GLN A 1057 10.95 -28.60 -0.66
CA GLN A 1057 10.91 -30.07 -0.73
C GLN A 1057 12.25 -30.64 -1.20
N ALA A 1058 12.82 -30.10 -2.28
CA ALA A 1058 14.13 -30.49 -2.80
C ALA A 1058 15.26 -30.26 -1.79
N ALA A 1059 15.19 -29.21 -0.95
CA ALA A 1059 16.16 -28.99 0.12
C ALA A 1059 15.99 -29.95 1.33
N HIS A 1060 14.97 -30.82 1.34
CA HIS A 1060 14.66 -31.73 2.45
C HIS A 1060 14.79 -33.23 2.11
N SER A 1061 14.81 -33.64 0.84
CA SER A 1061 14.69 -35.06 0.43
C SER A 1061 16.01 -35.77 0.07
N THR A 1062 17.15 -35.10 0.17
CA THR A 1062 18.32 -35.38 -0.70
C THR A 1062 19.67 -35.42 0.04
N VAL A 1063 20.36 -36.57 0.08
CA VAL A 1063 21.73 -36.75 0.62
C VAL A 1063 22.47 -37.88 -0.15
N SER A 1064 23.79 -37.71 -0.42
CA SER A 1064 24.82 -38.67 -0.94
C SER A 1064 25.32 -38.70 -2.43
N GLN A 1065 26.47 -38.02 -2.71
CA GLN A 1065 27.59 -38.29 -3.70
C GLN A 1065 27.74 -37.51 -5.06
N GLY A 1066 28.89 -36.81 -5.30
CA GLY A 1066 29.32 -36.04 -6.53
C GLY A 1066 29.89 -36.85 -7.73
N SER A 1067 30.34 -36.34 -8.90
CA SER A 1067 30.67 -34.98 -9.48
C SER A 1067 30.43 -34.96 -11.06
N SER A 1068 30.90 -34.14 -12.04
CA SER A 1068 31.89 -33.00 -12.24
C SER A 1068 31.95 -32.40 -13.72
N CYS A 1069 32.23 -31.07 -13.91
CA CYS A 1069 33.14 -30.36 -14.90
C CYS A 1069 32.53 -29.61 -16.15
N THR A 1070 33.04 -28.48 -16.75
CA THR A 1070 34.32 -27.67 -16.68
C THR A 1070 34.30 -26.17 -17.22
N GLU A 1071 34.60 -25.17 -16.34
CA GLU A 1071 35.20 -23.79 -16.53
C GLU A 1071 34.88 -22.77 -17.71
N ALA A 1072 33.65 -22.49 -18.18
CA ALA A 1072 33.48 -21.74 -19.46
C ALA A 1072 33.22 -20.19 -19.49
N TYR A 1073 32.41 -19.60 -18.59
CA TYR A 1073 31.37 -18.63 -19.06
C TYR A 1073 31.62 -17.08 -18.99
N VAL A 1074 32.56 -16.49 -19.75
CA VAL A 1074 32.53 -15.04 -20.12
C VAL A 1074 33.08 -14.82 -21.54
N ARG A 1075 32.27 -14.28 -22.48
CA ARG A 1075 32.65 -14.07 -23.90
C ARG A 1075 31.86 -12.97 -24.60
N ASP A 1076 32.30 -12.64 -25.82
CA ASP A 1076 31.82 -11.58 -26.72
C ASP A 1076 30.41 -11.76 -27.32
N SER A 1077 29.41 -12.23 -26.54
CA SER A 1077 28.00 -12.24 -26.95
C SER A 1077 27.02 -11.88 -25.82
N SER A 1078 25.82 -11.42 -26.16
CA SER A 1078 24.73 -11.23 -25.19
C SER A 1078 24.30 -12.59 -24.61
N VAL A 1079 24.21 -12.72 -23.28
CA VAL A 1079 23.80 -13.97 -22.62
C VAL A 1079 22.45 -14.49 -23.12
N ILE A 1080 21.51 -13.59 -23.37
CA ILE A 1080 20.15 -13.93 -23.83
C ILE A 1080 20.16 -14.37 -25.30
N GLN A 1081 21.03 -13.79 -26.12
CA GLN A 1081 21.25 -14.20 -27.52
C GLN A 1081 22.01 -15.53 -27.60
N ALA A 1082 23.03 -15.74 -26.74
CA ALA A 1082 23.78 -16.98 -26.64
C ALA A 1082 22.93 -18.17 -26.16
N ALA A 1083 21.86 -17.90 -25.40
CA ALA A 1083 20.85 -18.89 -25.03
C ALA A 1083 19.85 -19.21 -26.17
N GLY A 1084 19.90 -18.50 -27.30
CA GLY A 1084 19.07 -18.76 -28.49
C GLY A 1084 17.97 -17.74 -28.77
N ALA A 1085 17.90 -16.60 -28.08
CA ALA A 1085 17.02 -15.50 -28.48
C ALA A 1085 17.59 -14.74 -29.70
N SER A 1086 16.72 -14.08 -30.47
CA SER A 1086 17.16 -13.24 -31.59
C SER A 1086 17.92 -11.99 -31.11
N GLN A 1087 18.74 -11.43 -32.02
CA GLN A 1087 19.41 -10.14 -31.80
C GLN A 1087 18.39 -9.04 -31.52
N TRP A 1088 17.26 -9.03 -32.24
CA TRP A 1088 16.21 -8.02 -32.07
C TRP A 1088 15.53 -8.12 -30.69
N THR A 1089 15.20 -9.32 -30.23
CA THR A 1089 14.71 -9.52 -28.85
C THR A 1089 15.74 -9.05 -27.82
N SER A 1090 17.04 -9.32 -28.01
CA SER A 1090 18.09 -8.86 -27.09
C SER A 1090 18.16 -7.32 -27.00
N GLU A 1091 18.02 -6.61 -28.12
CA GLU A 1091 18.05 -5.15 -28.14
C GLU A 1091 16.75 -4.49 -27.63
N ILE A 1092 15.58 -5.12 -27.83
CA ILE A 1092 14.32 -4.71 -27.16
C ILE A 1092 14.47 -4.76 -25.63
N LEU A 1093 15.09 -5.82 -25.09
CA LEU A 1093 15.31 -5.98 -23.65
C LEU A 1093 16.33 -4.98 -23.10
N ARG A 1094 17.34 -4.62 -23.89
CA ARG A 1094 18.30 -3.55 -23.58
C ARG A 1094 17.62 -2.19 -23.52
N GLU A 1095 16.77 -1.87 -24.51
CA GLU A 1095 15.98 -0.65 -24.52
C GLU A 1095 15.07 -0.58 -23.29
N PHE A 1096 14.34 -1.65 -22.97
CA PHE A 1096 13.49 -1.72 -21.77
C PHE A 1096 14.29 -1.61 -20.44
N SER A 1097 15.58 -1.92 -20.45
CA SER A 1097 16.45 -1.85 -19.26
C SER A 1097 17.22 -0.53 -19.13
N THR A 1098 17.14 0.38 -20.10
CA THR A 1098 17.95 1.62 -20.15
C THR A 1098 17.11 2.90 -20.02
N SER A 1099 17.77 3.98 -19.57
CA SER A 1099 17.14 5.26 -19.18
C SER A 1099 16.00 5.12 -18.16
N THR A 1100 16.09 4.12 -17.27
CA THR A 1100 15.05 3.86 -16.26
C THR A 1100 15.14 4.84 -15.10
N TRP A 1101 13.98 5.15 -14.50
CA TRP A 1101 13.88 6.26 -13.56
C TRP A 1101 12.74 6.08 -12.54
N PHE A 1102 12.78 6.84 -11.45
CA PHE A 1102 11.63 6.97 -10.55
C PHE A 1102 11.47 8.40 -10.04
N SER A 1103 10.28 8.71 -9.53
CA SER A 1103 10.13 9.80 -8.54
C SER A 1103 9.57 9.27 -7.23
N TYR A 1104 9.78 10.04 -6.18
CA TYR A 1104 9.34 9.71 -4.83
C TYR A 1104 8.59 10.90 -4.19
N GLY A 1105 7.66 10.58 -3.28
CA GLY A 1105 7.07 11.56 -2.36
C GLY A 1105 6.11 12.57 -2.99
N ARG A 1106 5.86 13.67 -2.27
CA ARG A 1106 4.95 14.77 -2.65
C ARG A 1106 5.64 15.85 -3.48
N LEU A 1107 6.95 16.04 -3.32
CA LEU A 1107 7.73 16.98 -4.13
C LEU A 1107 8.07 16.43 -5.52
N GLU A 1108 7.77 15.14 -5.76
CA GLU A 1108 8.07 14.42 -7.00
C GLU A 1108 9.56 14.50 -7.38
N GLY A 1109 10.42 14.48 -6.36
CA GLY A 1109 11.87 14.42 -6.54
C GLY A 1109 12.26 13.13 -7.26
N THR A 1110 13.15 13.27 -8.24
CA THR A 1110 13.44 12.28 -9.27
C THR A 1110 14.84 11.68 -9.13
N ALA A 1111 15.03 10.49 -9.70
CA ALA A 1111 16.32 9.82 -9.79
C ALA A 1111 16.39 8.94 -11.04
N VAL A 1112 17.59 8.82 -11.60
CA VAL A 1112 17.96 7.78 -12.58
C VAL A 1112 18.30 6.48 -11.85
N VAL A 1113 18.17 5.37 -12.57
CA VAL A 1113 18.64 4.03 -12.18
C VAL A 1113 19.57 3.52 -13.28
N ASN A 1114 20.77 3.08 -12.90
CA ASN A 1114 21.87 2.79 -13.82
C ASN A 1114 22.20 1.28 -13.91
N SER A 1115 21.85 0.49 -12.90
CA SER A 1115 22.02 -0.95 -12.86
C SER A 1115 20.89 -1.61 -12.09
N GLY A 1116 20.51 -2.83 -12.45
CA GLY A 1116 19.43 -3.56 -11.77
C GLY A 1116 18.08 -3.43 -12.48
N THR A 1117 17.15 -4.30 -12.11
CA THR A 1117 15.89 -4.52 -12.84
C THR A 1117 14.73 -3.78 -12.18
N ARG A 1118 13.91 -3.07 -12.97
CA ARG A 1118 12.74 -2.27 -12.52
C ARG A 1118 11.88 -3.03 -11.48
N PRO A 1119 11.90 -2.68 -10.18
CA PRO A 1119 11.35 -3.53 -9.12
C PRO A 1119 9.83 -3.73 -9.19
N GLY A 1120 9.41 -4.91 -9.62
CA GLY A 1120 8.00 -5.28 -9.84
C GLY A 1120 7.51 -5.12 -11.28
N ASP A 1121 8.42 -5.06 -12.25
CA ASP A 1121 8.16 -5.21 -13.69
C ASP A 1121 8.22 -6.68 -14.13
N ASN A 1122 7.63 -7.01 -15.29
CA ASN A 1122 7.41 -8.38 -15.76
C ASN A 1122 8.63 -9.06 -16.43
N LEU A 1123 9.76 -8.35 -16.52
CA LEU A 1123 11.02 -8.85 -17.09
C LEU A 1123 12.13 -9.00 -16.04
N ALA A 1124 11.93 -8.46 -14.84
CA ALA A 1124 12.94 -8.39 -13.79
C ALA A 1124 13.36 -9.77 -13.27
N ASP A 1125 12.41 -10.68 -13.18
CA ASP A 1125 12.62 -12.07 -12.78
C ASP A 1125 13.44 -12.85 -13.82
N VAL A 1126 13.12 -12.71 -15.11
CA VAL A 1126 13.76 -13.47 -16.18
C VAL A 1126 15.16 -12.95 -16.52
N VAL A 1127 15.39 -11.64 -16.55
CA VAL A 1127 16.77 -11.11 -16.76
C VAL A 1127 17.69 -11.55 -15.62
N PHE A 1128 17.22 -11.56 -14.37
CA PHE A 1128 17.96 -12.16 -13.26
C PHE A 1128 18.14 -13.67 -13.43
N SER A 1129 17.11 -14.40 -13.87
CA SER A 1129 17.18 -15.86 -14.02
C SER A 1129 18.15 -16.31 -15.11
N PHE A 1130 18.28 -15.59 -16.22
CA PHE A 1130 19.33 -15.83 -17.22
C PHE A 1130 20.73 -15.62 -16.64
N LEU A 1131 20.97 -14.50 -15.95
CA LEU A 1131 22.26 -14.23 -15.30
C LEU A 1131 22.60 -15.31 -14.26
N PHE A 1132 21.63 -15.71 -13.43
CA PHE A 1132 21.86 -16.68 -12.37
C PHE A 1132 22.01 -18.11 -12.90
N ALA A 1133 21.37 -18.48 -14.01
CA ALA A 1133 21.60 -19.75 -14.69
C ALA A 1133 23.09 -19.89 -15.09
N CYS A 1134 23.67 -18.88 -15.74
CA CYS A 1134 25.08 -18.88 -16.12
C CYS A 1134 26.05 -18.86 -14.92
N ILE A 1135 25.64 -18.29 -13.77
CA ILE A 1135 26.43 -18.36 -12.52
C ILE A 1135 26.40 -19.77 -11.93
N LEU A 1136 25.24 -20.44 -11.92
CA LEU A 1136 25.13 -21.83 -11.44
C LEU A 1136 25.88 -22.81 -12.33
N ASP A 1137 25.88 -22.59 -13.65
CA ASP A 1137 26.65 -23.35 -14.62
C ASP A 1137 28.16 -23.28 -14.29
N LYS A 1138 28.72 -22.07 -14.22
CA LYS A 1138 30.09 -21.80 -13.74
C LYS A 1138 30.41 -22.42 -12.38
N LEU A 1139 29.45 -22.43 -11.45
CA LEU A 1139 29.67 -22.97 -10.12
C LEU A 1139 29.81 -24.49 -10.15
N ARG A 1140 28.98 -25.21 -10.91
CA ARG A 1140 29.14 -26.66 -11.12
C ARG A 1140 30.45 -26.99 -11.83
N ASP A 1141 30.74 -26.24 -12.90
CA ASP A 1141 32.00 -26.21 -13.66
C ASP A 1141 33.24 -26.05 -12.77
N ARG A 1142 33.10 -25.30 -11.67
CA ARG A 1142 34.18 -24.97 -10.73
C ARG A 1142 34.29 -25.96 -9.58
N PHE A 1143 33.18 -26.21 -8.88
CA PHE A 1143 33.09 -27.21 -7.81
C PHE A 1143 33.67 -28.55 -8.25
N ALA A 1144 33.50 -28.87 -9.53
CA ALA A 1144 34.01 -30.08 -10.14
C ALA A 1144 35.53 -30.19 -10.28
N ARG A 1145 36.21 -29.12 -10.72
CA ARG A 1145 37.67 -29.08 -10.86
C ARG A 1145 38.35 -29.11 -9.50
N GLU A 1146 37.68 -28.52 -8.52
CA GLU A 1146 38.07 -28.50 -7.11
C GLU A 1146 37.68 -29.83 -6.39
N ASP A 1147 37.06 -30.79 -7.10
CA ASP A 1147 36.44 -32.04 -6.58
C ASP A 1147 35.56 -31.84 -5.33
N VAL A 1148 34.82 -30.73 -5.25
CA VAL A 1148 33.91 -30.42 -4.13
C VAL A 1148 32.43 -30.60 -4.45
N SER A 1149 32.05 -30.91 -5.69
CA SER A 1149 30.66 -31.11 -6.11
C SER A 1149 29.89 -32.15 -5.30
N LEU A 1150 28.57 -31.98 -5.21
CA LEU A 1150 27.64 -33.00 -4.76
C LEU A 1150 26.57 -33.20 -5.84
N CYS A 1151 26.41 -34.46 -6.26
CA CYS A 1151 25.34 -34.93 -7.11
C CYS A 1151 24.44 -35.86 -6.28
N LEU A 1152 23.40 -36.42 -6.89
CA LEU A 1152 22.63 -37.57 -6.42
C LEU A 1152 22.07 -38.36 -7.60
N PRO A 1153 21.81 -39.67 -7.45
CA PRO A 1153 20.85 -40.38 -8.31
C PRO A 1153 19.54 -39.60 -8.37
N TRP A 1154 18.97 -39.46 -9.57
CA TRP A 1154 17.89 -38.52 -9.83
C TRP A 1154 16.90 -39.09 -10.85
N CYS A 1155 15.60 -38.87 -10.65
CA CYS A 1155 14.59 -39.03 -11.70
C CYS A 1155 13.85 -37.71 -11.96
N ASP A 1156 13.62 -37.36 -13.23
CA ASP A 1156 12.88 -36.15 -13.59
C ASP A 1156 11.40 -36.21 -13.15
N ALA A 1157 10.83 -37.41 -12.95
CA ALA A 1157 9.48 -37.59 -12.40
C ALA A 1157 9.33 -37.17 -10.93
N TRP A 1158 10.44 -37.01 -10.18
CA TRP A 1158 10.40 -36.47 -8.82
C TRP A 1158 10.10 -34.96 -8.79
N LEU A 1159 10.26 -34.26 -9.92
CA LEU A 1159 10.06 -32.81 -10.01
C LEU A 1159 8.58 -32.46 -9.83
N CYS A 1160 8.27 -31.64 -8.83
CA CYS A 1160 6.91 -31.28 -8.41
C CYS A 1160 6.04 -32.44 -7.86
N ALA A 1161 6.59 -33.65 -7.68
CA ALA A 1161 5.90 -34.78 -7.07
C ALA A 1161 5.68 -34.60 -5.55
N SER A 1162 4.78 -35.39 -4.96
CA SER A 1162 4.73 -35.55 -3.50
C SER A 1162 5.83 -36.51 -3.03
N PRO A 1163 6.25 -36.48 -1.75
CA PRO A 1163 7.24 -37.42 -1.24
C PRO A 1163 6.83 -38.89 -1.37
N GLU A 1164 5.52 -39.18 -1.29
CA GLU A 1164 4.99 -40.53 -1.49
C GLU A 1164 5.05 -40.96 -2.96
N ALA A 1165 4.79 -40.06 -3.91
CA ALA A 1165 4.89 -40.34 -5.35
C ALA A 1165 6.35 -40.48 -5.80
N ALA A 1166 7.24 -39.58 -5.36
CA ALA A 1166 8.67 -39.66 -5.67
C ALA A 1166 9.34 -40.92 -5.09
N ALA A 1167 8.81 -41.49 -4.00
CA ALA A 1167 9.29 -42.75 -3.42
C ALA A 1167 8.85 -44.02 -4.19
N LEU A 1168 7.94 -43.89 -5.17
CA LEU A 1168 7.51 -45.00 -6.04
C LEU A 1168 8.31 -45.06 -7.34
N GLU A 1169 8.79 -43.91 -7.83
CA GLU A 1169 9.64 -43.82 -9.02
C GLU A 1169 11.12 -44.00 -8.64
N PRO A 1170 11.83 -45.03 -9.14
CA PRO A 1170 13.26 -45.18 -8.90
C PRO A 1170 14.05 -44.05 -9.59
N ALA A 1171 15.26 -43.77 -9.10
CA ALA A 1171 16.17 -42.86 -9.79
C ALA A 1171 16.49 -43.38 -11.20
N ASP A 1172 16.47 -42.49 -12.20
CA ASP A 1172 17.14 -42.76 -13.46
C ASP A 1172 18.64 -42.93 -13.18
N ALA A 1173 19.36 -43.68 -14.01
CA ALA A 1173 20.79 -43.95 -13.80
C ALA A 1173 21.70 -42.69 -13.90
N THR A 1174 21.12 -41.54 -14.21
CA THR A 1174 21.76 -40.22 -14.19
C THR A 1174 21.94 -39.70 -12.77
N SER A 1175 23.16 -39.28 -12.43
CA SER A 1175 23.39 -38.44 -11.25
C SER A 1175 23.36 -36.96 -11.63
N ARG A 1176 22.56 -36.13 -10.95
CA ARG A 1176 22.47 -34.67 -11.21
C ARG A 1176 23.07 -33.87 -10.04
N PRO A 1177 23.73 -32.71 -10.28
CA PRO A 1177 24.24 -31.82 -9.23
C PRO A 1177 23.09 -31.25 -8.37
N LEU A 1178 23.34 -31.05 -7.08
CA LEU A 1178 22.32 -30.62 -6.12
C LEU A 1178 22.51 -29.19 -5.60
N ASP A 1179 22.26 -28.24 -6.49
CA ASP A 1179 22.13 -26.82 -6.19
C ASP A 1179 20.67 -26.37 -6.38
N VAL A 1180 20.02 -25.95 -5.28
CA VAL A 1180 18.60 -25.55 -5.25
C VAL A 1180 18.51 -24.03 -5.16
N THR A 1181 17.80 -23.37 -6.09
CA THR A 1181 17.59 -21.91 -6.01
C THR A 1181 16.14 -21.46 -6.18
N TRP A 1182 15.76 -20.51 -5.34
CA TRP A 1182 14.62 -19.63 -5.55
C TRP A 1182 15.10 -18.17 -5.69
N MET A 1183 15.30 -17.72 -6.93
CA MET A 1183 15.85 -16.38 -7.25
C MET A 1183 17.23 -16.16 -6.60
N ASP A 1184 17.34 -15.24 -5.64
CA ASP A 1184 18.55 -14.92 -4.88
C ASP A 1184 18.80 -15.85 -3.67
N ASP A 1185 17.78 -16.62 -3.24
CA ASP A 1185 17.91 -17.60 -2.15
C ASP A 1185 18.44 -18.95 -2.71
N LEU A 1186 19.76 -19.07 -2.83
CA LEU A 1186 20.48 -20.32 -3.17
C LEU A 1186 20.71 -21.21 -1.93
N CYS A 1187 20.58 -22.52 -2.10
CA CYS A 1187 20.97 -23.56 -1.16
C CYS A 1187 21.87 -24.60 -1.85
N LEU A 1188 22.98 -24.95 -1.20
CA LEU A 1188 23.95 -25.95 -1.66
C LEU A 1188 24.15 -26.99 -0.56
N LEU A 1189 24.16 -28.27 -0.91
CA LEU A 1189 24.55 -29.34 0.02
C LEU A 1189 26.01 -29.75 -0.20
N VAL A 1190 26.68 -30.08 0.90
CA VAL A 1190 28.11 -30.43 0.92
C VAL A 1190 28.29 -31.71 1.71
N ALA A 1191 29.12 -32.62 1.20
CA ALA A 1191 29.51 -33.85 1.91
C ALA A 1191 31.03 -34.02 1.90
N GLY A 1192 31.57 -34.58 2.98
CA GLY A 1192 32.98 -34.94 3.11
C GLY A 1192 33.11 -36.28 3.84
N SER A 1193 34.14 -37.06 3.49
CA SER A 1193 34.41 -38.37 4.09
C SER A 1193 34.93 -38.28 5.53
N THR A 1194 35.42 -37.10 5.95
CA THR A 1194 35.83 -36.78 7.32
C THR A 1194 35.31 -35.39 7.72
N PRO A 1195 35.25 -35.08 9.04
CA PRO A 1195 34.91 -33.73 9.51
C PRO A 1195 35.80 -32.62 8.93
N ASP A 1196 37.10 -32.87 8.80
CA ASP A 1196 38.05 -31.90 8.26
C ASP A 1196 37.77 -31.59 6.78
N ILE A 1197 37.61 -32.65 5.96
CA ILE A 1197 37.28 -32.53 4.54
C ILE A 1197 35.92 -31.84 4.34
N LEU A 1198 34.94 -32.06 5.23
CA LEU A 1198 33.66 -31.36 5.16
C LEU A 1198 33.82 -29.85 5.38
N VAL A 1199 34.63 -29.41 6.36
CA VAL A 1199 34.90 -27.98 6.60
C VAL A 1199 35.69 -27.36 5.44
N GLU A 1200 36.67 -28.09 4.90
CA GLU A 1200 37.44 -27.69 3.71
C GLU A 1200 36.54 -27.51 2.48
N LYS A 1201 35.72 -28.52 2.13
CA LYS A 1201 34.77 -28.43 1.00
C LYS A 1201 33.73 -27.33 1.21
N THR A 1202 33.21 -27.14 2.43
CA THR A 1202 32.31 -26.00 2.74
C THR A 1202 33.00 -24.65 2.53
N THR A 1203 34.27 -24.51 2.93
CA THR A 1203 35.05 -23.27 2.75
C THR A 1203 35.33 -22.99 1.27
N THR A 1204 35.69 -24.03 0.52
CA THR A 1204 35.98 -23.97 -0.92
C THR A 1204 34.73 -23.57 -1.71
N ILE A 1205 33.62 -24.29 -1.52
CA ILE A 1205 32.32 -24.00 -2.17
C ILE A 1205 31.85 -22.57 -1.86
N ALA A 1206 31.91 -22.14 -0.59
CA ALA A 1206 31.49 -20.78 -0.24
C ALA A 1206 32.42 -19.71 -0.82
N THR A 1207 33.73 -19.98 -0.90
CA THR A 1207 34.71 -19.09 -1.55
C THR A 1207 34.43 -18.97 -3.05
N ALA A 1208 34.14 -20.08 -3.73
CA ALA A 1208 33.71 -20.11 -5.13
C ALA A 1208 32.42 -19.32 -5.33
N VAL A 1209 31.34 -19.60 -4.57
CA VAL A 1209 30.05 -18.89 -4.66
C VAL A 1209 30.19 -17.38 -4.53
N ILE A 1210 30.97 -16.90 -3.55
CA ILE A 1210 31.19 -15.44 -3.42
C ILE A 1210 32.00 -14.89 -4.59
N THR A 1211 33.02 -15.62 -5.05
CA THR A 1211 33.88 -15.17 -6.14
C THR A 1211 33.10 -15.05 -7.45
N GLU A 1212 32.32 -16.07 -7.86
CA GLU A 1212 31.52 -16.02 -9.09
C GLU A 1212 30.43 -14.94 -9.02
N CYS A 1213 29.75 -14.78 -7.88
CA CYS A 1213 28.77 -13.71 -7.68
C CYS A 1213 29.40 -12.32 -7.81
N VAL A 1214 30.52 -12.05 -7.12
CA VAL A 1214 31.19 -10.74 -7.13
C VAL A 1214 31.76 -10.42 -8.52
N GLN A 1215 32.29 -11.43 -9.24
CA GLN A 1215 32.69 -11.28 -10.65
C GLN A 1215 31.49 -10.97 -11.56
N ALA A 1216 30.31 -11.54 -11.28
CA ALA A 1216 29.05 -11.20 -11.95
C ALA A 1216 28.38 -9.91 -11.43
N THR A 1217 29.10 -9.08 -10.65
CA THR A 1217 28.63 -7.83 -10.01
C THR A 1217 27.52 -7.99 -8.95
N LEU A 1218 27.19 -9.21 -8.55
CA LEU A 1218 26.27 -9.52 -7.45
C LEU A 1218 27.03 -9.55 -6.12
N LEU A 1219 26.51 -8.91 -5.07
CA LEU A 1219 27.16 -8.88 -3.75
C LEU A 1219 26.43 -9.78 -2.72
N PRO A 1220 27.01 -10.94 -2.33
CA PRO A 1220 26.44 -11.82 -1.32
C PRO A 1220 26.26 -11.15 0.06
N ASN A 1221 25.22 -11.55 0.79
CA ASN A 1221 24.81 -10.86 2.02
C ASN A 1221 25.26 -11.63 3.28
N LEU A 1222 26.52 -11.44 3.68
CA LEU A 1222 27.14 -12.14 4.82
C LEU A 1222 26.64 -11.67 6.21
N ALA A 1223 25.49 -11.00 6.29
CA ALA A 1223 24.89 -10.59 7.56
C ALA A 1223 24.20 -11.76 8.28
N ALA A 1224 24.06 -11.66 9.60
CA ALA A 1224 23.38 -12.69 10.41
C ALA A 1224 21.93 -12.92 9.97
N GLY A 1225 21.59 -14.19 9.72
CA GLY A 1225 20.34 -14.62 9.10
C GLY A 1225 20.21 -14.30 7.61
N LYS A 1226 21.31 -14.37 6.83
CA LYS A 1226 21.28 -14.19 5.37
C LYS A 1226 22.16 -15.13 4.53
N THR A 1227 23.45 -15.28 4.86
CA THR A 1227 24.34 -16.26 4.21
C THR A 1227 25.15 -16.95 5.30
N GLU A 1228 24.72 -18.16 5.67
CA GLU A 1228 25.17 -18.89 6.86
C GLU A 1228 25.22 -20.39 6.53
N ALA A 1229 26.10 -21.16 7.18
CA ALA A 1229 26.22 -22.61 6.98
C ALA A 1229 25.74 -23.42 8.20
N LEU A 1230 25.04 -24.52 7.92
CA LEU A 1230 24.72 -25.60 8.85
C LEU A 1230 25.73 -26.74 8.63
N VAL A 1231 26.55 -27.04 9.64
CA VAL A 1231 27.66 -28.01 9.50
C VAL A 1231 27.53 -29.15 10.50
N CYS A 1232 27.16 -30.35 10.02
CA CYS A 1232 26.96 -31.55 10.84
C CYS A 1232 28.20 -32.46 10.83
N LEU A 1233 29.18 -32.17 11.70
CA LEU A 1233 30.44 -32.94 11.78
C LEU A 1233 30.25 -34.29 12.48
N ASN A 1234 30.44 -35.41 11.76
CA ASN A 1234 30.29 -36.78 12.29
C ASN A 1234 31.55 -37.63 12.06
N GLY A 1235 31.78 -38.66 12.89
CA GLY A 1235 32.95 -39.54 12.82
C GLY A 1235 34.13 -39.12 13.73
N PRO A 1236 35.34 -39.68 13.54
CA PRO A 1236 36.55 -39.35 14.32
C PRO A 1236 36.91 -37.86 14.27
N ARG A 1237 37.62 -37.35 15.28
CA ARG A 1237 37.95 -35.92 15.51
C ARG A 1237 36.78 -34.91 15.57
N SER A 1238 35.57 -35.25 15.15
CA SER A 1238 34.39 -34.37 15.14
C SER A 1238 34.16 -33.57 16.44
N LYS A 1239 34.34 -34.19 17.63
CA LYS A 1239 34.21 -33.49 18.92
C LYS A 1239 35.27 -32.40 19.12
N ALA A 1240 36.50 -32.60 18.64
CA ALA A 1240 37.56 -31.60 18.69
C ALA A 1240 37.30 -30.49 17.67
N LEU A 1241 37.00 -30.83 16.42
CA LEU A 1241 36.75 -29.84 15.36
C LEU A 1241 35.49 -29.01 15.64
N ARG A 1242 34.44 -29.58 16.24
CA ARG A 1242 33.28 -28.81 16.77
C ARG A 1242 33.72 -27.83 17.86
N LYS A 1243 34.63 -28.23 18.77
CA LYS A 1243 35.18 -27.32 19.81
C LYS A 1243 36.09 -26.24 19.20
N GLU A 1244 36.65 -26.46 18.03
CA GLU A 1244 37.46 -25.49 17.31
C GLU A 1244 36.57 -24.45 16.59
N ILE A 1245 35.77 -24.88 15.61
CA ILE A 1245 35.03 -23.96 14.73
C ILE A 1245 33.83 -23.27 15.40
N PHE A 1246 33.30 -23.83 16.51
CA PHE A 1246 32.23 -23.21 17.29
C PHE A 1246 32.71 -22.50 18.57
N CYS A 1247 34.02 -22.39 18.84
CA CYS A 1247 34.52 -21.63 20.00
C CYS A 1247 34.65 -20.14 19.71
N GLY A 1248 33.55 -19.42 19.91
CA GLY A 1248 33.51 -17.96 19.86
C GLY A 1248 32.11 -17.43 20.16
N SER A 1249 31.99 -16.12 20.37
CA SER A 1249 30.68 -15.45 20.44
C SER A 1249 30.01 -15.33 19.06
N ASP A 1250 30.79 -15.44 17.97
CA ASP A 1250 30.29 -15.44 16.60
C ASP A 1250 31.09 -16.42 15.70
N PRO A 1251 30.74 -17.71 15.70
CA PRO A 1251 31.52 -18.74 15.01
C PRO A 1251 31.44 -18.57 13.50
N SER A 1252 32.58 -18.55 12.81
CA SER A 1252 32.66 -18.27 11.38
C SER A 1252 33.92 -18.87 10.74
N LEU A 1253 33.77 -19.34 9.51
CA LEU A 1253 34.88 -19.73 8.62
C LEU A 1253 35.40 -18.50 7.88
N GLN A 1254 36.71 -18.42 7.70
CA GLN A 1254 37.33 -17.44 6.80
C GLN A 1254 37.16 -17.93 5.36
N LEU A 1255 36.80 -17.05 4.43
CA LEU A 1255 36.76 -17.36 3.00
C LEU A 1255 37.98 -16.74 2.32
N HIS A 1256 38.55 -17.48 1.37
CA HIS A 1256 39.85 -17.14 0.75
C HIS A 1256 39.64 -16.61 -0.67
N SER A 1257 38.82 -15.57 -0.80
CA SER A 1257 38.46 -14.96 -2.09
C SER A 1257 39.30 -13.71 -2.35
N ASP A 1258 40.07 -13.70 -3.45
CA ASP A 1258 40.90 -12.54 -3.84
C ASP A 1258 40.08 -11.26 -4.08
N VAL A 1259 38.82 -11.41 -4.51
CA VAL A 1259 37.90 -10.29 -4.76
C VAL A 1259 37.20 -9.79 -3.48
N TRP A 1260 37.20 -10.57 -2.40
CA TRP A 1260 36.71 -10.14 -1.08
C TRP A 1260 37.47 -10.83 0.07
N PRO A 1261 38.72 -10.41 0.39
CA PRO A 1261 39.55 -11.09 1.39
C PRO A 1261 39.00 -11.04 2.83
N GLU A 1262 38.16 -10.04 3.14
CA GLU A 1262 37.46 -9.90 4.43
C GLU A 1262 36.21 -10.81 4.57
N ALA A 1263 35.87 -11.62 3.57
CA ALA A 1263 34.65 -12.44 3.57
C ALA A 1263 34.71 -13.56 4.62
N ARG A 1264 33.68 -13.66 5.46
CA ARG A 1264 33.53 -14.71 6.47
C ARG A 1264 32.14 -15.34 6.43
N LEU A 1265 32.09 -16.68 6.44
CA LEU A 1265 30.86 -17.45 6.47
C LEU A 1265 30.48 -17.78 7.90
N ARG A 1266 29.34 -17.28 8.36
CA ARG A 1266 28.82 -17.52 9.71
C ARG A 1266 28.30 -18.95 9.85
N LEU A 1267 28.68 -19.63 10.93
CA LEU A 1267 28.19 -20.96 11.27
C LEU A 1267 26.97 -20.86 12.19
N VAL A 1268 25.94 -21.65 11.91
CA VAL A 1268 24.71 -21.71 12.71
C VAL A 1268 24.29 -23.14 13.00
N ALA A 1269 23.46 -23.32 14.03
CA ALA A 1269 22.86 -24.61 14.38
C ALA A 1269 21.39 -24.73 13.94
N LYS A 1270 20.76 -23.63 13.47
CA LYS A 1270 19.41 -23.59 12.88
C LYS A 1270 19.36 -22.46 11.85
N TYR A 1271 18.85 -22.71 10.65
CA TYR A 1271 18.71 -21.70 9.59
C TYR A 1271 17.26 -21.62 9.09
N LYS A 1272 16.87 -20.48 8.50
CA LYS A 1272 15.51 -20.26 7.97
C LYS A 1272 15.53 -19.94 6.46
N HIS A 1273 15.67 -20.99 5.64
CA HIS A 1273 15.64 -20.89 4.18
C HIS A 1273 14.19 -20.85 3.66
N VAL A 1274 13.85 -19.80 2.89
CA VAL A 1274 12.59 -19.58 2.12
C VAL A 1274 11.25 -19.69 2.90
N GLY A 1275 11.30 -19.94 4.21
CA GLY A 1275 10.12 -20.08 5.07
C GLY A 1275 10.18 -21.29 6.00
N GLY A 1276 10.81 -22.37 5.54
CA GLY A 1276 11.12 -23.58 6.32
C GLY A 1276 12.21 -23.33 7.37
N ILE A 1277 12.49 -24.33 8.21
CA ILE A 1277 13.54 -24.28 9.23
C ILE A 1277 14.40 -25.53 9.08
N LEU A 1278 15.68 -25.33 8.77
CA LEU A 1278 16.71 -26.36 8.69
C LEU A 1278 17.49 -26.40 10.01
N GLN A 1279 17.81 -27.59 10.53
CA GLN A 1279 18.41 -27.84 11.86
C GLN A 1279 19.29 -29.09 11.81
#